data_AF-A0A9J7EJG6-F1
#
_entry.id   AF-A0A9J7EJG6-F1
#
_cell.length_a   1.000
_cell.length_b   1.000
_cell.length_c   1.000
_cell.angle_alpha   90.00
_cell.angle_beta   90.00
_cell.angle_gamma   90.00
#
_symmetry.space_group_name_H-M   'P 1'
#
loop_
_entity.id
_entity.type
_entity.pdbx_description
1 polymer ?
#
loop_
_entity_poly.entity_id
_entity_poly.type
_entity_poly.pdbx_seq_one_letter_code
_entity_poly.pdbx_strand_id
1 'polypeptide(L)'
;MEFLEAMPVIFKEITPNYNLPEKWKEIVLNTGGTHSTLQDIKLPQKAGGYWYKDSKKICTRNRFIYWQTTSDAIELSEASLDINLTSCNLRCKVAPGTPPLSNITVYERSASRDVVILAATVSSVHRLIFPHPGTLDKKSSFGSLSSSSPSIFHDTTSVNNPNNYCILNQYSNATTGVAHTCASLLRDNGEAVFALAFGHGGEGGLLLVKLPMTGSAVTTVLKRESTVPRFLSGITGALRGKSTSDGVETYGVVLTSGLAVAICGDACLRAWPLDEGGAPIAVSTPLSQTLVRPKPPPHGHMLQKTVGSDGSVILVAYLSFPNECEFVVMRMHDGGSGGVRFSHISRIFGPQLDLLDYAIGYGDGSNVIWALWSQPDGDTIITSVLVGAEASWRAVAGREAAAALPTLSSNQQYRDRLMAPGFFPPAVIRKALVIYNRTWGGTDSSGESDLGDAAMNAVQSRLRHLAARTATPDHAHLMHKCWSDLYSWCLQYMESLQKPLGLMVSKEDSDVECGWWCAVVRRAGISLICELEPLERMMLSPDVPLLDGNERSWGELSSDAARVVAAGARWERGAEGAAADLERRLFAAAAPQHRLLPRLLHLLLAPQTSSEQDATALTLTPQQIDDLTSILEPIKDLQSAVLELNDALRLDVPEIDTTKNDDEDSGEYDGLLASDLGVAIVTEAIRQMAEMRCRVVRGALCALGAWRGAGGVPGAGHCAVHWQAYRALLWLRAAALAPQAAGSSETFRLKLSALGAEARSVSGGGAVVWSYVRGAGARRARAHLRAARAPTPWHQALPLLAYHLAHQLWAVSGGFEFSWWLATIDQPRLVQSYVNMLEPWCEWNACSRQFILGLALLDLDDAENAYTAFCKAAKGVSTEPFLRQLVAAPDARLTQHQALVLYYMKVIKLFEIHDAGACVVRLAETAISIADKDDPNLAMFQWVVFKWHLSGGRTARALSAAAASPAPTARHAAAAALLTTLASRRELGALVSCSALAGDAERAAAARAKLHDAHAHNPYYDFLYALHISRHHYRKAAGVMYERAARCGAERSVSAARVRRRCLAAALTCLRLAQPDHAFLARPAESGKLLQVIGPEELAAELREEDTESLDPVQQALLRGDNIDFDMLYPKLKDADPETLLSVLKRAISTGQFLPHWFLQRYMEVDGAGCVRALLSGGRAAEAGTQCCAALRRALHVLVPRCPAAPRAAPLALADVLLAELGHHTGDPFVQQVYNELDGLVKEYTKVVIRISDDMKLARMEHAVN
;
A
#
# COMPACT_ATOMS: atom_id res chain seq x y z
N MET A 1 -41.34 -30.21 5.83
CA MET A 1 -40.09 -30.00 5.08
C MET A 1 -40.36 -29.64 3.62
N GLU A 2 -41.29 -30.31 2.92
CA GLU A 2 -41.68 -29.97 1.53
C GLU A 2 -42.00 -28.48 1.28
N PHE A 3 -42.66 -27.79 2.23
CA PHE A 3 -42.96 -26.35 2.11
C PHE A 3 -41.72 -25.44 2.08
N LEU A 4 -40.65 -25.79 2.80
CA LEU A 4 -39.41 -25.02 2.83
C LEU A 4 -38.60 -25.26 1.54
N GLU A 5 -38.62 -26.47 1.02
CA GLU A 5 -37.91 -26.86 -0.22
C GLU A 5 -38.55 -26.27 -1.49
N ALA A 6 -39.85 -25.98 -1.46
CA ALA A 6 -40.58 -25.34 -2.55
C ALA A 6 -40.54 -23.80 -2.53
N MET A 7 -40.04 -23.18 -1.44
CA MET A 7 -40.06 -21.72 -1.28
C MET A 7 -39.06 -21.04 -2.24
N PRO A 8 -39.46 -20.02 -3.02
CA PRO A 8 -38.55 -19.32 -3.91
C PRO A 8 -37.48 -18.55 -3.15
N VAL A 9 -36.22 -18.71 -3.56
CA VAL A 9 -35.07 -18.00 -2.99
C VAL A 9 -34.84 -16.73 -3.80
N ILE A 10 -35.07 -15.57 -3.19
CA ILE A 10 -35.05 -14.28 -3.90
C ILE A 10 -33.97 -13.34 -3.37
N PHE A 11 -33.53 -13.56 -2.15
CA PHE A 11 -32.54 -12.71 -1.49
C PHE A 11 -31.29 -13.50 -1.13
N LYS A 12 -30.17 -12.80 -0.94
CA LYS A 12 -28.95 -13.31 -0.31
C LYS A 12 -28.52 -12.40 0.82
N GLU A 13 -27.75 -12.97 1.73
CA GLU A 13 -27.14 -12.22 2.83
C GLU A 13 -25.66 -11.97 2.57
N ILE A 14 -25.25 -10.70 2.67
CA ILE A 14 -23.85 -10.27 2.59
C ILE A 14 -23.33 -10.10 4.00
N THR A 15 -22.49 -11.06 4.43
CA THR A 15 -21.84 -11.06 5.74
C THR A 15 -20.42 -10.55 5.62
N PRO A 16 -20.10 -9.34 6.09
CA PRO A 16 -18.75 -8.79 5.94
C PRO A 16 -17.73 -9.55 6.80
N ASN A 17 -16.49 -9.54 6.34
CA ASN A 17 -15.36 -10.18 7.01
C ASN A 17 -14.85 -9.28 8.16
N TYR A 18 -15.37 -9.50 9.38
CA TYR A 18 -15.11 -8.67 10.56
C TYR A 18 -13.72 -8.85 11.17
N ASN A 19 -12.71 -8.15 10.66
CA ASN A 19 -11.37 -8.08 11.25
C ASN A 19 -11.16 -6.87 12.18
N LEU A 20 -12.21 -6.10 12.48
CA LEU A 20 -12.07 -4.85 13.22
C LEU A 20 -12.05 -5.10 14.73
N PRO A 21 -11.02 -4.67 15.47
CA PRO A 21 -11.00 -4.75 16.92
C PRO A 21 -12.04 -3.78 17.51
N GLU A 22 -13.04 -4.32 18.20
CA GLU A 22 -14.06 -3.51 18.85
C GLU A 22 -13.56 -2.93 20.17
N LYS A 23 -13.48 -1.60 20.23
CA LYS A 23 -13.30 -0.88 21.49
C LYS A 23 -14.67 -0.51 22.05
N TRP A 24 -15.02 -1.07 23.20
CA TRP A 24 -16.28 -0.81 23.89
C TRP A 24 -16.08 0.25 24.96
N LYS A 25 -16.91 1.30 24.94
CA LYS A 25 -17.06 2.24 26.05
C LYS A 25 -18.09 1.68 27.01
N GLU A 26 -17.77 1.55 28.29
CA GLU A 26 -18.69 0.99 29.28
C GLU A 26 -19.24 2.08 30.21
N ILE A 27 -20.55 2.06 30.44
CA ILE A 27 -21.25 2.90 31.43
C ILE A 27 -22.21 2.04 32.25
N VAL A 28 -22.52 2.46 33.48
CA VAL A 28 -23.49 1.75 34.34
C VAL A 28 -24.78 2.57 34.42
N LEU A 29 -25.90 1.98 34.04
CA LEU A 29 -27.23 2.58 34.17
C LEU A 29 -27.74 2.46 35.60
N ASN A 30 -28.40 3.51 36.10
CA ASN A 30 -29.08 3.42 37.39
C ASN A 30 -30.42 2.70 37.27
N THR A 31 -30.40 1.38 37.45
CA THR A 31 -31.61 0.53 37.37
C THR A 31 -32.24 0.22 38.74
N GLY A 32 -31.74 0.85 39.81
CA GLY A 32 -32.09 0.51 41.19
C GLY A 32 -31.43 -0.78 41.68
N GLY A 33 -31.85 -1.26 42.85
CA GLY A 33 -31.43 -2.55 43.41
C GLY A 33 -32.50 -3.63 43.28
N THR A 34 -32.09 -4.89 43.19
CA THR A 34 -33.00 -6.05 43.18
C THR A 34 -33.40 -6.51 44.58
N HIS A 35 -34.63 -6.99 44.74
CA HIS A 35 -34.97 -7.86 45.85
C HIS A 35 -34.21 -9.18 45.71
N SER A 36 -33.69 -9.75 46.81
CA SER A 36 -32.82 -10.94 46.81
C SER A 36 -33.41 -12.17 46.12
N THR A 37 -34.73 -12.21 45.89
CA THR A 37 -35.47 -13.30 45.23
C THR A 37 -35.49 -13.24 43.69
N LEU A 38 -34.97 -12.17 43.07
CA LEU A 38 -35.04 -11.93 41.61
C LEU A 38 -33.69 -12.08 40.88
N GLN A 39 -32.67 -12.66 41.54
CA GLN A 39 -31.29 -12.70 41.03
C GLN A 39 -31.08 -13.65 39.82
N ASP A 40 -32.02 -14.55 39.52
CA ASP A 40 -31.90 -15.57 38.47
C ASP A 40 -32.79 -15.35 37.23
N ILE A 41 -33.34 -14.14 37.04
CA ILE A 41 -34.21 -13.87 35.88
C ILE A 41 -33.38 -13.78 34.60
N LYS A 42 -33.66 -14.69 33.66
CA LYS A 42 -33.08 -14.69 32.31
C LYS A 42 -34.18 -14.36 31.30
N LEU A 43 -34.05 -13.22 30.65
CA LEU A 43 -34.86 -12.87 29.48
C LEU A 43 -34.17 -13.34 28.20
N PRO A 44 -34.94 -13.68 27.15
CA PRO A 44 -34.37 -13.97 25.84
C PRO A 44 -33.55 -12.78 25.34
N GLN A 45 -32.38 -13.06 24.74
CA GLN A 45 -31.62 -12.03 24.05
C GLN A 45 -32.46 -11.50 22.87
N LYS A 46 -32.44 -10.19 22.68
CA LYS A 46 -33.09 -9.51 21.57
C LYS A 46 -32.13 -8.51 20.95
N ALA A 47 -32.28 -8.30 19.66
CA ALA A 47 -31.51 -7.33 18.92
C ALA A 47 -32.42 -6.58 17.96
N GLY A 48 -31.96 -5.42 17.50
CA GLY A 48 -32.70 -4.58 16.57
C GLY A 48 -31.84 -3.43 16.09
N GLY A 49 -32.44 -2.55 15.29
CA GLY A 49 -31.72 -1.38 14.80
C GLY A 49 -32.64 -0.30 14.23
N TYR A 50 -32.00 0.80 13.85
CA TYR A 50 -32.61 2.03 13.38
C TYR A 50 -31.76 2.69 12.29
N TRP A 51 -32.39 2.96 11.14
CA TRP A 51 -31.82 3.77 10.06
C TRP A 51 -32.17 5.24 10.29
N TYR A 52 -31.21 6.14 10.06
CA TYR A 52 -31.48 7.57 10.14
C TYR A 52 -32.45 8.01 9.02
N LYS A 53 -33.36 8.94 9.32
CA LYS A 53 -34.47 9.36 8.45
C LYS A 53 -34.01 10.00 7.14
N ASP A 54 -32.99 10.85 7.18
CA ASP A 54 -32.51 11.57 5.99
C ASP A 54 -31.45 10.75 5.25
N SER A 55 -31.89 9.98 4.26
CA SER A 55 -31.04 9.14 3.42
C SER A 55 -30.22 9.91 2.37
N LYS A 56 -30.44 11.22 2.20
CA LYS A 56 -29.76 12.05 1.17
C LYS A 56 -28.52 12.76 1.70
N LYS A 57 -28.49 13.11 2.99
CA LYS A 57 -27.33 13.79 3.59
C LYS A 57 -26.18 12.82 3.88
N ILE A 58 -24.95 13.18 3.49
CA ILE A 58 -23.73 12.39 3.73
C ILE A 58 -23.57 11.98 5.22
N CYS A 59 -23.97 12.85 6.16
CA CYS A 59 -23.83 12.57 7.59
C CYS A 59 -24.75 11.47 8.15
N THR A 60 -25.85 11.16 7.45
CA THR A 60 -26.92 10.22 7.88
C THR A 60 -27.17 9.11 6.87
N ARG A 61 -26.84 9.31 5.59
CA ARG A 61 -26.90 8.31 4.52
C ARG A 61 -26.06 7.09 4.89
N ASN A 62 -26.63 5.90 4.65
CA ASN A 62 -25.97 4.62 4.90
C ASN A 62 -25.39 4.50 6.33
N ARG A 63 -25.95 5.24 7.29
CA ARG A 63 -25.57 5.25 8.71
C ARG A 63 -26.76 4.77 9.52
N PHE A 64 -26.50 4.00 10.56
CA PHE A 64 -27.53 3.36 11.37
C PHE A 64 -27.02 3.02 12.77
N ILE A 65 -27.96 2.81 13.68
CA ILE A 65 -27.74 2.35 15.04
C ILE A 65 -28.28 0.92 15.12
N TYR A 66 -27.52 0.01 15.72
CA TYR A 66 -28.00 -1.32 16.05
C TYR A 66 -27.69 -1.65 17.51
N TRP A 67 -28.45 -2.58 18.07
CA TRP A 67 -28.31 -2.94 19.48
C TRP A 67 -28.56 -4.42 19.72
N GLN A 68 -28.05 -4.90 20.86
CA GLN A 68 -28.40 -6.18 21.43
C GLN A 68 -28.54 -6.09 22.95
N THR A 69 -29.43 -6.90 23.52
CA THR A 69 -29.63 -7.00 24.96
C THR A 69 -29.03 -8.30 25.47
N THR A 70 -28.11 -8.20 26.43
CA THR A 70 -27.61 -9.34 27.20
C THR A 70 -28.31 -9.38 28.57
N SER A 71 -28.02 -10.40 29.38
CA SER A 71 -28.56 -10.50 30.74
C SER A 71 -28.12 -9.38 31.67
N ASP A 72 -27.01 -8.71 31.35
CA ASP A 72 -26.30 -7.76 32.22
C ASP A 72 -26.02 -6.40 31.55
N ALA A 73 -26.36 -6.21 30.27
CA ALA A 73 -26.13 -4.95 29.57
C ALA A 73 -27.05 -4.74 28.35
N ILE A 74 -27.18 -3.47 27.96
CA ILE A 74 -27.63 -3.04 26.64
C ILE A 74 -26.40 -2.63 25.85
N GLU A 75 -26.15 -3.30 24.74
CA GLU A 75 -25.02 -3.00 23.85
C GLU A 75 -25.56 -2.21 22.65
N LEU A 76 -25.08 -0.97 22.50
CA LEU A 76 -25.46 -0.03 21.45
C LEU A 76 -24.24 0.21 20.55
N SER A 77 -24.44 0.10 19.24
CA SER A 77 -23.40 0.33 18.26
C SER A 77 -23.91 1.21 17.12
N GLU A 78 -23.09 2.13 16.68
CA GLU A 78 -23.36 2.96 15.52
C GLU A 78 -22.42 2.58 14.38
N ALA A 79 -22.96 2.39 13.19
CA ALA A 79 -22.17 2.08 12.01
C ALA A 79 -22.54 2.98 10.83
N SER A 80 -21.58 3.17 9.94
CA SER A 80 -21.77 3.82 8.64
C SER A 80 -21.04 3.02 7.59
N LEU A 81 -21.66 2.89 6.41
CA LEU A 81 -21.00 2.31 5.25
C LEU A 81 -20.12 3.34 4.54
N ASP A 82 -20.40 4.63 4.73
CA ASP A 82 -19.74 5.71 3.99
C ASP A 82 -18.50 6.23 4.72
N ILE A 83 -18.56 6.44 6.05
CA ILE A 83 -17.48 7.06 6.82
C ILE A 83 -17.11 6.20 8.03
N ASN A 84 -15.82 6.13 8.39
CA ASN A 84 -15.42 5.45 9.62
C ASN A 84 -15.83 6.25 10.87
N LEU A 85 -16.37 5.56 11.87
CA LEU A 85 -16.79 6.19 13.13
C LEU A 85 -15.82 5.90 14.27
N THR A 86 -15.50 6.91 15.07
CA THR A 86 -14.73 6.73 16.32
C THR A 86 -15.65 6.68 17.53
N SER A 87 -15.32 5.85 18.52
CA SER A 87 -16.10 5.65 19.76
C SER A 87 -17.56 5.25 19.50
N CYS A 88 -17.75 4.31 18.57
CA CYS A 88 -19.06 3.91 18.07
C CYS A 88 -19.74 2.75 18.82
N ASN A 89 -19.07 2.13 19.80
CA ASN A 89 -19.64 1.03 20.60
C ASN A 89 -19.77 1.44 22.07
N LEU A 90 -20.99 1.33 22.60
CA LEU A 90 -21.38 1.68 23.96
C LEU A 90 -22.06 0.50 24.65
N ARG A 91 -21.52 0.06 25.78
CA ARG A 91 -22.12 -0.97 26.65
C ARG A 91 -22.69 -0.31 27.91
N CYS A 92 -24.01 -0.33 28.02
CA CYS A 92 -24.77 0.16 29.15
C CYS A 92 -25.06 -1.00 30.11
N LYS A 93 -24.20 -1.20 31.11
CA LYS A 93 -24.33 -2.23 32.15
C LYS A 93 -25.52 -1.92 33.06
N VAL A 94 -26.28 -2.95 33.41
CA VAL A 94 -27.40 -2.87 34.36
C VAL A 94 -27.04 -3.60 35.66
N ALA A 95 -27.73 -3.27 36.75
CA ALA A 95 -27.51 -3.97 38.02
C ALA A 95 -27.89 -5.47 37.92
N PRO A 96 -27.20 -6.37 38.65
CA PRO A 96 -27.53 -7.80 38.67
C PRO A 96 -29.01 -8.07 39.00
N GLY A 97 -29.65 -8.92 38.18
CA GLY A 97 -31.08 -9.25 38.29
C GLY A 97 -32.04 -8.17 37.78
N THR A 98 -31.52 -7.13 37.09
CA THR A 98 -32.35 -6.13 36.37
C THR A 98 -32.21 -6.22 34.84
N PRO A 99 -32.42 -7.40 34.22
CA PRO A 99 -32.16 -7.57 32.79
C PRO A 99 -32.97 -6.57 31.93
N PRO A 100 -32.41 -6.10 30.81
CA PRO A 100 -33.12 -5.26 29.85
C PRO A 100 -34.32 -5.97 29.22
N LEU A 101 -35.39 -5.23 28.93
CA LEU A 101 -36.56 -5.71 28.20
C LEU A 101 -36.31 -5.64 26.68
N SER A 102 -37.15 -6.37 25.93
CA SER A 102 -36.97 -6.65 24.50
C SER A 102 -37.13 -5.45 23.56
N ASN A 103 -37.81 -4.37 23.97
CA ASN A 103 -38.17 -3.27 23.08
C ASN A 103 -37.34 -2.01 23.37
N ILE A 104 -36.47 -1.67 22.43
CA ILE A 104 -35.72 -0.41 22.38
C ILE A 104 -36.20 0.35 21.15
N THR A 105 -36.53 1.63 21.33
CA THR A 105 -36.98 2.50 20.23
C THR A 105 -36.08 3.72 20.13
N VAL A 106 -35.92 4.21 18.90
CA VAL A 106 -35.04 5.33 18.58
C VAL A 106 -35.86 6.41 17.89
N TYR A 107 -35.63 7.67 18.27
CA TYR A 107 -36.31 8.85 17.74
C TYR A 107 -35.32 9.95 17.40
N GLU A 108 -35.50 10.57 16.24
CA GLU A 108 -34.80 11.80 15.85
C GLU A 108 -35.65 13.02 16.19
N ARG A 109 -35.07 13.97 16.93
CA ARG A 109 -35.70 15.26 17.21
C ARG A 109 -35.11 16.34 16.31
N SER A 110 -35.75 16.60 15.17
CA SER A 110 -35.26 17.59 14.19
C SER A 110 -35.10 19.01 14.78
N ALA A 111 -35.98 19.40 15.71
CA ALA A 111 -35.97 20.73 16.33
C ALA A 111 -34.77 20.94 17.28
N SER A 112 -34.45 19.96 18.12
CA SER A 112 -33.32 20.04 19.07
C SER A 112 -32.02 19.45 18.52
N ARG A 113 -32.09 18.74 17.38
CA ARG A 113 -31.00 17.98 16.75
C ARG A 113 -30.38 16.94 17.69
N ASP A 114 -31.25 16.19 18.37
CA ASP A 114 -30.87 15.07 19.24
C ASP A 114 -31.44 13.75 18.73
N VAL A 115 -30.77 12.65 19.09
CA VAL A 115 -31.25 11.27 18.96
C VAL A 115 -31.60 10.77 20.35
N VAL A 116 -32.84 10.29 20.52
CA VAL A 116 -33.35 9.78 21.78
C VAL A 116 -33.58 8.29 21.66
N ILE A 117 -32.94 7.51 22.54
CA ILE A 117 -33.12 6.06 22.64
C ILE A 117 -33.90 5.76 23.92
N LEU A 118 -35.08 5.15 23.79
CA LEU A 118 -35.90 4.74 24.91
C LEU A 118 -35.69 3.25 25.19
N ALA A 119 -35.25 2.94 26.41
CA ALA A 119 -34.98 1.58 26.85
C ALA A 119 -35.63 1.31 28.20
N ALA A 120 -36.04 0.07 28.44
CA ALA A 120 -36.61 -0.36 29.71
C ALA A 120 -35.89 -1.61 30.22
N THR A 121 -35.81 -1.73 31.54
CA THR A 121 -35.44 -2.95 32.25
C THR A 121 -36.64 -3.44 33.04
N VAL A 122 -36.53 -4.62 33.64
CA VAL A 122 -37.56 -5.15 34.55
C VAL A 122 -37.84 -4.26 35.78
N SER A 123 -36.98 -3.28 36.07
CA SER A 123 -37.05 -2.43 37.26
C SER A 123 -36.93 -0.93 36.96
N SER A 124 -36.78 -0.52 35.70
CA SER A 124 -36.58 0.91 35.38
C SER A 124 -36.86 1.23 33.91
N VAL A 125 -37.11 2.50 33.62
CA VAL A 125 -37.21 3.04 32.25
C VAL A 125 -36.22 4.18 32.07
N HIS A 126 -35.64 4.30 30.87
CA HIS A 126 -34.53 5.19 30.55
C HIS A 126 -34.76 5.93 29.22
N ARG A 127 -34.47 7.22 29.21
CA ARG A 127 -34.42 8.12 28.05
C ARG A 127 -32.97 8.54 27.82
N LEU A 128 -32.27 7.83 26.93
CA LEU A 128 -30.88 8.12 26.58
C LEU A 128 -30.86 9.18 25.48
N ILE A 129 -30.10 10.26 25.66
CA ILE A 129 -30.07 11.40 24.72
C ILE A 129 -28.65 11.57 24.19
N PHE A 130 -28.53 11.56 22.85
CA PHE A 130 -27.28 11.69 22.12
C PHE A 130 -27.39 12.81 21.06
N PRO A 131 -26.28 13.45 20.65
CA PRO A 131 -26.30 14.42 19.57
C PRO A 131 -26.65 13.77 18.22
N HIS A 132 -27.40 14.47 17.37
CA HIS A 132 -27.69 14.00 16.01
C HIS A 132 -26.44 14.09 15.10
N PRO A 133 -26.19 13.13 14.17
CA PRO A 133 -25.02 13.14 13.28
C PRO A 133 -24.76 14.48 12.56
N GLY A 134 -25.83 15.14 12.09
CA GLY A 134 -25.73 16.45 11.43
C GLY A 134 -25.25 17.61 12.32
N THR A 135 -25.10 17.42 13.64
CA THR A 135 -24.42 18.40 14.54
C THR A 135 -22.92 18.18 14.61
N LEU A 136 -22.46 16.95 14.37
CA LEU A 136 -21.07 16.54 14.46
C LEU A 136 -20.30 16.92 13.19
N ASP A 137 -20.99 16.94 12.05
CA ASP A 137 -20.40 17.16 10.72
C ASP A 137 -19.87 18.59 10.47
N LYS A 138 -20.36 19.59 11.22
CA LYS A 138 -19.88 20.99 11.09
C LYS A 138 -18.45 21.21 11.59
N LYS A 139 -17.93 20.29 12.42
CA LYS A 139 -16.56 20.37 12.95
C LYS A 139 -15.53 19.73 12.02
N SER A 140 -15.96 18.92 11.05
CA SER A 140 -15.11 18.28 10.04
C SER A 140 -14.94 19.11 8.75
N SER A 141 -15.78 20.12 8.53
CA SER A 141 -15.86 20.88 7.26
C SER A 141 -14.73 21.89 7.02
N PHE A 142 -13.80 22.08 7.97
CA PHE A 142 -12.61 22.94 7.80
C PHE A 142 -11.38 22.09 7.50
N GLY A 143 -11.16 21.77 6.21
CA GLY A 143 -9.87 21.29 5.68
C GLY A 143 -9.27 20.00 6.26
N SER A 144 -10.01 19.21 7.05
CA SER A 144 -9.46 18.03 7.71
C SER A 144 -9.52 16.80 6.82
N LEU A 145 -8.34 16.33 6.39
CA LEU A 145 -8.05 15.02 5.78
C LEU A 145 -8.38 13.81 6.70
N SER A 146 -9.20 13.98 7.74
CA SER A 146 -9.54 12.92 8.69
C SER A 146 -10.56 11.96 8.07
N SER A 147 -10.12 10.74 7.78
CA SER A 147 -10.94 9.63 7.25
C SER A 147 -11.99 9.08 8.23
N SER A 148 -12.22 9.75 9.36
CA SER A 148 -13.12 9.30 10.42
C SER A 148 -13.87 10.47 11.07
N SER A 149 -15.11 10.19 11.49
CA SER A 149 -16.03 11.13 12.15
C SER A 149 -16.41 10.60 13.54
N PRO A 150 -16.69 11.45 14.54
CA PRO A 150 -17.16 10.96 15.84
C PRO A 150 -18.55 10.32 15.73
N SER A 151 -18.75 9.24 16.49
CA SER A 151 -20.06 8.65 16.71
C SER A 151 -20.94 9.54 17.59
N ILE A 152 -22.26 9.36 17.53
CA ILE A 152 -23.21 9.94 18.49
C ILE A 152 -22.92 9.51 19.94
N PHE A 153 -22.24 8.37 20.14
CA PHE A 153 -21.88 7.83 21.45
C PHE A 153 -20.56 8.38 22.04
N HIS A 154 -19.91 9.33 21.35
CA HIS A 154 -18.66 9.92 21.85
C HIS A 154 -18.84 10.57 23.23
N ASP A 155 -19.95 11.28 23.45
CA ASP A 155 -20.34 11.85 24.74
C ASP A 155 -21.44 11.03 25.41
N THR A 156 -21.26 10.71 26.69
CA THR A 156 -22.20 9.91 27.51
C THR A 156 -22.51 10.58 28.85
N THR A 157 -22.15 11.85 29.02
CA THR A 157 -22.29 12.57 30.30
C THR A 157 -23.74 12.72 30.76
N SER A 158 -24.69 12.78 29.82
CA SER A 158 -26.13 12.97 30.07
C SER A 158 -26.91 11.69 30.42
N VAL A 159 -26.31 10.50 30.28
CA VAL A 159 -27.03 9.21 30.33
C VAL A 159 -27.70 8.97 31.69
N ASN A 160 -27.02 9.26 32.80
CA ASN A 160 -27.54 9.07 34.15
C ASN A 160 -28.16 10.34 34.75
N ASN A 161 -28.63 11.28 33.93
CA ASN A 161 -29.36 12.44 34.42
C ASN A 161 -30.66 11.97 35.13
N PRO A 162 -30.95 12.37 36.38
CA PRO A 162 -32.15 11.97 37.11
C PRO A 162 -33.48 12.27 36.42
N ASN A 163 -33.53 13.28 35.53
CA ASN A 163 -34.73 13.57 34.73
C ASN A 163 -34.97 12.58 33.59
N ASN A 164 -34.00 11.71 33.30
CA ASN A 164 -33.99 10.82 32.14
C ASN A 164 -34.21 9.34 32.50
N TYR A 165 -34.47 9.01 33.77
CA TYR A 165 -34.85 7.64 34.14
C TYR A 165 -35.85 7.61 35.29
N CYS A 166 -36.58 6.50 35.41
CA CYS A 166 -37.48 6.24 36.52
C CYS A 166 -37.32 4.79 37.01
N ILE A 167 -37.20 4.60 38.33
CA ILE A 167 -37.06 3.29 38.97
C ILE A 167 -38.44 2.79 39.40
N LEU A 168 -38.75 1.53 39.09
CA LEU A 168 -40.06 0.89 39.20
C LEU A 168 -40.10 -0.24 40.24
N ASN A 169 -39.18 -0.27 41.20
CA ASN A 169 -39.07 -1.33 42.22
C ASN A 169 -40.38 -1.63 42.97
N GLN A 170 -41.29 -0.65 43.05
CA GLN A 170 -42.60 -0.80 43.70
C GLN A 170 -43.52 -1.83 42.98
N TYR A 171 -43.29 -2.07 41.69
CA TYR A 171 -44.11 -2.91 40.82
C TYR A 171 -43.48 -4.27 40.51
N SER A 172 -42.22 -4.48 40.91
CA SER A 172 -41.45 -5.70 40.64
C SER A 172 -41.30 -6.50 41.94
N ASN A 173 -42.38 -7.20 42.33
CA ASN A 173 -42.42 -8.02 43.54
C ASN A 173 -42.98 -9.42 43.24
N ALA A 174 -42.85 -10.36 44.19
CA ALA A 174 -43.24 -11.76 44.00
C ALA A 174 -44.74 -11.95 43.67
N THR A 175 -45.59 -10.96 43.98
CA THR A 175 -47.05 -11.00 43.80
C THR A 175 -47.56 -10.44 42.47
N THR A 176 -46.86 -9.47 41.87
CA THR A 176 -47.22 -8.88 40.56
C THR A 176 -46.48 -9.55 39.39
N GLY A 177 -45.44 -10.33 39.69
CA GLY A 177 -44.54 -10.87 38.67
C GLY A 177 -43.61 -9.81 38.13
N VAL A 178 -42.81 -10.19 37.13
CA VAL A 178 -41.78 -9.32 36.54
C VAL A 178 -42.27 -8.86 35.17
N ALA A 179 -41.91 -7.65 34.77
CA ALA A 179 -42.21 -7.17 33.42
C ALA A 179 -41.50 -8.07 32.39
N HIS A 180 -42.24 -8.56 31.39
CA HIS A 180 -41.70 -9.48 30.38
C HIS A 180 -41.72 -8.90 28.96
N THR A 181 -42.50 -7.86 28.70
CA THR A 181 -42.51 -7.13 27.42
C THR A 181 -42.79 -5.64 27.64
N CYS A 182 -42.37 -4.82 26.68
CA CYS A 182 -42.60 -3.38 26.73
C CYS A 182 -42.83 -2.76 25.35
N ALA A 183 -43.39 -1.56 25.36
CA ALA A 183 -43.39 -0.64 24.23
C ALA A 183 -43.10 0.77 24.72
N SER A 184 -42.50 1.57 23.86
CA SER A 184 -42.14 2.95 24.16
C SER A 184 -42.53 3.88 23.01
N LEU A 185 -42.82 5.13 23.37
CA LEU A 185 -43.20 6.20 22.46
C LEU A 185 -42.61 7.51 22.95
N LEU A 186 -41.96 8.26 22.06
CA LEU A 186 -41.63 9.66 22.31
C LEU A 186 -42.73 10.54 21.70
N ARG A 187 -43.39 11.36 22.53
CA ARG A 187 -44.36 12.37 22.08
C ARG A 187 -43.63 13.61 21.55
N ASP A 188 -44.30 14.40 20.72
CA ASP A 188 -43.72 15.61 20.11
C ASP A 188 -43.24 16.65 21.14
N ASN A 189 -43.90 16.68 22.31
CA ASN A 189 -43.52 17.51 23.46
C ASN A 189 -42.25 17.02 24.20
N GLY A 190 -41.68 15.86 23.82
CA GLY A 190 -40.50 15.24 24.45
C GLY A 190 -40.82 14.31 25.64
N GLU A 191 -42.09 14.13 26.00
CA GLU A 191 -42.52 13.14 27.00
C GLU A 191 -42.27 11.72 26.46
N ALA A 192 -41.54 10.91 27.24
CA ALA A 192 -41.33 9.51 26.93
C ALA A 192 -42.38 8.66 27.64
N VAL A 193 -43.16 7.90 26.89
CA VAL A 193 -44.22 7.04 27.38
C VAL A 193 -43.79 5.58 27.23
N PHE A 194 -43.93 4.80 28.29
CA PHE A 194 -43.64 3.36 28.30
C PHE A 194 -44.87 2.59 28.73
N ALA A 195 -45.17 1.49 28.05
CA ALA A 195 -46.15 0.50 28.48
C ALA A 195 -45.41 -0.80 28.80
N LEU A 196 -45.51 -1.27 30.04
CA LEU A 196 -44.84 -2.45 30.57
C LEU A 196 -45.88 -3.51 30.90
N ALA A 197 -45.78 -4.70 30.32
CA ALA A 197 -46.67 -5.80 30.67
C ALA A 197 -46.05 -6.66 31.77
N PHE A 198 -46.84 -6.99 32.79
CA PHE A 198 -46.43 -7.79 33.94
C PHE A 198 -47.14 -9.15 33.96
N GLY A 199 -46.52 -10.13 34.62
CA GLY A 199 -47.03 -11.49 34.77
C GLY A 199 -48.32 -11.62 35.60
N HIS A 200 -48.71 -12.86 35.90
CA HIS A 200 -49.95 -13.27 36.58
C HIS A 200 -50.21 -12.53 37.92
N GLY A 201 -50.78 -11.33 37.85
CA GLY A 201 -51.38 -10.58 38.97
C GLY A 201 -52.82 -10.20 38.65
N GLY A 202 -53.69 -10.17 39.67
CA GLY A 202 -55.14 -10.05 39.54
C GLY A 202 -55.70 -8.69 39.12
N GLU A 203 -54.94 -7.59 39.26
CA GLU A 203 -55.52 -6.23 39.17
C GLU A 203 -55.08 -5.36 37.97
N GLY A 204 -54.08 -5.76 37.19
CA GLY A 204 -53.65 -5.00 36.00
C GLY A 204 -52.59 -5.73 35.18
N GLY A 205 -52.81 -5.84 33.86
CA GLY A 205 -51.87 -6.51 32.94
C GLY A 205 -50.81 -5.59 32.33
N LEU A 206 -51.02 -4.27 32.39
CA LEU A 206 -50.17 -3.25 31.77
C LEU A 206 -49.97 -2.06 32.72
N LEU A 207 -48.73 -1.61 32.88
CA LEU A 207 -48.35 -0.38 33.57
C LEU A 207 -47.93 0.66 32.54
N LEU A 208 -48.55 1.82 32.57
CA LEU A 208 -48.15 2.98 31.79
C LEU A 208 -47.23 3.88 32.63
N VAL A 209 -46.07 4.25 32.09
CA VAL A 209 -45.11 5.16 32.71
C VAL A 209 -44.92 6.35 31.78
N LYS A 210 -45.20 7.56 32.26
CA LYS A 210 -44.96 8.81 31.53
C LYS A 210 -43.81 9.56 32.16
N LEU A 211 -42.75 9.77 31.40
CA LEU A 211 -41.52 10.45 31.83
C LEU A 211 -41.42 11.81 31.13
N PRO A 212 -41.74 12.93 31.82
CA PRO A 212 -41.65 14.25 31.23
C PRO A 212 -40.19 14.68 30.98
N MET A 213 -39.98 15.76 30.22
CA MET A 213 -38.63 16.34 30.04
C MET A 213 -38.05 16.89 31.35
N THR A 214 -38.92 17.38 32.23
CA THR A 214 -38.62 17.95 33.54
C THR A 214 -39.75 17.60 34.51
N GLY A 215 -39.43 17.21 35.73
CA GLY A 215 -40.41 16.78 36.73
C GLY A 215 -40.40 15.28 36.99
N SER A 216 -41.31 14.81 37.84
CA SER A 216 -41.41 13.40 38.24
C SER A 216 -42.22 12.57 37.24
N ALA A 217 -41.83 11.31 37.07
CA ALA A 217 -42.58 10.36 36.25
C ALA A 217 -43.95 10.04 36.86
N VAL A 218 -44.95 9.82 36.01
CA VAL A 218 -46.31 9.42 36.39
C VAL A 218 -46.54 7.97 35.99
N THR A 219 -46.95 7.13 36.94
CA THR A 219 -47.26 5.71 36.70
C THR A 219 -48.76 5.47 36.81
N THR A 220 -49.36 4.76 35.84
CA THR A 220 -50.80 4.47 35.78
C THR A 220 -51.03 3.00 35.43
N VAL A 221 -51.77 2.26 36.24
CA VAL A 221 -52.11 0.85 35.95
C VAL A 221 -53.34 0.79 35.05
N LEU A 222 -53.24 0.08 33.92
CA LEU A 222 -54.35 -0.13 32.99
C LEU A 222 -55.12 -1.40 33.36
N LYS A 223 -56.43 -1.24 33.55
CA LYS A 223 -57.35 -2.32 33.97
C LYS A 223 -57.69 -3.21 32.77
N ARG A 224 -57.90 -4.51 33.03
CA ARG A 224 -58.18 -5.52 31.99
C ARG A 224 -59.63 -5.52 31.49
N GLU A 225 -60.58 -5.30 32.39
CA GLU A 225 -62.02 -5.30 32.10
C GLU A 225 -62.67 -3.98 32.54
N SER A 226 -63.73 -3.59 31.85
CA SER A 226 -64.63 -2.53 32.32
C SER A 226 -65.37 -3.04 33.55
N THR A 227 -65.12 -2.42 34.71
CA THR A 227 -65.80 -2.75 35.96
C THR A 227 -67.23 -2.24 35.93
N VAL A 228 -68.13 -2.96 35.24
CA VAL A 228 -69.55 -2.89 35.52
C VAL A 228 -69.82 -3.90 36.65
N PRO A 229 -70.36 -3.49 37.81
CA PRO A 229 -70.70 -4.42 38.87
C PRO A 229 -71.68 -5.47 38.31
N ARG A 230 -71.29 -6.75 38.34
CA ARG A 230 -72.13 -7.87 37.88
C ARG A 230 -73.31 -8.08 38.85
N PHE A 231 -74.35 -7.26 38.74
CA PHE A 231 -75.59 -7.47 39.49
C PHE A 231 -76.49 -8.58 38.88
N LEU A 232 -76.12 -9.15 37.72
CA LEU A 232 -76.93 -10.15 37.00
C LEU A 232 -76.22 -11.49 36.72
N SER A 233 -74.96 -11.72 37.16
CA SER A 233 -74.28 -13.02 36.88
C SER A 233 -74.69 -14.15 37.84
N GLY A 234 -75.63 -13.92 38.76
CA GLY A 234 -76.04 -14.87 39.79
C GLY A 234 -76.90 -16.04 39.29
N ILE A 235 -77.39 -16.03 38.05
CA ILE A 235 -78.36 -17.04 37.58
C ILE A 235 -77.74 -18.07 36.60
N THR A 236 -76.59 -17.76 35.97
CA THR A 236 -75.95 -18.69 35.01
C THR A 236 -74.65 -19.34 35.49
N GLY A 237 -74.10 -18.92 36.65
CA GLY A 237 -72.86 -19.46 37.21
C GLY A 237 -72.97 -20.82 37.91
N ALA A 238 -74.19 -21.29 38.22
CA ALA A 238 -74.39 -22.54 38.98
C ALA A 238 -74.37 -23.82 38.12
N LEU A 239 -74.38 -23.71 36.79
CA LEU A 239 -74.43 -24.86 35.87
C LEU A 239 -73.17 -25.02 35.00
N ARG A 240 -72.21 -24.10 35.07
CA ARG A 240 -70.90 -24.24 34.42
C ARG A 240 -69.85 -24.38 35.51
N GLY A 241 -69.38 -25.61 35.70
CA GLY A 241 -68.41 -25.96 36.74
C GLY A 241 -67.21 -25.01 36.76
N LYS A 242 -66.65 -24.82 37.96
CA LYS A 242 -65.42 -24.08 38.28
C LYS A 242 -64.40 -24.12 37.13
N SER A 243 -64.44 -23.13 36.23
CA SER A 243 -63.26 -22.75 35.47
C SER A 243 -62.50 -21.78 36.36
N THR A 244 -61.36 -22.25 36.85
CA THR A 244 -60.27 -21.46 37.44
C THR A 244 -60.21 -20.07 36.83
N SER A 245 -60.25 -19.05 37.68
CA SER A 245 -60.06 -17.64 37.31
C SER A 245 -58.59 -17.38 36.94
N ASP A 246 -58.07 -18.05 35.92
CA ASP A 246 -56.78 -17.71 35.32
C ASP A 246 -56.92 -16.39 34.57
N GLY A 247 -56.20 -15.37 35.03
CA GLY A 247 -56.22 -14.04 34.43
C GLY A 247 -55.67 -14.06 33.00
N VAL A 248 -56.24 -13.25 32.10
CA VAL A 248 -55.77 -13.13 30.71
C VAL A 248 -54.38 -12.44 30.69
N GLU A 249 -53.35 -13.19 30.31
CA GLU A 249 -51.96 -12.70 30.16
C GLU A 249 -51.86 -11.72 28.97
N THR A 250 -50.93 -10.76 29.04
CA THR A 250 -50.61 -9.85 27.91
C THR A 250 -49.28 -10.28 27.30
N TYR A 251 -49.22 -10.53 25.99
CA TYR A 251 -48.01 -11.07 25.36
C TYR A 251 -47.23 -10.03 24.54
N GLY A 252 -47.94 -9.10 23.90
CA GLY A 252 -47.32 -8.04 23.10
C GLY A 252 -48.07 -6.72 23.27
N VAL A 253 -47.33 -5.62 23.23
CA VAL A 253 -47.87 -4.26 23.37
C VAL A 253 -47.23 -3.34 22.34
N VAL A 254 -48.02 -2.40 21.81
CA VAL A 254 -47.57 -1.32 20.93
C VAL A 254 -48.21 0.00 21.38
N LEU A 255 -47.50 1.10 21.20
CA LEU A 255 -48.01 2.44 21.50
C LEU A 255 -48.23 3.21 20.19
N THR A 256 -49.36 3.88 20.03
CA THR A 256 -49.65 4.85 18.95
C THR A 256 -49.72 6.27 19.52
N SER A 257 -49.96 7.29 18.69
CA SER A 257 -49.98 8.70 19.12
C SER A 257 -50.85 8.96 20.36
N GLY A 258 -51.99 8.27 20.48
CA GLY A 258 -52.93 8.43 21.59
C GLY A 258 -53.31 7.15 22.35
N LEU A 259 -52.88 5.97 21.89
CA LEU A 259 -53.38 4.68 22.39
C LEU A 259 -52.26 3.70 22.77
N ALA A 260 -52.50 2.90 23.79
CA ALA A 260 -51.79 1.64 24.00
C ALA A 260 -52.63 0.50 23.45
N VAL A 261 -52.06 -0.37 22.62
CA VAL A 261 -52.75 -1.55 22.09
C VAL A 261 -51.97 -2.80 22.47
N ALA A 262 -52.65 -3.82 22.98
CA ALA A 262 -52.00 -5.06 23.40
C ALA A 262 -52.72 -6.30 22.86
N ILE A 263 -51.95 -7.35 22.56
CA ILE A 263 -52.43 -8.70 22.28
C ILE A 263 -52.39 -9.51 23.59
N CYS A 264 -53.51 -10.11 23.93
CA CYS A 264 -53.68 -10.86 25.16
C CYS A 264 -53.86 -12.37 24.89
N GLY A 265 -53.80 -13.20 25.94
CA GLY A 265 -53.84 -14.66 25.83
C GLY A 265 -55.16 -15.28 25.39
N ASP A 266 -56.20 -14.47 25.26
CA ASP A 266 -57.44 -14.84 24.59
C ASP A 266 -57.43 -14.55 23.08
N ALA A 267 -56.25 -14.20 22.54
CA ALA A 267 -56.01 -13.77 21.16
C ALA A 267 -56.82 -12.53 20.73
N CYS A 268 -57.23 -11.67 21.67
CA CYS A 268 -57.92 -10.41 21.38
C CYS A 268 -56.97 -9.21 21.49
N LEU A 269 -57.15 -8.23 20.60
CA LEU A 269 -56.54 -6.91 20.72
C LEU A 269 -57.38 -6.05 21.67
N ARG A 270 -56.71 -5.34 22.58
CA ARG A 270 -57.34 -4.36 23.48
C ARG A 270 -56.64 -3.02 23.34
N ALA A 271 -57.40 -1.92 23.29
CA ALA A 271 -56.88 -0.56 23.19
C ALA A 271 -57.24 0.28 24.41
N TRP A 272 -56.30 1.08 24.92
CA TRP A 272 -56.49 2.02 26.02
C TRP A 272 -56.03 3.43 25.62
N PRO A 273 -56.73 4.49 26.04
CA PRO A 273 -56.24 5.86 25.89
C PRO A 273 -55.04 6.10 26.81
N LEU A 274 -54.02 6.79 26.30
CA LEU A 274 -52.82 7.08 27.07
C LEU A 274 -53.09 8.09 28.20
N ASP A 275 -54.01 9.03 28.02
CA ASP A 275 -54.21 10.16 28.95
C ASP A 275 -55.27 9.93 30.02
N GLU A 276 -56.33 9.18 29.73
CA GLU A 276 -57.43 8.93 30.68
C GLU A 276 -57.20 7.70 31.58
N GLY A 277 -56.36 6.75 31.14
CA GLY A 277 -56.11 5.49 31.85
C GLY A 277 -57.37 4.63 32.06
N GLY A 278 -57.26 3.53 32.82
CA GLY A 278 -58.41 2.71 33.19
C GLY A 278 -58.68 1.50 32.29
N ALA A 279 -59.96 1.24 31.97
CA ALA A 279 -60.42 0.05 31.23
C ALA A 279 -60.23 0.22 29.71
N PRO A 280 -60.17 -0.88 28.92
CA PRO A 280 -60.00 -0.77 27.47
C PRO A 280 -61.21 -0.12 26.81
N ILE A 281 -60.96 0.81 25.89
CA ILE A 281 -61.99 1.52 25.10
C ILE A 281 -62.44 0.71 23.87
N ALA A 282 -61.64 -0.27 23.44
CA ALA A 282 -61.99 -1.18 22.36
C ALA A 282 -61.38 -2.57 22.58
N VAL A 283 -62.12 -3.60 22.19
CA VAL A 283 -61.68 -5.01 22.21
C VAL A 283 -62.04 -5.64 20.86
N SER A 284 -61.09 -6.26 20.18
CA SER A 284 -61.35 -6.97 18.93
C SER A 284 -62.07 -8.30 19.18
N THR A 285 -62.63 -8.88 18.13
CA THR A 285 -62.92 -10.32 18.13
C THR A 285 -61.61 -11.11 18.30
N PRO A 286 -61.65 -12.33 18.85
CA PRO A 286 -60.49 -13.21 18.86
C PRO A 286 -59.92 -13.35 17.45
N LEU A 287 -58.62 -13.13 17.31
CA LEU A 287 -57.93 -13.20 16.03
C LEU A 287 -57.69 -14.64 15.56
N SER A 288 -57.63 -15.58 16.51
CA SER A 288 -57.39 -17.00 16.26
C SER A 288 -58.62 -17.71 15.69
N GLN A 289 -58.44 -18.53 14.65
CA GLN A 289 -59.49 -19.44 14.15
C GLN A 289 -59.51 -20.81 14.82
N THR A 290 -58.46 -21.15 15.58
CA THR A 290 -58.36 -22.40 16.34
C THR A 290 -59.40 -22.46 17.46
N LEU A 291 -60.30 -23.45 17.38
CA LEU A 291 -61.37 -23.68 18.37
C LEU A 291 -60.82 -24.09 19.75
N VAL A 292 -59.66 -24.75 19.77
CA VAL A 292 -58.91 -25.11 20.98
C VAL A 292 -57.90 -24.00 21.24
N ARG A 293 -57.93 -23.41 22.45
CA ARG A 293 -57.00 -22.35 22.88
C ARG A 293 -55.94 -22.94 23.84
N PRO A 294 -54.93 -23.67 23.34
CA PRO A 294 -53.83 -24.12 24.18
C PRO A 294 -53.10 -22.90 24.74
N LYS A 295 -52.53 -23.03 25.95
CA LYS A 295 -51.68 -21.98 26.50
C LYS A 295 -50.53 -21.73 25.49
N PRO A 296 -50.27 -20.47 25.07
CA PRO A 296 -49.20 -20.17 24.13
C PRO A 296 -47.84 -20.66 24.67
N PRO A 297 -46.89 -21.03 23.79
CA PRO A 297 -45.53 -21.36 24.20
C PRO A 297 -44.85 -20.14 24.89
N PRO A 298 -43.69 -20.31 25.55
CA PRO A 298 -42.99 -19.24 26.28
C PRO A 298 -42.63 -17.99 25.44
N HIS A 299 -42.60 -18.09 24.11
CA HIS A 299 -42.39 -16.96 23.19
C HIS A 299 -43.71 -16.36 22.64
N GLY A 300 -44.85 -16.93 23.02
CA GLY A 300 -46.18 -16.31 23.04
C GLY A 300 -46.71 -15.74 21.73
N HIS A 301 -47.76 -14.92 21.85
CA HIS A 301 -48.23 -14.05 20.78
C HIS A 301 -47.38 -12.78 20.71
N MET A 302 -47.09 -12.27 19.52
CA MET A 302 -46.35 -11.01 19.35
C MET A 302 -47.19 -9.97 18.62
N LEU A 303 -46.89 -8.69 18.83
CA LEU A 303 -47.60 -7.60 18.18
C LEU A 303 -46.60 -6.52 17.74
N GLN A 304 -46.71 -6.12 16.48
CA GLN A 304 -45.99 -5.00 15.91
C GLN A 304 -46.94 -4.07 15.17
N LYS A 305 -46.51 -2.82 15.00
CA LYS A 305 -47.23 -1.81 14.25
C LYS A 305 -46.40 -1.28 13.09
N THR A 306 -47.07 -0.87 12.03
CA THR A 306 -46.55 -0.07 10.92
C THR A 306 -47.60 0.95 10.50
N VAL A 307 -47.26 1.81 9.55
CA VAL A 307 -48.19 2.76 8.93
C VAL A 307 -48.52 2.27 7.52
N GLY A 308 -49.79 2.34 7.14
CA GLY A 308 -50.24 2.08 5.77
C GLY A 308 -49.97 3.26 4.85
N SER A 309 -50.00 3.05 3.55
CA SER A 309 -49.84 4.13 2.55
C SER A 309 -50.93 5.21 2.64
N ASP A 310 -52.04 4.92 3.30
CA ASP A 310 -53.14 5.83 3.60
C ASP A 310 -52.96 6.57 4.96
N GLY A 311 -51.81 6.40 5.62
CA GLY A 311 -51.54 6.92 6.96
C GLY A 311 -52.23 6.16 8.09
N SER A 312 -52.98 5.09 7.80
CA SER A 312 -53.66 4.29 8.82
C SER A 312 -52.68 3.42 9.61
N VAL A 313 -52.98 3.16 10.89
CA VAL A 313 -52.13 2.26 11.68
C VAL A 313 -52.46 0.82 11.32
N ILE A 314 -51.45 0.09 10.88
CA ILE A 314 -51.53 -1.35 10.60
C ILE A 314 -50.89 -2.10 11.77
N LEU A 315 -51.60 -3.06 12.32
CA LEU A 315 -51.19 -3.94 13.39
C LEU A 315 -50.98 -5.34 12.82
N VAL A 316 -49.81 -5.93 13.04
CA VAL A 316 -49.50 -7.29 12.63
C VAL A 316 -49.32 -8.12 13.89
N ALA A 317 -50.28 -8.98 14.18
CA ALA A 317 -50.23 -9.90 15.31
C ALA A 317 -49.71 -11.26 14.84
N TYR A 318 -48.63 -11.75 15.45
CA TYR A 318 -48.18 -13.13 15.29
C TYR A 318 -48.80 -13.99 16.38
N LEU A 319 -49.52 -15.03 15.98
CA LEU A 319 -50.14 -15.99 16.88
C LEU A 319 -49.41 -17.33 16.76
N SER A 320 -48.74 -17.74 17.84
CA SER A 320 -48.12 -19.06 17.97
C SER A 320 -49.04 -20.05 18.68
N PHE A 321 -49.28 -21.19 18.04
CA PHE A 321 -49.95 -22.37 18.60
C PHE A 321 -49.03 -23.60 18.47
N PRO A 322 -49.26 -24.70 19.22
CA PRO A 322 -48.38 -25.86 19.22
C PRO A 322 -48.12 -26.49 17.83
N ASN A 323 -49.08 -26.40 16.90
CA ASN A 323 -48.99 -27.03 15.58
C ASN A 323 -49.10 -26.03 14.41
N GLU A 324 -49.40 -24.76 14.69
CA GLU A 324 -49.68 -23.76 13.66
C GLU A 324 -49.20 -22.38 14.12
N CYS A 325 -48.76 -21.56 13.18
CA CYS A 325 -48.52 -20.15 13.43
C CYS A 325 -49.11 -19.28 12.31
N GLU A 326 -49.67 -18.15 12.69
CA GLU A 326 -50.34 -17.24 11.75
C GLU A 326 -49.98 -15.78 12.06
N PHE A 327 -49.78 -15.00 11.00
CA PHE A 327 -49.74 -13.54 11.06
C PHE A 327 -51.11 -13.01 10.66
N VAL A 328 -51.73 -12.26 11.57
CA VAL A 328 -53.01 -11.60 11.34
C VAL A 328 -52.78 -10.10 11.20
N VAL A 329 -53.06 -9.58 10.01
CA VAL A 329 -52.89 -8.16 9.66
C VAL A 329 -54.21 -7.44 9.86
N MET A 330 -54.22 -6.46 10.76
CA MET A 330 -55.37 -5.67 11.16
C MET A 330 -55.11 -4.19 10.88
N ARG A 331 -56.10 -3.48 10.32
CA ARG A 331 -56.10 -2.02 10.27
C ARG A 331 -56.83 -1.47 11.50
N MET A 332 -56.22 -0.50 12.16
CA MET A 332 -56.83 0.25 13.26
C MET A 332 -57.35 1.58 12.73
N HIS A 333 -58.67 1.78 12.85
CA HIS A 333 -59.33 3.04 12.49
C HIS A 333 -59.50 3.86 13.75
N ASP A 334 -58.81 5.00 13.81
CA ASP A 334 -58.95 5.98 14.88
C ASP A 334 -59.93 7.07 14.42
N GLY A 335 -61.22 6.83 14.64
CA GLY A 335 -62.32 7.66 14.12
C GLY A 335 -62.57 8.95 14.90
N GLY A 336 -61.57 9.50 15.59
CA GLY A 336 -61.73 10.66 16.47
C GLY A 336 -62.80 10.41 17.55
N SER A 337 -63.95 11.08 17.45
CA SER A 337 -65.08 10.97 18.39
C SER A 337 -65.85 9.64 18.33
N GLY A 338 -65.52 8.74 17.39
CA GLY A 338 -66.27 7.50 17.11
C GLY A 338 -65.78 6.22 17.79
N GLY A 339 -64.75 6.28 18.64
CA GLY A 339 -64.13 5.11 19.26
C GLY A 339 -63.23 4.30 18.31
N VAL A 340 -62.37 3.46 18.88
CA VAL A 340 -61.38 2.68 18.12
C VAL A 340 -62.03 1.43 17.52
N ARG A 341 -61.83 1.18 16.22
CA ARG A 341 -62.29 -0.05 15.54
C ARG A 341 -61.14 -0.78 14.86
N PHE A 342 -61.14 -2.10 14.95
CA PHE A 342 -60.22 -2.98 14.22
C PHE A 342 -60.91 -3.61 13.01
N SER A 343 -60.27 -3.59 11.84
CA SER A 343 -60.73 -4.29 10.63
C SER A 343 -59.65 -5.23 10.12
N HIS A 344 -60.01 -6.46 9.79
CA HIS A 344 -59.08 -7.44 9.22
C HIS A 344 -58.68 -7.08 7.78
N ILE A 345 -57.38 -7.20 7.46
CA ILE A 345 -56.83 -7.04 6.11
C ILE A 345 -56.58 -8.42 5.50
N SER A 346 -55.65 -9.19 6.09
CA SER A 346 -55.25 -10.50 5.59
C SER A 346 -54.69 -11.39 6.71
N ARG A 347 -54.67 -12.69 6.43
CA ARG A 347 -54.04 -13.71 7.27
C ARG A 347 -52.98 -14.43 6.46
N ILE A 348 -51.81 -14.60 7.04
CA ILE A 348 -50.66 -15.24 6.40
C ILE A 348 -50.17 -16.36 7.30
N PHE A 349 -50.22 -17.60 6.81
CA PHE A 349 -49.72 -18.75 7.56
C PHE A 349 -48.20 -18.81 7.47
N GLY A 350 -47.52 -18.91 8.61
CA GLY A 350 -46.07 -19.05 8.64
C GLY A 350 -45.62 -20.50 8.40
N PRO A 351 -44.33 -20.72 8.11
CA PRO A 351 -43.75 -22.06 8.18
C PRO A 351 -43.91 -22.64 9.60
N GLN A 352 -43.99 -23.97 9.72
CA GLN A 352 -44.03 -24.67 11.01
C GLN A 352 -42.64 -24.65 11.69
N LEU A 353 -42.19 -23.46 12.06
CA LEU A 353 -40.91 -23.17 12.70
C LEU A 353 -41.13 -22.18 13.85
N ASP A 354 -40.18 -22.13 14.78
CA ASP A 354 -40.24 -21.19 15.90
C ASP A 354 -39.82 -19.79 15.45
N LEU A 355 -40.67 -18.79 15.65
CA LEU A 355 -40.34 -17.40 15.31
C LEU A 355 -39.43 -16.79 16.38
N LEU A 356 -38.21 -16.38 15.98
CA LEU A 356 -37.28 -15.66 16.85
C LEU A 356 -37.56 -14.16 16.87
N ASP A 357 -37.80 -13.58 15.69
CA ASP A 357 -38.06 -12.16 15.53
C ASP A 357 -38.79 -11.89 14.20
N TYR A 358 -39.50 -10.77 14.10
CA TYR A 358 -40.00 -10.27 12.83
C TYR A 358 -39.94 -8.75 12.81
N ALA A 359 -39.89 -8.15 11.63
CA ALA A 359 -39.92 -6.71 11.46
C ALA A 359 -40.75 -6.35 10.23
N ILE A 360 -41.48 -5.24 10.33
CA ILE A 360 -42.29 -4.73 9.21
C ILE A 360 -41.55 -3.58 8.56
N GLY A 361 -41.21 -3.74 7.29
CA GLY A 361 -40.61 -2.70 6.45
C GLY A 361 -41.50 -2.39 5.25
N TYR A 362 -40.94 -1.71 4.26
CA TYR A 362 -41.61 -1.34 3.02
C TYR A 362 -40.89 -1.92 1.80
N GLY A 363 -41.64 -2.27 0.75
CA GLY A 363 -41.09 -2.81 -0.49
C GLY A 363 -42.16 -3.16 -1.52
N ASP A 364 -41.82 -3.08 -2.82
CA ASP A 364 -42.72 -3.28 -3.97
C ASP A 364 -44.07 -2.54 -3.85
N GLY A 365 -44.05 -1.32 -3.29
CA GLY A 365 -45.25 -0.50 -3.12
C GLY A 365 -46.18 -0.91 -1.96
N SER A 366 -45.79 -1.85 -1.10
CA SER A 366 -46.59 -2.29 0.06
C SER A 366 -45.74 -2.55 1.31
N ASN A 367 -46.40 -2.82 2.43
CA ASN A 367 -45.75 -3.28 3.65
C ASN A 367 -45.25 -4.72 3.50
N VAL A 368 -44.14 -5.01 4.17
CA VAL A 368 -43.41 -6.26 4.06
C VAL A 368 -43.16 -6.81 5.44
N ILE A 369 -43.48 -8.07 5.67
CA ILE A 369 -43.09 -8.78 6.89
C ILE A 369 -41.79 -9.53 6.60
N TRP A 370 -40.72 -9.17 7.30
CA TRP A 370 -39.49 -9.95 7.41
C TRP A 370 -39.55 -10.79 8.68
N ALA A 371 -39.28 -12.08 8.59
CA ALA A 371 -39.35 -13.01 9.71
C ALA A 371 -38.07 -13.84 9.82
N LEU A 372 -37.58 -13.97 11.05
CA LEU A 372 -36.43 -14.79 11.43
C LEU A 372 -36.94 -16.01 12.21
N TRP A 373 -36.70 -17.19 11.65
CA TRP A 373 -37.15 -18.48 12.17
C TRP A 373 -35.99 -19.29 12.71
N SER A 374 -36.25 -20.09 13.74
CA SER A 374 -35.34 -21.15 14.22
C SER A 374 -35.84 -22.51 13.75
N GLN A 375 -34.92 -23.31 13.25
CA GLN A 375 -35.13 -24.72 12.94
C GLN A 375 -34.87 -25.60 14.18
N PRO A 376 -35.41 -26.84 14.20
CA PRO A 376 -35.24 -27.75 15.34
C PRO A 376 -33.79 -28.17 15.62
N ASP A 377 -32.93 -28.13 14.61
CA ASP A 377 -31.47 -28.37 14.70
C ASP A 377 -30.70 -27.16 15.25
N GLY A 378 -31.36 -26.00 15.39
CA GLY A 378 -30.79 -24.76 15.91
C GLY A 378 -30.34 -23.77 14.83
N ASP A 379 -30.46 -24.13 13.55
CA ASP A 379 -30.19 -23.25 12.41
C ASP A 379 -31.31 -22.22 12.24
N THR A 380 -31.06 -21.21 11.42
CA THR A 380 -31.97 -20.08 11.27
C THR A 380 -32.26 -19.76 9.82
N ILE A 381 -33.52 -19.49 9.52
CA ILE A 381 -33.99 -19.11 8.18
C ILE A 381 -34.60 -17.71 8.25
N ILE A 382 -34.32 -16.89 7.24
CA ILE A 382 -34.94 -15.58 7.09
C ILE A 382 -35.89 -15.65 5.90
N THR A 383 -37.11 -15.18 6.10
CA THR A 383 -38.14 -15.11 5.05
C THR A 383 -38.74 -13.72 4.97
N SER A 384 -39.34 -13.40 3.82
CA SER A 384 -40.14 -12.20 3.63
C SER A 384 -41.47 -12.52 2.95
N VAL A 385 -42.50 -11.73 3.23
CA VAL A 385 -43.81 -11.81 2.57
C VAL A 385 -44.41 -10.42 2.41
N LEU A 386 -44.98 -10.17 1.24
CA LEU A 386 -45.71 -8.93 0.97
C LEU A 386 -47.07 -8.97 1.68
N VAL A 387 -47.44 -7.90 2.37
CA VAL A 387 -48.76 -7.77 2.97
C VAL A 387 -49.77 -7.49 1.85
N GLY A 388 -50.64 -8.46 1.57
CA GLY A 388 -51.65 -8.38 0.51
C GLY A 388 -52.56 -9.61 0.43
N ALA A 389 -53.38 -9.69 -0.62
CA ALA A 389 -54.30 -10.79 -0.86
C ALA A 389 -53.60 -12.08 -1.35
N GLU A 390 -52.52 -11.93 -2.13
CA GLU A 390 -51.69 -13.04 -2.63
C GLU A 390 -50.36 -13.09 -1.86
N ALA A 391 -50.39 -13.57 -0.62
CA ALA A 391 -49.21 -13.67 0.24
C ALA A 391 -48.40 -14.94 -0.07
N SER A 392 -47.22 -14.79 -0.66
CA SER A 392 -46.26 -15.87 -0.86
C SER A 392 -44.95 -15.59 -0.10
N TRP A 393 -44.49 -16.57 0.67
CA TRP A 393 -43.22 -16.46 1.36
C TRP A 393 -42.05 -16.57 0.38
N ARG A 394 -41.03 -15.75 0.62
CA ARG A 394 -39.78 -15.73 -0.13
C ARG A 394 -38.62 -15.95 0.83
N ALA A 395 -37.65 -16.76 0.44
CA ALA A 395 -36.51 -17.10 1.26
C ALA A 395 -35.31 -16.18 1.00
N VAL A 396 -34.51 -15.97 2.04
CA VAL A 396 -33.11 -15.58 1.90
C VAL A 396 -32.28 -16.85 1.76
N ALA A 397 -31.37 -16.88 0.80
CA ALA A 397 -30.45 -17.98 0.57
C ALA A 397 -29.70 -18.34 1.86
N GLY A 398 -29.71 -19.62 2.21
CA GLY A 398 -28.99 -20.12 3.38
C GLY A 398 -27.50 -19.81 3.28
N ARG A 399 -26.88 -19.53 4.43
CA ARG A 399 -25.43 -19.38 4.50
C ARG A 399 -24.79 -20.74 4.31
N GLU A 400 -23.84 -20.83 3.40
CA GLU A 400 -23.09 -22.08 3.22
C GLU A 400 -22.18 -22.37 4.41
N ALA A 401 -22.16 -23.65 4.78
CA ALA A 401 -21.23 -24.16 5.77
C ALA A 401 -19.79 -23.89 5.33
N ALA A 402 -18.95 -23.45 6.26
CA ALA A 402 -17.54 -23.25 5.99
C ALA A 402 -16.89 -24.58 5.60
N ALA A 403 -16.17 -24.60 4.47
CA ALA A 403 -15.49 -25.79 4.01
C ALA A 403 -14.48 -26.32 5.04
N ALA A 404 -14.41 -27.64 5.15
CA ALA A 404 -13.39 -28.33 5.93
C ALA A 404 -11.97 -27.90 5.48
N LEU A 405 -11.03 -27.91 6.42
CA LEU A 405 -9.64 -27.60 6.12
C LEU A 405 -9.11 -28.64 5.12
N PRO A 406 -8.59 -28.25 3.94
CA PRO A 406 -8.02 -29.20 3.00
C PRO A 406 -6.69 -29.75 3.54
N THR A 407 -6.28 -30.93 3.06
CA THR A 407 -4.96 -31.48 3.35
C THR A 407 -3.88 -30.67 2.63
N LEU A 408 -3.03 -29.99 3.40
CA LEU A 408 -1.90 -29.19 2.93
C LEU A 408 -0.57 -29.89 3.24
N SER A 409 0.47 -29.57 2.47
CA SER A 409 1.75 -30.29 2.50
C SER A 409 2.73 -29.76 3.53
N SER A 410 2.52 -28.56 4.08
CA SER A 410 3.42 -27.96 5.07
C SER A 410 2.70 -27.20 6.18
N ASN A 411 3.32 -27.13 7.36
CA ASN A 411 2.82 -26.32 8.48
C ASN A 411 2.65 -24.84 8.11
N GLN A 412 3.54 -24.31 7.25
CA GLN A 412 3.47 -22.92 6.80
C GLN A 412 2.20 -22.66 5.97
N GLN A 413 1.82 -23.58 5.08
CA GLN A 413 0.57 -23.45 4.32
C GLN A 413 -0.66 -23.48 5.22
N TYR A 414 -0.68 -24.30 6.28
CA TYR A 414 -1.76 -24.31 7.26
C TYR A 414 -1.84 -23.02 8.07
N ARG A 415 -0.70 -22.52 8.54
CA ARG A 415 -0.61 -21.21 9.20
C ARG A 415 -1.13 -20.10 8.31
N ASP A 416 -0.64 -20.03 7.07
CA ASP A 416 -1.03 -18.99 6.12
C ASP A 416 -2.52 -19.05 5.80
N ARG A 417 -3.10 -20.26 5.74
CA ARG A 417 -4.54 -20.48 5.58
C ARG A 417 -5.34 -19.99 6.79
N LEU A 418 -4.87 -20.27 8.01
CA LEU A 418 -5.53 -19.82 9.25
C LEU A 418 -5.48 -18.29 9.40
N MET A 419 -4.35 -17.69 9.01
CA MET A 419 -4.09 -16.24 9.07
C MET A 419 -4.57 -15.50 7.82
N ALA A 420 -5.18 -16.21 6.87
CA ALA A 420 -5.63 -15.63 5.61
C ALA A 420 -6.61 -14.48 5.89
N PRO A 421 -6.40 -13.29 5.28
CA PRO A 421 -7.29 -12.16 5.47
C PRO A 421 -8.75 -12.53 5.15
N GLY A 422 -9.64 -12.22 6.10
CA GLY A 422 -11.08 -12.45 5.95
C GLY A 422 -11.56 -13.89 6.17
N PHE A 423 -10.73 -14.76 6.76
CA PHE A 423 -11.20 -16.05 7.28
C PHE A 423 -11.62 -15.96 8.75
N PHE A 424 -10.64 -15.75 9.64
CA PHE A 424 -10.89 -15.67 11.08
C PHE A 424 -10.39 -14.33 11.64
N PRO A 425 -11.20 -13.64 12.45
CA PRO A 425 -10.75 -12.49 13.20
C PRO A 425 -9.61 -12.89 14.16
N PRO A 426 -8.58 -12.06 14.35
CA PRO A 426 -7.49 -12.35 15.28
C PRO A 426 -7.96 -12.67 16.71
N ALA A 427 -9.08 -12.07 17.15
CA ALA A 427 -9.69 -12.35 18.44
C ALA A 427 -10.26 -13.77 18.55
N VAL A 428 -10.77 -14.34 17.46
CA VAL A 428 -11.29 -15.71 17.41
C VAL A 428 -10.13 -16.71 17.46
N ILE A 429 -9.09 -16.49 16.67
CA ILE A 429 -7.89 -17.34 16.68
C ILE A 429 -7.26 -17.34 18.07
N ARG A 430 -7.14 -16.17 18.74
CA ARG A 430 -6.65 -16.09 20.13
C ARG A 430 -7.50 -16.93 21.09
N LYS A 431 -8.83 -16.84 21.03
CA LYS A 431 -9.72 -17.65 21.88
C LYS A 431 -9.57 -19.15 21.63
N ALA A 432 -9.50 -19.56 20.36
CA ALA A 432 -9.30 -20.95 19.98
C ALA A 432 -7.95 -21.47 20.48
N LEU A 433 -6.88 -20.69 20.36
CA LEU A 433 -5.54 -21.04 20.86
C LEU A 433 -5.49 -21.23 22.38
N VAL A 434 -6.20 -20.40 23.14
CA VAL A 434 -6.27 -20.53 24.61
C VAL A 434 -6.89 -21.89 24.99
N ILE A 435 -8.00 -22.28 24.35
CA ILE A 435 -8.59 -23.61 24.60
C ILE A 435 -7.65 -24.73 24.12
N TYR A 436 -6.92 -24.52 23.02
CA TYR A 436 -5.95 -25.49 22.51
C TYR A 436 -4.80 -25.79 23.43
N ASN A 437 -4.16 -24.75 23.94
CA ASN A 437 -3.08 -24.90 24.89
C ASN A 437 -3.58 -25.52 26.20
N ARG A 438 -4.75 -25.11 26.68
CA ARG A 438 -5.36 -25.68 27.89
C ARG A 438 -5.70 -27.17 27.74
N THR A 439 -6.16 -27.59 26.57
CA THR A 439 -6.60 -28.98 26.34
C THR A 439 -5.41 -29.93 26.12
N TRP A 440 -4.35 -29.44 25.47
CA TRP A 440 -3.24 -30.28 25.02
C TRP A 440 -1.88 -29.98 25.70
N GLY A 441 -1.82 -29.07 26.67
CA GLY A 441 -0.65 -28.85 27.54
C GLY A 441 0.43 -27.90 26.99
N GLY A 442 0.03 -26.79 26.35
CA GLY A 442 0.95 -25.75 25.86
C GLY A 442 1.26 -24.68 26.92
N THR A 443 2.47 -24.10 26.90
CA THR A 443 2.81 -22.94 27.74
C THR A 443 1.96 -21.74 27.33
N ASP A 444 1.24 -21.12 28.26
CA ASP A 444 0.51 -19.87 28.02
C ASP A 444 1.50 -18.74 27.74
N SER A 445 1.85 -18.53 26.47
CA SER A 445 2.53 -17.30 26.04
C SER A 445 1.48 -16.20 25.90
N SER A 446 1.10 -15.59 27.02
CA SER A 446 0.21 -14.42 27.08
C SER A 446 0.84 -13.13 26.54
N GLY A 447 2.03 -13.21 25.92
CA GLY A 447 2.75 -12.08 25.35
C GLY A 447 2.28 -11.71 23.94
N GLU A 448 2.63 -10.49 23.52
CA GLU A 448 2.46 -9.93 22.16
C GLU A 448 3.31 -10.66 21.09
N SER A 449 3.38 -12.00 21.10
CA SER A 449 3.99 -12.75 20.00
C SER A 449 3.08 -12.74 18.77
N ASP A 450 3.67 -12.87 17.57
CA ASP A 450 2.90 -13.04 16.34
C ASP A 450 1.95 -14.24 16.49
N LEU A 451 0.67 -14.00 16.24
CA LEU A 451 -0.41 -14.98 16.36
C LEU A 451 -0.14 -16.21 15.48
N GLY A 452 0.51 -16.01 14.32
CA GLY A 452 0.96 -17.07 13.43
C GLY A 452 1.97 -18.00 14.09
N ASP A 453 2.95 -17.45 14.79
CA ASP A 453 3.99 -18.21 15.47
C ASP A 453 3.45 -18.89 16.73
N ALA A 454 2.53 -18.25 17.45
CA ALA A 454 1.83 -18.85 18.58
C ALA A 454 1.04 -20.12 18.14
N ALA A 455 0.32 -20.04 17.02
CA ALA A 455 -0.40 -21.19 16.47
C ALA A 455 0.54 -22.32 16.03
N MET A 456 1.63 -21.96 15.33
CA MET A 456 2.67 -22.92 14.91
C MET A 456 3.28 -23.65 16.10
N ASN A 457 3.65 -22.93 17.16
CA ASN A 457 4.26 -23.50 18.36
C ASN A 457 3.31 -24.45 19.10
N ALA A 458 2.03 -24.07 19.24
CA ALA A 458 1.00 -24.89 19.86
C ALA A 458 0.79 -26.21 19.11
N VAL A 459 0.65 -26.13 17.78
CA VAL A 459 0.47 -27.31 16.93
C VAL A 459 1.72 -28.20 16.94
N GLN A 460 2.91 -27.62 16.86
CA GLN A 460 4.17 -28.39 16.92
C GLN A 460 4.35 -29.10 18.27
N SER A 461 3.99 -28.46 19.38
CA SER A 461 4.05 -29.08 20.71
C SER A 461 3.18 -30.34 20.76
N ARG A 462 1.93 -30.23 20.30
CA ARG A 462 1.01 -31.36 20.24
C ARG A 462 1.47 -32.45 19.27
N LEU A 463 2.00 -32.07 18.11
CA LEU A 463 2.53 -33.00 17.13
C LEU A 463 3.69 -33.82 17.69
N ARG A 464 4.61 -33.20 18.45
CA ARG A 464 5.70 -33.92 19.16
C ARG A 464 5.15 -34.92 20.17
N HIS A 465 4.12 -34.54 20.93
CA HIS A 465 3.46 -35.44 21.88
C HIS A 465 2.78 -36.64 21.20
N LEU A 466 2.12 -36.45 20.05
CA LEU A 466 1.49 -37.54 19.31
C LEU A 466 2.53 -38.45 18.65
N ALA A 467 3.56 -37.87 18.01
CA ALA A 467 4.62 -38.62 17.37
C ALA A 467 5.40 -39.51 18.35
N ALA A 468 5.59 -39.05 19.60
CA ALA A 468 6.23 -39.82 20.65
C ALA A 468 5.43 -41.05 21.12
N ARG A 469 4.12 -41.13 20.82
CA ARG A 469 3.23 -42.24 21.25
C ARG A 469 2.96 -43.27 20.14
N THR A 470 3.43 -43.03 18.92
CA THR A 470 3.16 -43.87 17.74
C THR A 470 4.44 -44.51 17.21
N ALA A 471 4.43 -45.83 16.99
CA ALA A 471 5.60 -46.59 16.52
C ALA A 471 6.01 -46.24 15.07
N THR A 472 5.05 -45.86 14.21
CA THR A 472 5.27 -45.40 12.82
C THR A 472 4.33 -44.21 12.52
N PRO A 473 4.69 -42.97 12.89
CA PRO A 473 3.84 -41.81 12.67
C PRO A 473 3.78 -41.47 11.17
N ASP A 474 2.59 -41.54 10.56
CA ASP A 474 2.34 -40.77 9.34
C ASP A 474 2.30 -39.29 9.70
N HIS A 475 3.43 -38.62 9.48
CA HIS A 475 3.61 -37.23 9.87
C HIS A 475 2.63 -36.29 9.18
N ALA A 476 2.26 -36.56 7.92
CA ALA A 476 1.33 -35.71 7.16
C ALA A 476 -0.09 -35.80 7.74
N HIS A 477 -0.54 -37.02 8.04
CA HIS A 477 -1.84 -37.25 8.66
C HIS A 477 -1.92 -36.65 10.07
N LEU A 478 -0.89 -36.87 10.91
CA LEU A 478 -0.84 -36.28 12.26
C LEU A 478 -0.80 -34.75 12.25
N MET A 479 -0.04 -34.16 11.31
CA MET A 479 0.00 -32.71 11.12
C MET A 479 -1.39 -32.18 10.73
N HIS A 480 -2.03 -32.78 9.72
CA HIS A 480 -3.37 -32.39 9.29
C HIS A 480 -4.37 -32.47 10.45
N LYS A 481 -4.35 -33.55 11.22
CA LYS A 481 -5.20 -33.71 12.41
C LYS A 481 -5.02 -32.57 13.42
N CYS A 482 -3.78 -32.23 13.76
CA CYS A 482 -3.50 -31.17 14.75
C CYS A 482 -3.99 -29.80 14.29
N TRP A 483 -3.85 -29.48 13.00
CA TRP A 483 -4.34 -28.23 12.41
C TRP A 483 -5.87 -28.21 12.25
N SER A 484 -6.47 -29.33 11.85
CA SER A 484 -7.92 -29.48 11.71
C SER A 484 -8.63 -29.28 13.05
N ASP A 485 -8.06 -29.78 14.15
CA ASP A 485 -8.60 -29.57 15.49
C ASP A 485 -8.58 -28.08 15.90
N LEU A 486 -7.49 -27.35 15.61
CA LEU A 486 -7.43 -25.90 15.89
C LEU A 486 -8.41 -25.12 15.01
N TYR A 487 -8.50 -25.49 13.73
CA TYR A 487 -9.39 -24.86 12.77
C TYR A 487 -10.87 -25.08 13.12
N SER A 488 -11.25 -26.28 13.57
CA SER A 488 -12.63 -26.58 13.96
C SER A 488 -13.13 -25.74 15.13
N TRP A 489 -12.26 -25.44 16.12
CA TRP A 489 -12.63 -24.50 17.18
C TRP A 489 -12.74 -23.05 16.69
N CYS A 490 -11.90 -22.64 15.75
CA CYS A 490 -12.06 -21.33 15.10
C CYS A 490 -13.42 -21.24 14.39
N LEU A 491 -13.84 -22.31 13.69
CA LEU A 491 -15.15 -22.41 13.06
C LEU A 491 -16.29 -22.33 14.08
N GLN A 492 -16.26 -23.13 15.15
CA GLN A 492 -17.30 -23.13 16.19
C GLN A 492 -17.48 -21.74 16.84
N TYR A 493 -16.36 -21.05 17.11
CA TYR A 493 -16.42 -19.68 17.62
C TYR A 493 -17.02 -18.70 16.60
N MET A 494 -16.63 -18.81 15.33
CA MET A 494 -17.22 -17.99 14.27
C MET A 494 -18.72 -18.23 14.14
N GLU A 495 -19.16 -19.49 14.11
CA GLU A 495 -20.56 -19.88 14.05
C GLU A 495 -21.37 -19.26 15.20
N SER A 496 -20.83 -19.32 16.43
CA SER A 496 -21.47 -18.69 17.59
C SER A 496 -21.60 -17.17 17.48
N LEU A 497 -20.60 -16.48 16.90
CA LEU A 497 -20.61 -15.03 16.70
C LEU A 497 -21.52 -14.62 15.54
N GLN A 498 -21.73 -15.55 14.61
CA GLN A 498 -22.50 -15.35 13.40
C GLN A 498 -23.95 -15.81 13.57
N LYS A 499 -24.42 -16.22 14.74
CA LYS A 499 -25.84 -16.50 14.96
C LYS A 499 -26.69 -15.22 14.85
N PRO A 500 -27.83 -15.22 14.13
CA PRO A 500 -28.67 -14.03 14.03
C PRO A 500 -29.45 -13.83 15.32
N LEU A 501 -29.57 -12.56 15.73
CA LEU A 501 -30.20 -12.16 16.99
C LEU A 501 -31.46 -11.32 16.78
N GLY A 502 -31.58 -10.64 15.64
CA GLY A 502 -32.72 -9.80 15.33
C GLY A 502 -32.62 -9.15 13.94
N LEU A 503 -33.71 -8.50 13.52
CA LEU A 503 -33.83 -7.87 12.22
C LEU A 503 -33.88 -6.34 12.33
N MET A 504 -33.33 -5.65 11.33
CA MET A 504 -33.39 -4.19 11.19
C MET A 504 -33.91 -3.84 9.80
N VAL A 505 -35.00 -3.07 9.76
CA VAL A 505 -35.66 -2.63 8.51
C VAL A 505 -35.90 -1.12 8.50
N SER A 506 -35.93 -0.50 7.32
CA SER A 506 -36.37 0.90 7.18
C SER A 506 -37.90 0.98 7.34
N LYS A 507 -38.39 2.04 8.00
CA LYS A 507 -39.80 2.20 8.43
C LYS A 507 -40.44 3.54 8.03
N GLU A 508 -39.76 4.39 7.27
CA GLU A 508 -40.17 5.78 7.04
C GLU A 508 -40.70 6.04 5.61
N ASP A 509 -41.71 6.91 5.51
CA ASP A 509 -42.50 7.16 4.28
C ASP A 509 -41.70 7.82 3.13
N SER A 510 -40.62 8.57 3.43
CA SER A 510 -39.79 9.19 2.39
C SER A 510 -39.00 8.19 1.55
N ASP A 511 -38.84 6.96 2.06
CA ASP A 511 -38.16 5.84 1.39
C ASP A 511 -39.15 4.90 0.67
N VAL A 512 -40.44 5.27 0.55
CA VAL A 512 -41.46 4.49 -0.19
C VAL A 512 -41.06 4.23 -1.64
N GLU A 513 -40.27 5.12 -2.24
CA GLU A 513 -39.70 4.95 -3.59
C GLU A 513 -38.42 4.09 -3.63
N CYS A 514 -37.83 3.75 -2.47
CA CYS A 514 -36.46 3.27 -2.33
C CYS A 514 -36.35 1.91 -1.59
N GLY A 515 -37.14 0.92 -2.00
CA GLY A 515 -36.79 -0.51 -1.88
C GLY A 515 -36.57 -1.14 -0.48
N TRP A 516 -36.24 -2.43 -0.50
CA TRP A 516 -36.24 -3.37 0.62
C TRP A 516 -35.00 -3.26 1.51
N TRP A 517 -34.99 -2.39 2.52
CA TRP A 517 -33.86 -2.30 3.45
C TRP A 517 -34.04 -3.33 4.55
N CYS A 518 -33.30 -4.43 4.48
CA CYS A 518 -33.25 -5.39 5.57
C CYS A 518 -31.80 -5.75 5.92
N ALA A 519 -31.52 -5.75 7.21
CA ALA A 519 -30.24 -6.10 7.76
C ALA A 519 -30.44 -7.03 8.96
N VAL A 520 -29.47 -7.90 9.20
CA VAL A 520 -29.50 -8.90 10.27
C VAL A 520 -28.49 -8.51 11.32
N VAL A 521 -28.95 -8.39 12.56
CA VAL A 521 -28.08 -8.10 13.70
C VAL A 521 -27.53 -9.41 14.24
N ARG A 522 -26.21 -9.51 14.34
CA ARG A 522 -25.44 -10.67 14.82
C ARG A 522 -24.53 -10.22 15.95
N ARG A 523 -24.02 -11.17 16.74
CA ARG A 523 -23.08 -10.83 17.82
C ARG A 523 -21.77 -10.24 17.28
N ALA A 524 -21.37 -10.62 16.07
CA ALA A 524 -20.19 -10.10 15.38
C ALA A 524 -20.38 -8.70 14.74
N GLY A 525 -21.59 -8.16 14.72
CA GLY A 525 -21.94 -6.95 13.97
C GLY A 525 -23.20 -7.14 13.14
N ILE A 526 -23.20 -6.66 11.90
CA ILE A 526 -24.38 -6.67 11.03
C ILE A 526 -24.14 -7.41 9.71
N SER A 527 -25.20 -7.81 9.03
CA SER A 527 -25.14 -8.26 7.64
C SER A 527 -26.31 -7.66 6.88
N LEU A 528 -26.15 -7.52 5.57
CA LEU A 528 -27.13 -6.85 4.72
C LEU A 528 -27.80 -7.86 3.81
N ILE A 529 -29.12 -7.76 3.66
CA ILE A 529 -29.88 -8.60 2.75
C ILE A 529 -30.05 -7.84 1.43
N CYS A 530 -29.65 -8.47 0.34
CA CYS A 530 -29.77 -7.93 -1.01
C CYS A 530 -30.58 -8.89 -1.87
N GLU A 531 -31.24 -8.36 -2.90
CA GLU A 531 -31.87 -9.19 -3.91
C GLU A 531 -30.80 -9.96 -4.71
N LEU A 532 -31.14 -11.18 -5.13
CA LEU A 532 -30.31 -12.00 -6.01
C LEU A 532 -30.34 -11.44 -7.44
N GLU A 533 -29.18 -11.44 -8.11
CA GLU A 533 -29.14 -11.22 -9.55
C GLU A 533 -29.84 -12.38 -10.30
N PRO A 534 -30.35 -12.18 -11.53
CA PRO A 534 -31.08 -13.20 -12.27
C PRO A 534 -30.39 -14.57 -12.33
N LEU A 535 -29.09 -14.60 -12.67
CA LEU A 535 -28.33 -15.86 -12.71
C LEU A 535 -28.17 -16.50 -11.32
N GLU A 536 -27.98 -15.70 -10.27
CA GLU A 536 -27.86 -16.25 -8.91
C GLU A 536 -29.19 -16.84 -8.44
N ARG A 537 -30.30 -16.17 -8.77
CA ARG A 537 -31.66 -16.64 -8.50
C ARG A 537 -31.91 -17.99 -9.18
N MET A 538 -31.49 -18.13 -10.44
CA MET A 538 -31.59 -19.40 -11.17
C MET A 538 -30.77 -20.53 -10.57
N MET A 539 -29.59 -20.23 -10.03
CA MET A 539 -28.75 -21.25 -9.39
C MET A 539 -29.29 -21.72 -8.04
N LEU A 540 -29.89 -20.81 -7.26
CA LEU A 540 -30.30 -21.08 -5.87
C LEU A 540 -31.77 -21.46 -5.73
N SER A 541 -32.62 -21.10 -6.68
CA SER A 541 -34.05 -21.44 -6.64
C SER A 541 -34.31 -22.91 -6.96
N PRO A 542 -35.38 -23.52 -6.41
CA PRO A 542 -35.82 -24.87 -6.77
C PRO A 542 -36.23 -24.96 -8.25
N ASP A 543 -36.21 -26.17 -8.82
CA ASP A 543 -36.40 -26.43 -10.27
C ASP A 543 -37.78 -26.02 -10.81
N VAL A 544 -38.84 -26.17 -9.99
CA VAL A 544 -40.24 -25.96 -10.40
C VAL A 544 -40.52 -24.52 -10.87
N PRO A 545 -40.19 -23.46 -10.12
CA PRO A 545 -40.41 -22.08 -10.58
C PRO A 545 -39.51 -21.64 -11.75
N LEU A 546 -38.50 -22.42 -12.14
CA LEU A 546 -37.54 -22.06 -13.20
C LEU A 546 -37.97 -22.50 -14.60
N LEU A 547 -38.93 -23.42 -14.73
CA LEU A 547 -39.36 -23.95 -16.02
C LEU A 547 -40.79 -23.51 -16.41
N ASP A 548 -41.58 -22.99 -15.45
CA ASP A 548 -43.00 -22.63 -15.61
C ASP A 548 -43.27 -21.17 -16.07
N GLY A 549 -42.29 -20.46 -16.65
CA GLY A 549 -42.63 -19.39 -17.60
C GLY A 549 -42.93 -17.98 -17.07
N ASN A 550 -42.43 -17.54 -15.91
CA ASN A 550 -42.56 -16.12 -15.53
C ASN A 550 -41.33 -15.32 -16.01
N GLU A 551 -41.49 -14.53 -17.09
CA GLU A 551 -40.41 -13.74 -17.74
C GLU A 551 -39.57 -12.89 -16.76
N ARG A 552 -40.16 -12.49 -15.61
CA ARG A 552 -39.44 -11.75 -14.55
C ARG A 552 -38.33 -12.55 -13.84
N SER A 553 -38.32 -13.88 -13.93
CA SER A 553 -37.43 -14.75 -13.13
C SER A 553 -36.01 -14.87 -13.73
N TRP A 554 -35.90 -14.88 -15.06
CA TRP A 554 -34.64 -15.14 -15.79
C TRP A 554 -33.97 -13.88 -16.37
N GLY A 555 -34.54 -12.69 -16.11
CA GLY A 555 -33.99 -11.42 -16.60
C GLY A 555 -34.18 -11.26 -18.10
N GLU A 556 -33.11 -10.89 -18.80
CA GLU A 556 -33.10 -10.67 -20.27
C GLU A 556 -32.81 -11.95 -21.08
N LEU A 557 -32.61 -13.10 -20.42
CA LEU A 557 -32.26 -14.36 -21.09
C LEU A 557 -33.46 -14.98 -21.82
N SER A 558 -33.20 -15.54 -22.99
CA SER A 558 -34.13 -16.39 -23.72
C SER A 558 -34.44 -17.69 -22.95
N SER A 559 -35.59 -18.29 -23.25
CA SER A 559 -35.99 -19.56 -22.64
C SER A 559 -34.97 -20.69 -22.87
N ASP A 560 -34.27 -20.69 -24.01
CA ASP A 560 -33.28 -21.72 -24.33
C ASP A 560 -31.97 -21.50 -23.54
N ALA A 561 -31.49 -20.26 -23.41
CA ALA A 561 -30.36 -19.93 -22.54
C ALA A 561 -30.68 -20.21 -21.07
N ALA A 562 -31.92 -19.94 -20.65
CA ALA A 562 -32.36 -20.22 -19.29
C ALA A 562 -32.34 -21.73 -18.97
N ARG A 563 -32.71 -22.59 -19.93
CA ARG A 563 -32.61 -24.06 -19.80
C ARG A 563 -31.17 -24.53 -19.61
N VAL A 564 -30.19 -23.91 -20.27
CA VAL A 564 -28.76 -24.24 -20.08
C VAL A 564 -28.33 -23.95 -18.63
N VAL A 565 -28.74 -22.80 -18.08
CA VAL A 565 -28.43 -22.44 -16.68
C VAL A 565 -29.16 -23.37 -15.71
N ALA A 566 -30.43 -23.71 -15.96
CA ALA A 566 -31.20 -24.63 -15.13
C ALA A 566 -30.59 -26.03 -15.10
N ALA A 567 -30.17 -26.56 -16.26
CA ALA A 567 -29.43 -27.82 -16.34
C ALA A 567 -28.11 -27.74 -15.54
N GLY A 568 -27.40 -26.61 -15.61
CA GLY A 568 -26.20 -26.36 -14.82
C GLY A 568 -26.47 -26.34 -13.31
N ALA A 569 -27.55 -25.69 -12.86
CA ALA A 569 -27.97 -25.67 -11.46
C ALA A 569 -28.31 -27.08 -10.96
N ARG A 570 -29.00 -27.89 -11.78
CA ARG A 570 -29.32 -29.28 -11.45
C ARG A 570 -28.06 -30.16 -11.37
N TRP A 571 -27.08 -29.93 -12.24
CA TRP A 571 -25.77 -30.58 -12.15
C TRP A 571 -25.05 -30.22 -10.85
N GLU A 572 -24.99 -28.93 -10.48
CA GLU A 572 -24.36 -28.45 -9.25
C GLU A 572 -25.00 -29.08 -8.01
N ARG A 573 -26.33 -29.15 -7.95
CA ARG A 573 -27.07 -29.82 -6.88
C ARG A 573 -26.75 -31.33 -6.81
N GLY A 574 -26.66 -31.99 -7.97
CA GLY A 574 -26.38 -33.43 -8.04
C GLY A 574 -24.93 -33.83 -7.78
N ALA A 575 -23.97 -32.92 -7.97
CA ALA A 575 -22.54 -33.17 -7.79
C ALA A 575 -22.06 -33.04 -6.33
N GLU A 576 -22.84 -32.36 -5.47
CA GLU A 576 -22.51 -32.10 -4.07
C GLU A 576 -21.03 -31.64 -3.87
N GLY A 577 -20.33 -32.17 -2.86
CA GLY A 577 -18.93 -31.86 -2.58
C GLY A 577 -17.93 -32.26 -3.68
N ALA A 578 -18.34 -33.06 -4.67
CA ALA A 578 -17.50 -33.48 -5.78
C ALA A 578 -17.23 -32.33 -6.77
N ALA A 579 -18.09 -31.31 -6.86
CA ALA A 579 -17.89 -30.16 -7.74
C ALA A 579 -16.60 -29.36 -7.40
N ALA A 580 -16.32 -29.19 -6.11
CA ALA A 580 -15.10 -28.52 -5.65
C ALA A 580 -13.85 -29.37 -5.91
N ASP A 581 -13.96 -30.70 -5.83
CA ASP A 581 -12.88 -31.62 -6.16
C ASP A 581 -12.61 -31.65 -7.67
N LEU A 582 -13.65 -31.67 -8.50
CA LEU A 582 -13.56 -31.57 -9.96
C LEU A 582 -12.76 -30.34 -10.36
N GLU A 583 -13.16 -29.18 -9.83
CA GLU A 583 -12.51 -27.91 -10.12
C GLU A 583 -11.03 -27.93 -9.71
N ARG A 584 -10.72 -28.49 -8.52
CA ARG A 584 -9.33 -28.65 -8.07
C ARG A 584 -8.52 -29.52 -9.04
N ARG A 585 -9.05 -30.67 -9.45
CA ARG A 585 -8.40 -31.60 -10.39
C ARG A 585 -8.28 -31.04 -11.80
N LEU A 586 -9.28 -30.30 -12.28
CA LEU A 586 -9.29 -29.69 -13.61
C LEU A 586 -8.13 -28.69 -13.76
N PHE A 587 -7.91 -27.88 -12.73
CA PHE A 587 -6.94 -26.80 -12.78
C PHE A 587 -5.56 -27.13 -12.19
N ALA A 588 -5.37 -28.32 -11.61
CA ALA A 588 -4.12 -28.71 -10.95
C ALA A 588 -2.86 -28.62 -11.85
N ALA A 589 -2.99 -28.72 -13.18
CA ALA A 589 -1.83 -28.69 -14.09
C ALA A 589 -1.62 -27.36 -14.84
N ALA A 590 -2.30 -26.28 -14.44
CA ALA A 590 -2.21 -24.97 -15.12
C ALA A 590 -2.28 -25.10 -16.66
N ALA A 591 -3.20 -25.94 -17.15
CA ALA A 591 -3.26 -26.30 -18.55
C ALA A 591 -3.66 -25.09 -19.42
N PRO A 592 -3.11 -24.96 -20.64
CA PRO A 592 -3.53 -23.90 -21.55
C PRO A 592 -5.01 -24.05 -21.93
N GLN A 593 -5.66 -22.94 -22.29
CA GLN A 593 -7.11 -22.87 -22.51
C GLN A 593 -7.66 -23.99 -23.41
N HIS A 594 -6.99 -24.29 -24.53
CA HIS A 594 -7.43 -25.31 -25.49
C HIS A 594 -7.47 -26.74 -24.94
N ARG A 595 -6.80 -27.01 -23.81
CA ARG A 595 -6.80 -28.34 -23.15
C ARG A 595 -7.83 -28.45 -22.03
N LEU A 596 -8.46 -27.35 -21.64
CA LEU A 596 -9.34 -27.33 -20.48
C LEU A 596 -10.62 -28.13 -20.70
N LEU A 597 -11.35 -27.88 -21.79
CA LEU A 597 -12.60 -28.61 -22.10
C LEU A 597 -12.36 -30.12 -22.34
N PRO A 598 -11.34 -30.55 -23.12
CA PRO A 598 -11.02 -31.97 -23.25
C PRO A 598 -10.71 -32.65 -21.91
N ARG A 599 -9.98 -31.96 -21.02
CA ARG A 599 -9.67 -32.47 -19.69
C ARG A 599 -10.91 -32.56 -18.81
N LEU A 600 -11.80 -31.57 -18.87
CA LEU A 600 -13.08 -31.62 -18.16
C LEU A 600 -13.87 -32.85 -18.57
N LEU A 601 -13.99 -33.11 -19.87
CA LEU A 601 -14.66 -34.31 -20.38
C LEU A 601 -14.00 -35.60 -19.92
N HIS A 602 -12.68 -35.67 -19.96
CA HIS A 602 -11.96 -36.82 -19.44
C HIS A 602 -12.25 -37.04 -17.95
N LEU A 603 -12.29 -36.00 -17.12
CA LEU A 603 -12.58 -36.11 -15.69
C LEU A 603 -14.03 -36.51 -15.41
N LEU A 604 -14.98 -36.05 -16.21
CA LEU A 604 -16.40 -36.43 -16.08
C LEU A 604 -16.68 -37.87 -16.54
N LEU A 605 -15.90 -38.39 -17.50
CA LEU A 605 -16.08 -39.72 -18.10
C LEU A 605 -15.12 -40.79 -17.54
N ALA A 606 -14.17 -40.43 -16.67
CA ALA A 606 -13.14 -41.35 -16.18
C ALA A 606 -13.75 -42.52 -15.36
N PRO A 607 -13.44 -43.79 -15.70
CA PRO A 607 -13.88 -44.94 -14.92
C PRO A 607 -13.16 -45.02 -13.57
N GLN A 608 -13.91 -45.38 -12.52
CA GLN A 608 -13.45 -45.44 -11.14
C GLN A 608 -12.35 -46.52 -10.96
N THR A 609 -11.16 -46.15 -10.48
CA THR A 609 -10.17 -47.12 -9.99
C THR A 609 -10.40 -47.34 -8.50
N SER A 610 -10.66 -48.59 -8.11
CA SER A 610 -11.04 -49.04 -6.76
C SER A 610 -9.96 -48.91 -5.66
N SER A 611 -8.88 -48.18 -5.90
CA SER A 611 -7.78 -48.01 -4.95
C SER A 611 -7.51 -46.54 -4.68
N GLU A 612 -8.20 -45.98 -3.69
CA GLU A 612 -7.68 -45.04 -2.67
C GLU A 612 -8.87 -44.50 -1.84
N GLN A 613 -8.69 -44.47 -0.53
CA GLN A 613 -9.75 -44.41 0.49
C GLN A 613 -10.47 -43.05 0.65
N ASP A 614 -10.41 -42.14 -0.34
CA ASP A 614 -10.90 -40.75 -0.21
C ASP A 614 -11.76 -40.22 -1.39
N ALA A 615 -12.22 -41.06 -2.32
CA ALA A 615 -12.93 -40.59 -3.52
C ALA A 615 -14.43 -40.31 -3.29
N THR A 616 -14.79 -39.05 -3.01
CA THR A 616 -16.14 -38.52 -3.30
C THR A 616 -16.44 -38.69 -4.79
N ALA A 617 -17.47 -39.46 -5.14
CA ALA A 617 -17.81 -39.81 -6.51
C ALA A 617 -18.12 -38.57 -7.37
N LEU A 618 -17.40 -38.38 -8.48
CA LEU A 618 -17.63 -37.31 -9.46
C LEU A 618 -18.74 -37.63 -10.48
N THR A 619 -19.18 -38.89 -10.53
CA THR A 619 -20.12 -39.40 -11.54
C THR A 619 -21.56 -39.26 -11.07
N LEU A 620 -22.35 -38.49 -11.81
CA LEU A 620 -23.80 -38.46 -11.71
C LEU A 620 -24.39 -39.86 -11.95
N THR A 621 -25.49 -40.16 -11.25
CA THR A 621 -26.30 -41.36 -11.51
C THR A 621 -26.92 -41.30 -12.91
N PRO A 622 -27.24 -42.45 -13.55
CA PRO A 622 -27.91 -42.47 -14.85
C PRO A 622 -29.20 -41.63 -14.86
N GLN A 623 -30.00 -41.70 -13.78
CA GLN A 623 -31.20 -40.89 -13.62
C GLN A 623 -30.91 -39.39 -13.66
N GLN A 624 -29.86 -38.93 -12.97
CA GLN A 624 -29.45 -37.52 -13.01
C GLN A 624 -28.99 -37.10 -14.40
N ILE A 625 -28.41 -38.00 -15.20
CA ILE A 625 -28.01 -37.70 -16.59
C ILE A 625 -29.24 -37.61 -17.50
N ASP A 626 -30.20 -38.52 -17.36
CA ASP A 626 -31.47 -38.48 -18.10
C ASP A 626 -32.26 -37.20 -17.77
N ASP A 627 -32.26 -36.80 -16.51
CA ASP A 627 -32.85 -35.56 -16.03
C ASP A 627 -32.22 -34.32 -16.69
N LEU A 628 -30.89 -34.24 -16.75
CA LEU A 628 -30.18 -33.16 -17.46
C LEU A 628 -30.51 -33.17 -18.96
N THR A 629 -30.58 -34.37 -19.54
CA THR A 629 -30.92 -34.57 -20.95
C THR A 629 -32.31 -34.03 -21.25
N SER A 630 -33.30 -34.28 -20.39
CA SER A 630 -34.67 -33.79 -20.56
C SER A 630 -34.80 -32.26 -20.56
N ILE A 631 -33.90 -31.55 -19.84
CA ILE A 631 -33.87 -30.08 -19.80
C ILE A 631 -33.22 -29.50 -21.07
N LEU A 632 -32.17 -30.15 -21.56
CA LEU A 632 -31.35 -29.66 -22.68
C LEU A 632 -31.89 -30.08 -24.06
N GLU A 633 -32.52 -31.24 -24.17
CA GLU A 633 -33.06 -31.78 -25.43
C GLU A 633 -34.03 -30.84 -26.17
N PRO A 634 -34.91 -30.07 -25.49
CA PRO A 634 -35.83 -29.15 -26.15
C PRO A 634 -35.17 -27.91 -26.81
N ILE A 635 -33.87 -27.66 -26.58
CA ILE A 635 -33.15 -26.48 -27.10
C ILE A 635 -32.88 -26.67 -28.60
N LYS A 636 -33.39 -25.75 -29.42
CA LYS A 636 -33.25 -25.84 -30.89
C LYS A 636 -31.89 -25.35 -31.37
N ASP A 637 -31.44 -24.22 -30.83
CA ASP A 637 -30.16 -23.60 -31.18
C ASP A 637 -29.30 -23.44 -29.92
N LEU A 638 -28.56 -24.50 -29.61
CA LEU A 638 -27.67 -24.52 -28.45
C LEU A 638 -26.54 -23.51 -28.55
N GLN A 639 -26.06 -23.20 -29.76
CA GLN A 639 -24.98 -22.24 -29.95
C GLN A 639 -25.45 -20.85 -29.55
N SER A 640 -26.62 -20.41 -30.04
CA SER A 640 -27.18 -19.12 -29.68
C SER A 640 -27.46 -19.02 -28.17
N ALA A 641 -28.04 -20.08 -27.57
CA ALA A 641 -28.28 -20.14 -26.13
C ALA A 641 -26.99 -20.01 -25.29
N VAL A 642 -25.89 -20.65 -25.72
CA VAL A 642 -24.59 -20.58 -25.03
C VAL A 642 -23.88 -19.24 -25.28
N LEU A 643 -24.02 -18.62 -26.44
CA LEU A 643 -23.49 -17.28 -26.71
C LEU A 643 -24.21 -16.21 -25.88
N GLU A 644 -25.53 -16.31 -25.77
CA GLU A 644 -26.32 -15.42 -24.92
C GLU A 644 -25.95 -15.58 -23.43
N LEU A 645 -25.71 -16.82 -22.96
CA LEU A 645 -25.16 -17.05 -21.64
C LEU A 645 -23.77 -16.40 -21.47
N ASN A 646 -22.90 -16.46 -22.48
CA ASN A 646 -21.59 -15.77 -22.41
C ASN A 646 -21.74 -14.26 -22.28
N ASP A 647 -22.66 -13.64 -23.03
CA ASP A 647 -22.93 -12.20 -22.91
C ASP A 647 -23.50 -11.86 -21.54
N ALA A 648 -24.44 -12.66 -21.03
CA ALA A 648 -24.97 -12.47 -19.67
C ALA A 648 -23.89 -12.64 -18.59
N LEU A 649 -22.87 -13.46 -18.82
CA LEU A 649 -21.71 -13.66 -17.94
C LEU A 649 -20.66 -12.56 -18.05
N ARG A 650 -20.79 -11.60 -18.96
CA ARG A 650 -19.85 -10.47 -19.02
C ARG A 650 -20.09 -9.47 -17.89
N LEU A 651 -18.99 -8.87 -17.45
CA LEU A 651 -19.02 -7.68 -16.62
C LEU A 651 -18.76 -6.50 -17.56
N ASP A 652 -19.79 -5.85 -18.08
CA ASP A 652 -19.68 -4.72 -19.01
C ASP A 652 -20.24 -3.45 -18.36
N VAL A 653 -19.37 -2.47 -18.15
CA VAL A 653 -19.76 -1.16 -17.63
C VAL A 653 -20.13 -0.25 -18.81
N PRO A 654 -21.33 0.34 -18.86
CA PRO A 654 -21.69 1.29 -19.92
C PRO A 654 -20.69 2.46 -19.98
N GLU A 655 -20.26 2.84 -21.19
CA GLU A 655 -19.47 4.04 -21.40
C GLU A 655 -20.35 5.27 -21.10
N ILE A 656 -20.01 6.01 -20.04
CA ILE A 656 -20.73 7.22 -19.65
C ILE A 656 -20.04 8.42 -20.31
N ASP A 657 -20.81 9.20 -21.07
CA ASP A 657 -20.34 10.45 -21.70
C ASP A 657 -19.99 11.49 -20.62
N THR A 658 -18.69 11.72 -20.43
CA THR A 658 -18.12 12.63 -19.42
C THR A 658 -18.09 14.09 -19.86
N THR A 659 -18.62 14.42 -21.04
CA THR A 659 -18.57 15.79 -21.58
C THR A 659 -19.55 16.78 -20.92
N LYS A 660 -20.44 16.31 -20.04
CA LYS A 660 -21.41 17.13 -19.29
C LYS A 660 -20.97 17.33 -17.85
N ASN A 661 -19.97 18.17 -17.62
CA ASN A 661 -19.59 18.62 -16.28
C ASN A 661 -20.45 19.82 -15.85
N ASP A 662 -21.46 19.59 -15.02
CA ASP A 662 -22.01 20.62 -14.14
C ASP A 662 -21.37 20.43 -12.76
N ASP A 663 -20.55 21.38 -12.33
CA ASP A 663 -19.64 21.31 -11.17
C ASP A 663 -20.32 21.45 -9.78
N GLU A 664 -21.66 21.39 -9.67
CA GLU A 664 -22.35 21.81 -8.44
C GLU A 664 -22.38 20.75 -7.30
N ASP A 665 -22.20 19.45 -7.56
CA ASP A 665 -22.34 18.37 -6.53
C ASP A 665 -21.06 17.53 -6.31
N SER A 666 -19.90 18.20 -6.21
CA SER A 666 -18.60 17.49 -6.11
C SER A 666 -18.42 16.61 -4.86
N GLY A 667 -19.19 16.77 -3.78
CA GLY A 667 -18.94 16.06 -2.50
C GLY A 667 -19.73 14.76 -2.27
N GLU A 668 -20.84 14.53 -2.96
CA GLU A 668 -21.81 13.49 -2.54
C GLU A 668 -21.28 12.05 -2.67
N TYR A 669 -20.51 11.76 -3.71
CA TYR A 669 -20.05 10.40 -4.02
C TYR A 669 -18.71 10.06 -3.37
N ASP A 670 -17.88 11.02 -2.96
CA ASP A 670 -16.49 10.75 -2.52
C ASP A 670 -16.41 9.81 -1.32
N GLY A 671 -17.39 9.90 -0.41
CA GLY A 671 -17.54 9.04 0.76
C GLY A 671 -18.43 7.81 0.56
N LEU A 672 -19.05 7.60 -0.61
CA LEU A 672 -20.01 6.51 -0.82
C LEU A 672 -19.34 5.14 -0.62
N LEU A 673 -19.84 4.37 0.34
CA LEU A 673 -19.34 3.04 0.73
C LEU A 673 -17.82 3.02 1.06
N ALA A 674 -17.26 4.13 1.56
CA ALA A 674 -15.82 4.29 1.80
C ALA A 674 -15.34 3.80 3.18
N SER A 675 -16.24 3.52 4.12
CA SER A 675 -15.86 3.06 5.46
C SER A 675 -15.25 1.66 5.42
N ASP A 676 -14.60 1.25 6.51
CA ASP A 676 -14.08 -0.12 6.64
C ASP A 676 -15.23 -1.14 6.50
N LEU A 677 -16.38 -0.87 7.12
CA LEU A 677 -17.56 -1.74 6.97
C LEU A 677 -18.10 -1.74 5.53
N GLY A 678 -18.17 -0.56 4.88
CA GLY A 678 -18.60 -0.43 3.49
C GLY A 678 -17.71 -1.21 2.52
N VAL A 679 -16.39 -1.05 2.64
CA VAL A 679 -15.41 -1.80 1.85
C VAL A 679 -15.53 -3.31 2.12
N ALA A 680 -15.79 -3.73 3.35
CA ALA A 680 -16.00 -5.14 3.68
C ALA A 680 -17.20 -5.73 2.96
N ILE A 681 -18.33 -5.03 2.98
CA ILE A 681 -19.56 -5.44 2.32
C ILE A 681 -19.36 -5.48 0.80
N VAL A 682 -18.72 -4.47 0.21
CA VAL A 682 -18.44 -4.41 -1.24
C VAL A 682 -17.51 -5.56 -1.66
N THR A 683 -16.43 -5.80 -0.93
CA THR A 683 -15.48 -6.88 -1.26
C THR A 683 -16.12 -8.26 -1.14
N GLU A 684 -17.01 -8.44 -0.16
CA GLU A 684 -17.79 -9.67 0.01
C GLU A 684 -18.85 -9.83 -1.08
N ALA A 685 -19.52 -8.76 -1.50
CA ALA A 685 -20.46 -8.77 -2.62
C ALA A 685 -19.77 -9.22 -3.92
N ILE A 686 -18.58 -8.67 -4.21
CA ILE A 686 -17.75 -9.08 -5.36
C ILE A 686 -17.38 -10.57 -5.27
N ARG A 687 -17.02 -11.05 -4.07
CA ARG A 687 -16.68 -12.46 -3.85
C ARG A 687 -17.86 -13.38 -4.11
N GLN A 688 -19.03 -13.07 -3.53
CA GLN A 688 -20.26 -13.86 -3.71
C GLN A 688 -20.68 -13.87 -5.17
N MET A 689 -20.66 -12.71 -5.85
CA MET A 689 -20.95 -12.62 -7.28
C MET A 689 -19.99 -13.49 -8.10
N ALA A 690 -18.68 -13.38 -7.88
CA ALA A 690 -17.70 -14.19 -8.61
C ALA A 690 -17.87 -15.71 -8.34
N GLU A 691 -18.22 -16.09 -7.12
CA GLU A 691 -18.51 -17.48 -6.77
C GLU A 691 -19.76 -18.00 -7.48
N MET A 692 -20.86 -17.25 -7.45
CA MET A 692 -22.08 -17.66 -8.11
C MET A 692 -21.91 -17.76 -9.62
N ARG A 693 -21.23 -16.79 -10.25
CA ARG A 693 -20.90 -16.83 -11.68
C ARG A 693 -19.98 -18.02 -12.02
N CYS A 694 -19.04 -18.37 -11.14
CA CYS A 694 -18.22 -19.56 -11.28
C CYS A 694 -19.08 -20.84 -11.29
N ARG A 695 -20.05 -20.95 -10.39
CA ARG A 695 -20.99 -22.08 -10.33
C ARG A 695 -21.90 -22.17 -11.54
N VAL A 696 -22.43 -21.04 -12.02
CA VAL A 696 -23.22 -20.99 -13.27
C VAL A 696 -22.41 -21.59 -14.41
N VAL A 697 -21.18 -21.13 -14.59
CA VAL A 697 -20.31 -21.57 -15.71
C VAL A 697 -19.88 -23.01 -15.55
N ARG A 698 -19.43 -23.40 -14.34
CA ARG A 698 -19.03 -24.77 -14.02
C ARG A 698 -20.17 -25.74 -14.26
N GLY A 699 -21.34 -25.46 -13.67
CA GLY A 699 -22.55 -26.26 -13.83
C GLY A 699 -22.97 -26.38 -15.30
N ALA A 700 -23.05 -25.27 -16.03
CA ALA A 700 -23.43 -25.27 -17.44
C ALA A 700 -22.46 -26.13 -18.28
N LEU A 701 -21.14 -25.94 -18.13
CA LEU A 701 -20.14 -26.71 -18.87
C LEU A 701 -20.16 -28.20 -18.51
N CYS A 702 -20.41 -28.54 -17.25
CA CYS A 702 -20.47 -29.93 -16.82
C CYS A 702 -21.77 -30.62 -17.26
N ALA A 703 -22.91 -29.92 -17.24
CA ALA A 703 -24.18 -30.41 -17.76
C ALA A 703 -24.11 -30.66 -19.28
N LEU A 704 -23.57 -29.71 -20.04
CA LEU A 704 -23.29 -29.88 -21.48
C LEU A 704 -22.26 -31.01 -21.72
N GLY A 705 -21.29 -31.14 -20.81
CA GLY A 705 -20.31 -32.23 -20.74
C GLY A 705 -20.96 -33.59 -20.67
N ALA A 706 -21.83 -33.79 -19.69
CA ALA A 706 -22.55 -35.04 -19.43
C ALA A 706 -23.54 -35.40 -20.55
N TRP A 707 -24.17 -34.40 -21.19
CA TRP A 707 -25.15 -34.62 -22.25
C TRP A 707 -24.52 -34.93 -23.63
N ARG A 708 -23.53 -34.16 -24.09
CA ARG A 708 -22.96 -34.28 -25.46
C ARG A 708 -21.47 -33.93 -25.61
N GLY A 709 -20.69 -33.98 -24.54
CA GLY A 709 -19.28 -33.64 -24.59
C GLY A 709 -19.05 -32.15 -24.90
N ALA A 710 -19.09 -31.29 -23.88
CA ALA A 710 -18.80 -29.86 -23.82
C ALA A 710 -17.80 -29.27 -24.84
N GLY A 711 -16.78 -30.02 -25.30
CA GLY A 711 -15.85 -29.59 -26.35
C GLY A 711 -16.46 -29.47 -27.75
N GLY A 712 -17.63 -30.07 -27.99
CA GLY A 712 -18.36 -30.01 -29.27
C GLY A 712 -19.38 -28.88 -29.38
N VAL A 713 -19.60 -28.09 -28.32
CA VAL A 713 -20.59 -27.01 -28.30
C VAL A 713 -19.92 -25.67 -28.66
N PRO A 714 -20.29 -25.03 -29.79
CA PRO A 714 -19.78 -23.69 -30.12
C PRO A 714 -20.10 -22.69 -29.00
N GLY A 715 -19.10 -21.92 -28.57
CA GLY A 715 -19.23 -20.96 -27.46
C GLY A 715 -18.79 -21.49 -26.08
N ALA A 716 -18.68 -22.81 -25.87
CA ALA A 716 -18.21 -23.38 -24.61
C ALA A 716 -16.76 -22.97 -24.26
N GLY A 717 -15.93 -22.69 -25.28
CA GLY A 717 -14.59 -22.15 -25.11
C GLY A 717 -14.57 -20.77 -24.45
N HIS A 718 -15.56 -19.91 -24.74
CA HIS A 718 -15.70 -18.60 -24.08
C HIS A 718 -16.19 -18.76 -22.64
N CYS A 719 -17.10 -19.69 -22.38
CA CYS A 719 -17.52 -20.02 -21.01
C CYS A 719 -16.31 -20.45 -20.17
N ALA A 720 -15.41 -21.29 -20.72
CA ALA A 720 -14.18 -21.70 -20.05
C ALA A 720 -13.23 -20.53 -19.73
N VAL A 721 -13.23 -19.46 -20.53
CA VAL A 721 -12.49 -18.21 -20.21
C VAL A 721 -13.17 -17.47 -19.06
N HIS A 722 -14.50 -17.34 -19.08
CA HIS A 722 -15.24 -16.71 -17.99
C HIS A 722 -15.03 -17.46 -16.67
N TRP A 723 -15.03 -18.80 -16.67
CA TRP A 723 -14.71 -19.61 -15.49
C TRP A 723 -13.33 -19.24 -14.92
N GLN A 724 -12.31 -19.21 -15.78
CA GLN A 724 -10.96 -18.86 -15.36
C GLN A 724 -10.85 -17.42 -14.86
N ALA A 725 -11.58 -16.48 -15.46
CA ALA A 725 -11.62 -15.09 -15.04
C ALA A 725 -12.28 -14.90 -13.66
N TYR A 726 -13.42 -15.57 -13.40
CA TYR A 726 -14.06 -15.56 -12.09
C TYR A 726 -13.21 -16.26 -11.02
N ARG A 727 -12.53 -17.35 -11.39
CA ARG A 727 -11.58 -18.02 -10.50
C ARG A 727 -10.36 -17.14 -10.16
N ALA A 728 -9.87 -16.36 -11.11
CA ALA A 728 -8.82 -15.36 -10.87
C ALA A 728 -9.30 -14.26 -9.90
N LEU A 729 -10.56 -13.79 -10.01
CA LEU A 729 -11.16 -12.88 -9.04
C LEU A 729 -11.23 -13.48 -7.63
N LEU A 730 -11.66 -14.74 -7.51
CA LEU A 730 -11.70 -15.45 -6.22
C LEU A 730 -10.29 -15.66 -5.63
N TRP A 731 -9.29 -15.91 -6.47
CA TRP A 731 -7.90 -15.96 -6.03
C TRP A 731 -7.40 -14.60 -5.52
N LEU A 732 -7.70 -13.50 -6.23
CA LEU A 732 -7.35 -12.14 -5.79
C LEU A 732 -7.94 -11.80 -4.42
N ARG A 733 -9.17 -12.25 -4.13
CA ARG A 733 -9.77 -12.10 -2.80
C ARG A 733 -8.94 -12.77 -1.71
N ALA A 734 -8.39 -13.95 -1.97
CA ALA A 734 -7.58 -14.70 -1.01
C ALA A 734 -6.12 -14.21 -0.92
N ALA A 735 -5.65 -13.47 -1.92
CA ALA A 735 -4.30 -12.93 -1.95
C ALA A 735 -4.10 -11.86 -0.86
N ALA A 736 -2.98 -11.99 -0.14
CA ALA A 736 -2.57 -11.07 0.91
C ALA A 736 -1.36 -10.24 0.48
N LEU A 737 -1.29 -9.00 0.96
CA LEU A 737 -0.14 -8.13 0.82
C LEU A 737 0.89 -8.48 1.89
N ALA A 738 2.15 -8.65 1.49
CA ALA A 738 3.24 -8.84 2.43
C ALA A 738 3.54 -7.52 3.16
N PRO A 739 3.90 -7.55 4.46
CA PRO A 739 4.36 -6.36 5.16
C PRO A 739 5.56 -5.74 4.43
N GLN A 740 5.52 -4.44 4.14
CA GLN A 740 6.65 -3.76 3.51
C GLN A 740 7.81 -3.69 4.50
N ALA A 741 9.00 -4.13 4.06
CA ALA A 741 10.22 -4.01 4.86
C ALA A 741 10.61 -2.52 4.98
N ALA A 742 10.95 -2.07 6.19
CA ALA A 742 11.45 -0.72 6.42
C ALA A 742 12.84 -0.58 5.75
N GLY A 743 12.87 -0.20 4.46
CA GLY A 743 14.11 0.02 3.71
C GLY A 743 14.04 -0.19 2.19
N SER A 744 13.04 -0.91 1.63
CA SER A 744 12.99 -1.29 0.19
C SER A 744 12.58 -0.17 -0.79
N SER A 745 12.51 1.08 -0.35
CA SER A 745 11.66 2.08 -1.02
C SER A 745 12.35 2.93 -2.11
N GLU A 746 13.67 3.10 -2.10
CA GLU A 746 14.32 4.08 -2.99
C GLU A 746 14.44 3.59 -4.44
N THR A 747 14.98 2.39 -4.66
CA THR A 747 15.09 1.78 -6.00
C THR A 747 13.72 1.60 -6.64
N PHE A 748 12.73 1.15 -5.88
CA PHE A 748 11.34 1.03 -6.33
C PHE A 748 10.76 2.38 -6.80
N ARG A 749 10.93 3.45 -6.01
CA ARG A 749 10.50 4.81 -6.37
C ARG A 749 11.22 5.36 -7.60
N LEU A 750 12.53 5.15 -7.70
CA LEU A 750 13.34 5.60 -8.84
C LEU A 750 12.87 4.96 -10.15
N LYS A 751 12.51 3.67 -10.14
CA LYS A 751 11.98 2.98 -11.34
C LYS A 751 10.64 3.53 -11.77
N LEU A 752 9.71 3.73 -10.84
CA LEU A 752 8.41 4.31 -11.18
C LEU A 752 8.57 5.74 -11.70
N SER A 753 9.45 6.53 -11.07
CA SER A 753 9.80 7.86 -11.56
C SER A 753 10.39 7.82 -12.98
N ALA A 754 11.28 6.87 -13.28
CA ALA A 754 11.83 6.67 -14.63
C ALA A 754 10.75 6.32 -15.67
N LEU A 755 9.62 5.75 -15.25
CA LEU A 755 8.46 5.49 -16.09
C LEU A 755 7.48 6.66 -16.16
N GLY A 756 7.63 7.69 -15.33
CA GLY A 756 6.69 8.82 -15.19
C GLY A 756 5.52 8.53 -14.24
N ALA A 757 5.71 7.63 -13.28
CA ALA A 757 4.69 7.18 -12.34
C ALA A 757 5.14 7.36 -10.88
N GLU A 758 4.17 7.34 -9.97
CA GLU A 758 4.41 7.48 -8.54
C GLU A 758 4.13 6.16 -7.80
N ALA A 759 4.97 5.87 -6.81
CA ALA A 759 4.77 4.75 -5.89
C ALA A 759 3.49 4.97 -5.07
N ARG A 760 2.65 3.94 -4.97
CA ARG A 760 1.43 4.00 -4.17
C ARG A 760 1.68 3.34 -2.82
N SER A 761 1.56 4.13 -1.75
CA SER A 761 1.63 3.59 -0.39
C SER A 761 0.35 2.82 -0.06
N VAL A 762 0.47 1.56 0.33
CA VAL A 762 -0.62 0.80 0.93
C VAL A 762 -0.34 0.67 2.42
N SER A 763 -1.23 1.18 3.26
CA SER A 763 -1.07 1.12 4.71
C SER A 763 -1.42 -0.27 5.26
N GLY A 764 -0.42 -1.01 5.74
CA GLY A 764 -0.60 -2.26 6.48
C GLY A 764 -0.67 -3.54 5.64
N GLY A 765 -0.45 -4.69 6.30
CA GLY A 765 -0.71 -6.01 5.72
C GLY A 765 -2.22 -6.31 5.70
N GLY A 766 -2.74 -6.76 4.57
CA GLY A 766 -4.19 -6.97 4.35
C GLY A 766 -4.50 -7.64 3.03
N ALA A 767 -5.79 -7.82 2.70
CA ALA A 767 -6.19 -8.40 1.42
C ALA A 767 -5.92 -7.44 0.25
N VAL A 768 -5.56 -8.00 -0.92
CA VAL A 768 -5.27 -7.22 -2.13
C VAL A 768 -6.50 -6.48 -2.63
N VAL A 769 -7.62 -7.20 -2.78
CA VAL A 769 -8.90 -6.63 -3.24
C VAL A 769 -9.39 -5.54 -2.29
N TRP A 770 -9.28 -5.75 -0.97
CA TRP A 770 -9.62 -4.75 0.03
C TRP A 770 -8.86 -3.44 -0.17
N SER A 771 -7.54 -3.53 -0.32
CA SER A 771 -6.67 -2.36 -0.47
C SER A 771 -6.93 -1.60 -1.77
N TYR A 772 -7.21 -2.34 -2.84
CA TYR A 772 -7.59 -1.75 -4.12
C TYR A 772 -8.95 -1.03 -4.05
N VAL A 773 -9.96 -1.70 -3.49
CA VAL A 773 -11.31 -1.16 -3.30
C VAL A 773 -11.26 0.08 -2.41
N ARG A 774 -10.56 0.05 -1.28
CA ARG A 774 -10.41 1.21 -0.39
C ARG A 774 -9.76 2.43 -1.09
N GLY A 775 -8.83 2.17 -2.01
CA GLY A 775 -7.99 3.19 -2.63
C GLY A 775 -8.39 3.55 -4.05
N ALA A 776 -7.58 3.07 -5.01
CA ALA A 776 -7.68 3.49 -6.42
C ALA A 776 -8.94 3.00 -7.11
N GLY A 777 -9.38 1.77 -6.82
CA GLY A 777 -10.55 1.15 -7.44
C GLY A 777 -11.84 1.92 -7.15
N ALA A 778 -12.14 2.20 -5.86
CA ALA A 778 -13.36 2.92 -5.53
C ALA A 778 -13.33 4.38 -5.94
N ARG A 779 -12.16 5.06 -5.96
CA ARG A 779 -12.10 6.43 -6.50
C ARG A 779 -12.59 6.48 -7.95
N ARG A 780 -12.18 5.54 -8.79
CA ARG A 780 -12.67 5.44 -10.17
C ARG A 780 -14.14 5.05 -10.24
N ALA A 781 -14.54 4.02 -9.50
CA ALA A 781 -15.92 3.55 -9.54
C ALA A 781 -16.89 4.65 -9.08
N ARG A 782 -16.56 5.40 -8.02
CA ARG A 782 -17.32 6.57 -7.57
C ARG A 782 -17.34 7.71 -8.58
N ALA A 783 -16.24 7.97 -9.29
CA ALA A 783 -16.23 8.97 -10.36
C ALA A 783 -17.18 8.59 -11.51
N HIS A 784 -17.25 7.31 -11.89
CA HIS A 784 -18.23 6.81 -12.85
C HIS A 784 -19.66 6.93 -12.34
N LEU A 785 -19.93 6.52 -11.10
CA LEU A 785 -21.26 6.65 -10.49
C LEU A 785 -21.71 8.11 -10.40
N ARG A 786 -20.79 9.03 -10.07
CA ARG A 786 -21.02 10.48 -10.09
C ARG A 786 -21.40 10.95 -11.49
N ALA A 787 -20.64 10.56 -12.51
CA ALA A 787 -20.93 10.94 -13.90
C ALA A 787 -22.30 10.41 -14.37
N ALA A 788 -22.70 9.21 -13.92
CA ALA A 788 -24.01 8.63 -14.21
C ALA A 788 -25.17 9.17 -13.34
N ARG A 789 -24.89 10.03 -12.33
CA ARG A 789 -25.86 10.45 -11.30
C ARG A 789 -26.58 9.24 -10.67
N ALA A 790 -25.81 8.20 -10.39
CA ALA A 790 -26.32 6.95 -9.85
C ALA A 790 -26.93 7.16 -8.44
N PRO A 791 -27.96 6.39 -8.05
CA PRO A 791 -28.55 6.49 -6.72
C PRO A 791 -27.53 6.22 -5.62
N THR A 792 -27.61 6.98 -4.53
CA THR A 792 -26.68 6.93 -3.39
C THR A 792 -27.11 6.06 -2.19
N PRO A 793 -28.39 5.67 -2.00
CA PRO A 793 -28.76 4.66 -1.01
C PRO A 793 -28.04 3.32 -1.25
N TRP A 794 -27.54 2.71 -0.18
CA TRP A 794 -26.66 1.54 -0.28
C TRP A 794 -27.24 0.37 -1.09
N HIS A 795 -28.53 0.08 -1.00
CA HIS A 795 -29.14 -1.09 -1.66
C HIS A 795 -29.12 -0.97 -3.20
N GLN A 796 -29.11 0.25 -3.75
CA GLN A 796 -28.96 0.52 -5.18
C GLN A 796 -27.50 0.81 -5.54
N ALA A 797 -26.77 1.54 -4.68
CA ALA A 797 -25.38 1.89 -4.90
C ALA A 797 -24.43 0.68 -4.83
N LEU A 798 -24.71 -0.29 -3.95
CA LEU A 798 -23.84 -1.43 -3.68
C LEU A 798 -23.70 -2.36 -4.90
N PRO A 799 -24.78 -2.82 -5.57
CA PRO A 799 -24.65 -3.62 -6.79
C PRO A 799 -23.87 -2.90 -7.87
N LEU A 800 -24.17 -1.61 -8.11
CA LEU A 800 -23.48 -0.80 -9.12
C LEU A 800 -21.98 -0.68 -8.81
N LEU A 801 -21.63 -0.32 -7.57
CA LEU A 801 -20.24 -0.17 -7.15
C LEU A 801 -19.48 -1.50 -7.19
N ALA A 802 -20.10 -2.58 -6.71
CA ALA A 802 -19.52 -3.93 -6.74
C ALA A 802 -19.27 -4.38 -8.17
N TYR A 803 -20.21 -4.16 -9.08
CA TYR A 803 -20.08 -4.51 -10.50
C TYR A 803 -18.95 -3.72 -11.19
N HIS A 804 -18.89 -2.40 -11.00
CA HIS A 804 -17.81 -1.56 -11.52
C HIS A 804 -16.43 -1.97 -11.00
N LEU A 805 -16.33 -2.30 -9.71
CA LEU A 805 -15.09 -2.75 -9.10
C LEU A 805 -14.69 -4.15 -9.57
N ALA A 806 -15.66 -5.05 -9.70
CA ALA A 806 -15.42 -6.38 -10.24
C ALA A 806 -14.94 -6.31 -11.68
N HIS A 807 -15.55 -5.48 -12.53
CA HIS A 807 -15.10 -5.22 -13.90
C HIS A 807 -13.64 -4.75 -13.93
N GLN A 808 -13.26 -3.79 -13.07
CA GLN A 808 -11.87 -3.32 -12.98
C GLN A 808 -10.87 -4.42 -12.55
N LEU A 809 -11.31 -5.39 -11.74
CA LEU A 809 -10.49 -6.52 -11.28
C LEU A 809 -10.50 -7.69 -12.29
N TRP A 810 -11.47 -7.71 -13.20
CA TRP A 810 -11.73 -8.82 -14.10
C TRP A 810 -10.68 -8.87 -15.22
N ALA A 811 -9.98 -10.01 -15.34
CA ALA A 811 -8.81 -10.14 -16.20
C ALA A 811 -9.11 -9.97 -17.71
N VAL A 812 -10.37 -10.08 -18.12
CA VAL A 812 -10.82 -10.03 -19.52
C VAL A 812 -11.62 -8.76 -19.85
N SER A 813 -11.64 -7.76 -18.96
CA SER A 813 -12.30 -6.46 -19.17
C SER A 813 -11.66 -5.57 -20.23
N GLY A 814 -10.45 -5.91 -20.72
CA GLY A 814 -9.66 -5.07 -21.61
C GLY A 814 -8.88 -3.95 -20.91
N GLY A 815 -9.30 -3.51 -19.72
CA GLY A 815 -8.55 -2.56 -18.90
C GLY A 815 -7.25 -3.14 -18.32
N PHE A 816 -6.23 -2.30 -18.13
CA PHE A 816 -4.95 -2.69 -17.49
C PHE A 816 -4.70 -2.00 -16.14
N GLU A 817 -5.71 -1.32 -15.64
CA GLU A 817 -5.61 -0.39 -14.52
C GLU A 817 -5.35 -1.05 -13.15
N PHE A 818 -5.97 -2.20 -12.90
CA PHE A 818 -5.70 -2.98 -11.69
C PHE A 818 -4.29 -3.59 -11.73
N SER A 819 -3.91 -4.19 -12.87
CA SER A 819 -2.59 -4.79 -13.09
C SER A 819 -1.47 -3.76 -12.95
N TRP A 820 -1.69 -2.55 -13.45
CA TRP A 820 -0.75 -1.45 -13.24
C TRP A 820 -0.69 -1.02 -11.79
N TRP A 821 -1.83 -0.88 -11.10
CA TRP A 821 -1.84 -0.61 -9.66
C TRP A 821 -1.03 -1.65 -8.89
N LEU A 822 -1.19 -2.94 -9.20
CA LEU A 822 -0.45 -4.04 -8.57
C LEU A 822 1.07 -3.89 -8.72
N ALA A 823 1.55 -3.37 -9.87
CA ALA A 823 2.96 -3.10 -10.11
C ALA A 823 3.50 -1.88 -9.33
N THR A 824 2.61 -1.02 -8.80
CA THR A 824 2.98 0.24 -8.13
C THR A 824 2.98 0.18 -6.60
N ILE A 825 2.68 -0.97 -6.00
CA ILE A 825 2.55 -1.15 -4.53
C ILE A 825 3.70 -1.95 -3.87
N ASP A 826 4.81 -2.16 -4.59
CA ASP A 826 6.02 -2.87 -4.11
C ASP A 826 5.73 -4.31 -3.61
N GLN A 827 5.06 -5.11 -4.45
CA GLN A 827 4.71 -6.51 -4.16
C GLN A 827 5.11 -7.44 -5.32
N PRO A 828 6.42 -7.60 -5.61
CA PRO A 828 6.87 -8.27 -6.83
C PRO A 828 6.46 -9.76 -6.92
N ARG A 829 6.44 -10.48 -5.80
CA ARG A 829 5.99 -11.90 -5.75
C ARG A 829 4.50 -12.06 -6.08
N LEU A 830 3.69 -11.09 -5.67
CA LEU A 830 2.26 -11.07 -5.94
C LEU A 830 2.01 -10.82 -7.44
N VAL A 831 2.73 -9.86 -8.03
CA VAL A 831 2.69 -9.60 -9.49
C VAL A 831 3.10 -10.85 -10.27
N GLN A 832 4.21 -11.49 -9.89
CA GLN A 832 4.68 -12.70 -10.54
C GLN A 832 3.63 -13.82 -10.49
N SER A 833 3.04 -14.07 -9.32
CA SER A 833 2.01 -15.09 -9.12
C SER A 833 0.73 -14.79 -9.91
N TYR A 834 0.31 -13.52 -9.96
CA TYR A 834 -0.84 -13.08 -10.73
C TYR A 834 -0.62 -13.25 -12.24
N VAL A 835 0.53 -12.82 -12.78
CA VAL A 835 0.82 -12.97 -14.21
C VAL A 835 0.93 -14.44 -14.60
N ASN A 836 1.64 -15.27 -13.82
CA ASN A 836 1.80 -16.69 -14.09
C ASN A 836 0.45 -17.44 -14.08
N MET A 837 -0.50 -17.00 -13.26
CA MET A 837 -1.86 -17.56 -13.25
C MET A 837 -2.64 -17.26 -14.53
N LEU A 838 -2.43 -16.07 -15.11
CA LEU A 838 -3.16 -15.61 -16.29
C LEU A 838 -2.50 -16.05 -17.61
N GLU A 839 -1.18 -16.25 -17.64
CA GLU A 839 -0.40 -16.55 -18.85
C GLU A 839 -0.91 -17.75 -19.69
N PRO A 840 -1.42 -18.86 -19.11
CA PRO A 840 -1.86 -20.01 -19.91
C PRO A 840 -3.13 -19.80 -20.76
N TRP A 841 -3.93 -18.76 -20.48
CA TRP A 841 -5.29 -18.66 -21.03
C TRP A 841 -5.79 -17.24 -21.30
N CYS A 842 -5.23 -16.21 -20.66
CA CYS A 842 -5.69 -14.85 -20.84
C CYS A 842 -4.93 -14.18 -22.00
N GLU A 843 -5.64 -13.75 -23.03
CA GLU A 843 -5.05 -13.10 -24.22
C GLU A 843 -5.06 -11.56 -24.11
N TRP A 844 -6.05 -10.97 -23.44
CA TRP A 844 -6.13 -9.53 -23.20
C TRP A 844 -4.88 -9.01 -22.52
N ASN A 845 -4.30 -7.89 -22.95
CA ASN A 845 -3.14 -7.26 -22.28
C ASN A 845 -1.94 -8.21 -22.03
N ALA A 846 -1.74 -9.22 -22.89
CA ALA A 846 -0.68 -10.21 -22.72
C ALA A 846 0.72 -9.57 -22.70
N CYS A 847 0.97 -8.57 -23.54
CA CYS A 847 2.26 -7.88 -23.58
C CYS A 847 2.44 -6.96 -22.37
N SER A 848 1.40 -6.24 -21.98
CA SER A 848 1.39 -5.37 -20.78
C SER A 848 1.61 -6.19 -19.50
N ARG A 849 1.06 -7.40 -19.40
CA ARG A 849 1.36 -8.34 -18.31
C ARG A 849 2.83 -8.73 -18.25
N GLN A 850 3.44 -9.01 -19.41
CA GLN A 850 4.87 -9.33 -19.47
C GLN A 850 5.72 -8.12 -19.07
N PHE A 851 5.26 -6.89 -19.32
CA PHE A 851 5.95 -5.68 -18.87
C PHE A 851 5.97 -5.57 -17.33
N ILE A 852 4.83 -5.73 -16.66
CA ILE A 852 4.79 -5.70 -15.19
C ILE A 852 5.50 -6.91 -14.55
N LEU A 853 5.50 -8.07 -15.22
CA LEU A 853 6.30 -9.22 -14.81
C LEU A 853 7.80 -8.88 -14.89
N GLY A 854 8.24 -8.22 -15.96
CA GLY A 854 9.62 -7.74 -16.09
C GLY A 854 10.01 -6.79 -14.96
N LEU A 855 9.13 -5.86 -14.58
CA LEU A 855 9.35 -4.97 -13.42
C LEU A 855 9.50 -5.74 -12.12
N ALA A 856 8.62 -6.71 -11.87
CA ALA A 856 8.64 -7.53 -10.67
C ALA A 856 9.87 -8.45 -10.61
N LEU A 857 10.30 -9.01 -11.73
CA LEU A 857 11.50 -9.86 -11.80
C LEU A 857 12.77 -9.08 -11.55
N LEU A 858 12.86 -7.83 -12.01
CA LEU A 858 13.96 -6.95 -11.64
C LEU A 858 14.04 -6.72 -10.12
N ASP A 859 12.89 -6.58 -9.44
CA ASP A 859 12.85 -6.46 -7.97
C ASP A 859 13.14 -7.76 -7.21
N LEU A 860 13.13 -8.88 -7.92
CA LEU A 860 13.52 -10.20 -7.41
C LEU A 860 14.96 -10.55 -7.82
N ASP A 861 15.74 -9.57 -8.31
CA ASP A 861 17.12 -9.73 -8.79
C ASP A 861 17.28 -10.74 -9.95
N ASP A 862 16.23 -10.98 -10.74
CA ASP A 862 16.22 -11.91 -11.88
C ASP A 862 16.24 -11.16 -13.22
N ALA A 863 17.41 -10.63 -13.57
CA ALA A 863 17.59 -9.79 -14.75
C ALA A 863 17.38 -10.51 -16.09
N GLU A 864 17.73 -11.81 -16.21
CA GLU A 864 17.62 -12.54 -17.48
C GLU A 864 16.16 -12.90 -17.82
N ASN A 865 15.37 -13.33 -16.83
CA ASN A 865 13.94 -13.54 -17.06
C ASN A 865 13.22 -12.20 -17.25
N ALA A 866 13.63 -11.14 -16.54
CA ALA A 866 13.12 -9.80 -16.79
C ALA A 866 13.38 -9.36 -18.25
N TYR A 867 14.60 -9.57 -18.76
CA TYR A 867 14.96 -9.25 -20.14
C TYR A 867 14.01 -9.95 -21.12
N THR A 868 13.76 -11.24 -20.90
CA THR A 868 12.86 -12.04 -21.74
C THR A 868 11.43 -11.51 -21.69
N ALA A 869 10.94 -11.16 -20.49
CA ALA A 869 9.60 -10.58 -20.30
C ALA A 869 9.46 -9.22 -21.01
N PHE A 870 10.45 -8.32 -20.89
CA PHE A 870 10.43 -7.04 -21.61
C PHE A 870 10.52 -7.18 -23.14
N CYS A 871 11.24 -8.19 -23.64
CA CYS A 871 11.26 -8.51 -25.07
C CYS A 871 9.89 -9.01 -25.57
N LYS A 872 9.19 -9.84 -24.78
CA LYS A 872 7.81 -10.26 -25.09
C LYS A 872 6.87 -9.05 -25.09
N ALA A 873 6.99 -8.17 -24.09
CA ALA A 873 6.17 -6.96 -23.97
C ALA A 873 6.36 -5.97 -25.12
N ALA A 874 7.57 -5.89 -25.70
CA ALA A 874 7.84 -5.01 -26.85
C ALA A 874 6.89 -5.25 -28.03
N LYS A 875 6.41 -6.48 -28.22
CA LYS A 875 5.46 -6.85 -29.29
C LYS A 875 4.13 -6.10 -29.19
N GLY A 876 3.73 -5.68 -27.99
CA GLY A 876 2.46 -5.01 -27.72
C GLY A 876 2.53 -3.48 -27.73
N VAL A 877 3.69 -2.87 -27.94
CA VAL A 877 3.88 -1.40 -27.81
C VAL A 877 3.01 -0.60 -28.78
N SER A 878 2.67 -1.17 -29.93
CA SER A 878 1.82 -0.52 -30.94
C SER A 878 0.36 -0.99 -30.92
N THR A 879 0.04 -2.10 -30.23
CA THR A 879 -1.28 -2.71 -30.24
C THR A 879 -2.03 -2.54 -28.92
N GLU A 880 -1.33 -2.54 -27.79
CA GLU A 880 -1.94 -2.45 -26.47
C GLU A 880 -1.93 -1.00 -25.94
N PRO A 881 -3.10 -0.44 -25.53
CA PRO A 881 -3.23 0.96 -25.13
C PRO A 881 -2.29 1.38 -23.99
N PHE A 882 -2.11 0.53 -22.98
CA PHE A 882 -1.25 0.83 -21.83
C PHE A 882 0.23 1.04 -22.24
N LEU A 883 0.79 0.11 -23.03
CA LEU A 883 2.19 0.23 -23.47
C LEU A 883 2.38 1.41 -24.41
N ARG A 884 1.37 1.73 -25.22
CA ARG A 884 1.39 2.91 -26.07
C ARG A 884 1.45 4.20 -25.26
N GLN A 885 0.57 4.32 -24.25
CA GLN A 885 0.52 5.46 -23.32
C GLN A 885 1.77 5.56 -22.44
N LEU A 886 2.38 4.43 -22.09
CA LEU A 886 3.64 4.39 -21.36
C LEU A 886 4.75 5.11 -22.15
N VAL A 887 4.74 5.05 -23.48
CA VAL A 887 5.82 5.58 -24.30
C VAL A 887 5.58 7.03 -24.73
N ALA A 888 4.32 7.40 -24.99
CA ALA A 888 3.96 8.74 -25.42
C ALA A 888 2.54 9.12 -25.00
N ALA A 889 2.23 10.42 -25.02
CA ALA A 889 0.88 10.92 -24.79
C ALA A 889 -0.11 10.32 -25.81
N PRO A 890 -1.39 10.14 -25.45
CA PRO A 890 -2.38 9.45 -26.29
C PRO A 890 -2.53 10.06 -27.70
N ASP A 891 -2.38 11.38 -27.83
CA ASP A 891 -2.53 12.09 -29.12
C ASP A 891 -1.26 12.08 -29.99
N ALA A 892 -0.14 11.54 -29.48
CA ALA A 892 1.12 11.53 -30.20
C ALA A 892 1.11 10.52 -31.35
N ARG A 893 1.27 11.02 -32.58
CA ARG A 893 1.44 10.19 -33.78
C ARG A 893 2.89 9.72 -33.88
N LEU A 894 3.15 8.46 -33.54
CA LEU A 894 4.48 7.83 -33.70
C LEU A 894 4.37 6.63 -34.62
N THR A 895 5.44 6.36 -35.37
CA THR A 895 5.58 5.10 -36.10
C THR A 895 5.84 3.93 -35.13
N GLN A 896 5.64 2.70 -35.60
CA GLN A 896 5.96 1.50 -34.82
C GLN A 896 7.43 1.48 -34.37
N HIS A 897 8.36 1.84 -35.25
CA HIS A 897 9.79 1.89 -34.92
C HIS A 897 10.10 2.94 -33.85
N GLN A 898 9.56 4.16 -33.99
CA GLN A 898 9.73 5.22 -32.99
C GLN A 898 9.17 4.83 -31.63
N ALA A 899 8.01 4.17 -31.60
CA ALA A 899 7.40 3.68 -30.36
C ALA A 899 8.28 2.62 -29.68
N LEU A 900 8.83 1.67 -30.45
CA LEU A 900 9.74 0.64 -29.94
C LEU A 900 11.05 1.24 -29.42
N VAL A 901 11.63 2.22 -30.12
CA VAL A 901 12.84 2.93 -29.70
C VAL A 901 12.64 3.59 -28.33
N LEU A 902 11.56 4.37 -28.18
CA LEU A 902 11.24 5.04 -26.93
C LEU A 902 10.89 4.05 -25.80
N TYR A 903 10.27 2.91 -26.13
CA TYR A 903 10.05 1.80 -25.18
C TYR A 903 11.38 1.24 -24.67
N TYR A 904 12.30 0.86 -25.56
CA TYR A 904 13.59 0.33 -25.17
C TYR A 904 14.41 1.34 -24.38
N MET A 905 14.30 2.64 -24.68
CA MET A 905 14.92 3.69 -23.86
C MET A 905 14.41 3.65 -22.40
N LYS A 906 13.11 3.48 -22.18
CA LYS A 906 12.56 3.32 -20.82
C LYS A 906 13.06 2.03 -20.16
N VAL A 907 13.04 0.90 -20.88
CA VAL A 907 13.48 -0.39 -20.33
C VAL A 907 14.97 -0.37 -19.99
N ILE A 908 15.83 0.21 -20.84
CA ILE A 908 17.27 0.34 -20.57
C ILE A 908 17.51 1.07 -19.25
N LYS A 909 16.81 2.19 -19.00
CA LYS A 909 16.91 2.91 -17.73
C LYS A 909 16.55 2.04 -16.52
N LEU A 910 15.55 1.15 -16.65
CA LEU A 910 15.19 0.23 -15.57
C LEU A 910 16.32 -0.76 -15.26
N PHE A 911 16.98 -1.31 -16.27
CA PHE A 911 18.13 -2.20 -16.06
C PHE A 911 19.37 -1.44 -15.57
N GLU A 912 19.55 -0.17 -15.93
CA GLU A 912 20.63 0.66 -15.38
C GLU A 912 20.44 0.93 -13.88
N ILE A 913 19.21 1.13 -13.40
CA ILE A 913 18.90 1.29 -11.97
C ILE A 913 19.28 0.04 -11.17
N HIS A 914 19.16 -1.14 -11.78
CA HIS A 914 19.46 -2.45 -11.18
C HIS A 914 20.88 -2.97 -11.48
N ASP A 915 21.76 -2.13 -12.02
CA ASP A 915 23.16 -2.48 -12.37
C ASP A 915 23.31 -3.72 -13.29
N ALA A 916 22.30 -4.01 -14.12
CA ALA A 916 22.24 -5.21 -14.96
C ALA A 916 22.85 -4.97 -16.35
N GLY A 917 24.15 -4.63 -16.38
CA GLY A 917 24.85 -4.14 -17.57
C GLY A 917 24.86 -5.07 -18.80
N ALA A 918 24.84 -6.38 -18.62
CA ALA A 918 24.81 -7.33 -19.74
C ALA A 918 23.50 -7.24 -20.55
N CYS A 919 22.36 -7.13 -19.85
CA CYS A 919 21.05 -6.95 -20.46
C CYS A 919 20.92 -5.56 -21.09
N VAL A 920 21.48 -4.52 -20.45
CA VAL A 920 21.50 -3.15 -21.00
C VAL A 920 22.12 -3.11 -22.40
N VAL A 921 23.28 -3.75 -22.58
CA VAL A 921 23.96 -3.80 -23.89
C VAL A 921 23.07 -4.49 -24.94
N ARG A 922 22.50 -5.65 -24.62
CA ARG A 922 21.64 -6.41 -25.55
C ARG A 922 20.39 -5.64 -25.96
N LEU A 923 19.76 -4.94 -25.00
CA LEU A 923 18.59 -4.10 -25.27
C LEU A 923 18.96 -2.90 -26.15
N ALA A 924 20.10 -2.26 -25.89
CA ALA A 924 20.56 -1.12 -26.67
C ALA A 924 20.96 -1.52 -28.10
N GLU A 925 21.63 -2.67 -28.29
CA GLU A 925 21.92 -3.22 -29.62
C GLU A 925 20.63 -3.54 -30.39
N THR A 926 19.62 -4.09 -29.70
CA THR A 926 18.30 -4.34 -30.29
C THR A 926 17.63 -3.03 -30.71
N ALA A 927 17.64 -2.01 -29.86
CA ALA A 927 17.08 -0.69 -30.16
C ALA A 927 17.79 -0.02 -31.36
N ILE A 928 19.13 -0.12 -31.43
CA ILE A 928 19.93 0.38 -32.55
C ILE A 928 19.52 -0.30 -33.87
N SER A 929 19.24 -1.61 -33.85
CA SER A 929 18.82 -2.34 -35.05
C SER A 929 17.43 -1.98 -35.57
N ILE A 930 16.58 -1.44 -34.69
CA ILE A 930 15.19 -1.04 -34.99
C ILE A 930 15.10 0.45 -35.36
N ALA A 931 15.99 1.28 -34.80
CA ALA A 931 15.98 2.72 -35.01
C ALA A 931 16.25 3.11 -36.48
N ASP A 932 15.51 4.11 -36.95
CA ASP A 932 15.80 4.73 -38.24
C ASP A 932 17.14 5.48 -38.18
N LYS A 933 17.79 5.67 -39.34
CA LYS A 933 19.14 6.28 -39.41
C LYS A 933 19.21 7.69 -38.82
N ASP A 934 18.11 8.43 -38.89
CA ASP A 934 17.97 9.80 -38.42
C ASP A 934 17.32 9.90 -37.02
N ASP A 935 17.15 8.78 -36.30
CA ASP A 935 16.53 8.80 -34.96
C ASP A 935 17.41 9.58 -33.95
N PRO A 936 16.85 10.57 -33.23
CA PRO A 936 17.62 11.40 -32.31
C PRO A 936 18.20 10.62 -31.13
N ASN A 937 17.64 9.46 -30.78
CA ASN A 937 18.07 8.63 -29.65
C ASN A 937 19.22 7.68 -29.99
N LEU A 938 19.60 7.54 -31.27
CA LEU A 938 20.65 6.62 -31.70
C LEU A 938 22.00 6.92 -31.02
N ALA A 939 22.34 8.19 -30.86
CA ALA A 939 23.54 8.62 -30.15
C ALA A 939 23.55 8.18 -28.68
N MET A 940 22.39 8.19 -28.03
CA MET A 940 22.23 7.76 -26.64
C MET A 940 22.43 6.25 -26.50
N PHE A 941 21.84 5.43 -27.38
CA PHE A 941 22.05 3.97 -27.31
C PHE A 941 23.51 3.58 -27.55
N GLN A 942 24.17 4.20 -28.54
CA GLN A 942 25.59 3.97 -28.79
C GLN A 942 26.46 4.37 -27.59
N TRP A 943 26.10 5.47 -26.91
CA TRP A 943 26.76 5.88 -25.67
C TRP A 943 26.58 4.87 -24.53
N VAL A 944 25.37 4.33 -24.36
CA VAL A 944 25.06 3.30 -23.36
C VAL A 944 25.87 2.03 -23.64
N VAL A 945 25.84 1.50 -24.86
CA VAL A 945 26.65 0.33 -25.26
C VAL A 945 28.13 0.57 -25.00
N PHE A 946 28.64 1.75 -25.39
CA PHE A 946 30.01 2.17 -25.14
C PHE A 946 30.38 2.14 -23.66
N LYS A 947 29.58 2.80 -22.80
CA LYS A 947 29.81 2.92 -21.36
C LYS A 947 29.91 1.54 -20.69
N TRP A 948 28.98 0.64 -20.99
CA TRP A 948 28.93 -0.70 -20.37
C TRP A 948 29.97 -1.68 -20.91
N HIS A 949 30.36 -1.57 -22.18
CA HIS A 949 31.51 -2.33 -22.69
C HIS A 949 32.84 -1.84 -22.10
N LEU A 950 32.97 -0.52 -21.90
CA LEU A 950 34.16 0.07 -21.31
C LEU A 950 34.31 -0.32 -19.83
N SER A 951 33.24 -0.23 -19.05
CA SER A 951 33.23 -0.67 -17.65
C SER A 951 33.52 -2.17 -17.55
N GLY A 952 32.89 -3.00 -18.40
CA GLY A 952 33.09 -4.45 -18.46
C GLY A 952 34.38 -4.93 -19.13
N GLY A 953 35.37 -4.06 -19.36
CA GLY A 953 36.71 -4.46 -19.84
C GLY A 953 36.80 -4.89 -21.32
N ARG A 954 35.72 -4.78 -22.10
CA ARG A 954 35.65 -5.24 -23.50
C ARG A 954 36.09 -4.14 -24.47
N THR A 955 37.38 -3.80 -24.45
CA THR A 955 37.97 -2.64 -25.13
C THR A 955 37.66 -2.58 -26.63
N ALA A 956 37.76 -3.69 -27.37
CA ALA A 956 37.48 -3.72 -28.82
C ALA A 956 36.02 -3.36 -29.16
N ARG A 957 35.05 -3.84 -28.38
CA ARG A 957 33.62 -3.54 -28.59
C ARG A 957 33.27 -2.12 -28.17
N ALA A 958 33.88 -1.62 -27.09
CA ALA A 958 33.73 -0.23 -26.67
C ALA A 958 34.24 0.75 -27.75
N LEU A 959 35.39 0.46 -28.37
CA LEU A 959 35.93 1.27 -29.47
C LEU A 959 35.01 1.27 -30.70
N SER A 960 34.46 0.11 -31.06
CA SER A 960 33.48 -0.02 -32.16
C SER A 960 32.22 0.82 -31.90
N ALA A 961 31.62 0.71 -30.72
CA ALA A 961 30.42 1.47 -30.35
C ALA A 961 30.67 2.99 -30.32
N ALA A 962 31.82 3.42 -29.79
CA ALA A 962 32.20 4.83 -29.80
C ALA A 962 32.40 5.37 -31.23
N ALA A 963 33.00 4.57 -32.13
CA ALA A 963 33.17 4.95 -33.54
C ALA A 963 31.85 5.03 -34.31
N ALA A 964 30.87 4.20 -33.94
CA ALA A 964 29.54 4.13 -34.57
C ALA A 964 28.58 5.25 -34.13
N SER A 965 28.96 6.12 -33.18
CA SER A 965 28.07 7.19 -32.70
C SER A 965 27.87 8.30 -33.75
N PRO A 966 26.62 8.63 -34.13
CA PRO A 966 26.32 9.63 -35.16
C PRO A 966 26.63 11.07 -34.70
N ALA A 967 26.59 11.33 -33.39
CA ALA A 967 26.79 12.66 -32.84
C ALA A 967 28.29 12.95 -32.59
N PRO A 968 28.85 14.05 -33.13
CA PRO A 968 30.25 14.39 -32.93
C PRO A 968 30.56 14.63 -31.44
N THR A 969 29.70 15.36 -30.72
CA THR A 969 29.88 15.63 -29.28
C THR A 969 29.99 14.36 -28.44
N ALA A 970 29.16 13.36 -28.72
CA ALA A 970 29.20 12.05 -28.06
C ALA A 970 30.51 11.31 -28.36
N ARG A 971 31.02 11.35 -29.60
CA ARG A 971 32.33 10.78 -29.97
C ARG A 971 33.48 11.44 -29.22
N HIS A 972 33.45 12.76 -29.03
CA HIS A 972 34.48 13.47 -28.27
C HIS A 972 34.46 13.06 -26.79
N ALA A 973 33.27 12.99 -26.18
CA ALA A 973 33.11 12.53 -24.80
C ALA A 973 33.58 11.06 -24.63
N ALA A 974 33.27 10.19 -25.60
CA ALA A 974 33.67 8.79 -25.58
C ALA A 974 35.19 8.64 -25.73
N ALA A 975 35.82 9.37 -26.65
CA ALA A 975 37.26 9.39 -26.83
C ALA A 975 37.98 9.88 -25.56
N ALA A 976 37.45 10.91 -24.89
CA ALA A 976 37.96 11.38 -23.62
C ALA A 976 37.81 10.32 -22.51
N ALA A 977 36.66 9.65 -22.40
CA ALA A 977 36.46 8.58 -21.41
C ALA A 977 37.43 7.41 -21.65
N LEU A 978 37.53 6.92 -22.89
CA LEU A 978 38.47 5.87 -23.32
C LEU A 978 39.92 6.21 -22.96
N LEU A 979 40.33 7.44 -23.27
CA LEU A 979 41.69 7.89 -23.00
C LEU A 979 42.01 7.86 -21.49
N THR A 980 41.04 8.17 -20.62
CA THR A 980 41.24 8.07 -19.16
C THR A 980 41.34 6.60 -18.73
N THR A 981 40.35 5.80 -19.10
CA THR A 981 40.22 4.42 -18.64
C THR A 981 41.34 3.53 -19.20
N LEU A 982 41.68 3.66 -20.48
CA LEU A 982 42.75 2.89 -21.10
C LEU A 982 44.13 3.33 -20.63
N ALA A 983 44.33 4.61 -20.26
CA ALA A 983 45.55 5.05 -19.60
C ALA A 983 45.72 4.38 -18.24
N SER A 984 44.64 4.34 -17.42
CA SER A 984 44.68 3.63 -16.13
C SER A 984 44.92 2.12 -16.27
N ARG A 985 44.44 1.51 -17.36
CA ARG A 985 44.62 0.07 -17.67
C ARG A 985 45.91 -0.25 -18.44
N ARG A 986 46.70 0.77 -18.84
CA ARG A 986 47.89 0.64 -19.71
C ARG A 986 47.60 0.00 -21.09
N GLU A 987 46.41 0.21 -21.64
CA GLU A 987 45.93 -0.38 -22.92
C GLU A 987 45.77 0.66 -24.05
N LEU A 988 46.49 1.79 -23.98
CA LEU A 988 46.33 2.90 -24.93
C LEU A 988 46.63 2.54 -26.40
N GLY A 989 47.38 1.47 -26.64
CA GLY A 989 47.68 0.97 -27.99
C GLY A 989 46.41 0.62 -28.80
N ALA A 990 45.35 0.15 -28.14
CA ALA A 990 44.09 -0.17 -28.81
C ALA A 990 43.38 1.07 -29.41
N LEU A 991 43.53 2.23 -28.76
CA LEU A 991 42.98 3.49 -29.26
C LEU A 991 43.79 4.04 -30.44
N VAL A 992 45.10 3.77 -30.49
CA VAL A 992 45.98 4.14 -31.62
C VAL A 992 45.56 3.43 -32.91
N SER A 993 45.15 2.17 -32.81
CA SER A 993 44.66 1.39 -33.95
C SER A 993 43.27 1.81 -34.46
N CYS A 994 42.50 2.61 -33.70
CA CYS A 994 41.15 3.02 -34.09
C CYS A 994 41.19 4.31 -34.92
N SER A 995 41.05 4.18 -36.25
CA SER A 995 41.15 5.33 -37.16
C SER A 995 40.01 6.34 -37.02
N ALA A 996 38.80 5.87 -36.74
CA ALA A 996 37.57 6.66 -36.70
C ALA A 996 37.50 7.68 -35.56
N LEU A 997 38.12 7.38 -34.40
CA LEU A 997 38.08 8.24 -33.19
C LEU A 997 39.32 9.10 -33.02
N ALA A 998 40.32 8.95 -33.88
CA ALA A 998 41.63 9.50 -33.62
C ALA A 998 41.72 11.03 -33.63
N GLY A 999 40.91 11.73 -34.44
CA GLY A 999 40.86 13.20 -34.40
C GLY A 999 40.28 13.74 -33.10
N ASP A 1000 39.35 12.99 -32.50
CA ASP A 1000 38.75 13.30 -31.19
C ASP A 1000 39.70 12.92 -30.05
N ALA A 1001 40.37 11.78 -30.16
CA ALA A 1001 41.39 11.32 -29.22
C ALA A 1001 42.64 12.21 -29.22
N GLU A 1002 43.08 12.71 -30.38
CA GLU A 1002 44.18 13.68 -30.52
C GLU A 1002 43.88 14.95 -29.70
N ARG A 1003 42.67 15.50 -29.85
CA ARG A 1003 42.25 16.70 -29.10
C ARG A 1003 42.14 16.46 -27.61
N ALA A 1004 41.50 15.37 -27.20
CA ALA A 1004 41.36 15.03 -25.78
C ALA A 1004 42.72 14.76 -25.11
N ALA A 1005 43.63 14.08 -25.81
CA ALA A 1005 44.97 13.79 -25.31
C ALA A 1005 45.85 15.04 -25.27
N ALA A 1006 45.79 15.92 -26.26
CA ALA A 1006 46.53 17.19 -26.23
C ALA A 1006 46.11 18.08 -25.05
N ALA A 1007 44.81 18.14 -24.75
CA ALA A 1007 44.31 18.90 -23.60
C ALA A 1007 44.80 18.31 -22.26
N ARG A 1008 44.80 16.97 -22.11
CA ARG A 1008 45.22 16.30 -20.87
C ARG A 1008 46.72 16.20 -20.69
N ALA A 1009 47.49 16.05 -21.78
CA ALA A 1009 48.94 16.03 -21.74
C ALA A 1009 49.50 17.32 -21.11
N LYS A 1010 48.88 18.46 -21.39
CA LYS A 1010 49.21 19.79 -20.83
C LYS A 1010 48.95 19.91 -19.33
N LEU A 1011 47.95 19.20 -18.82
CA LEU A 1011 47.58 19.20 -17.40
C LEU A 1011 48.38 18.21 -16.55
N HIS A 1012 49.00 17.21 -17.18
CA HIS A 1012 49.79 16.18 -16.52
C HIS A 1012 51.27 16.59 -16.46
N ASP A 1013 52.00 16.10 -15.45
CA ASP A 1013 53.44 16.34 -15.31
C ASP A 1013 54.20 15.82 -16.54
N ALA A 1014 55.15 16.63 -17.03
CA ALA A 1014 55.97 16.32 -18.21
C ALA A 1014 57.15 15.38 -17.86
N HIS A 1015 57.61 15.42 -16.61
CA HIS A 1015 58.81 14.74 -16.10
C HIS A 1015 58.55 13.28 -15.69
N ALA A 1016 57.42 13.03 -15.04
CA ALA A 1016 56.95 11.68 -14.76
C ALA A 1016 56.48 10.94 -16.04
N HIS A 1017 56.16 9.65 -15.92
CA HIS A 1017 55.54 8.90 -17.01
C HIS A 1017 54.20 9.55 -17.40
N ASN A 1018 54.18 10.21 -18.56
CA ASN A 1018 53.01 10.90 -19.09
C ASN A 1018 52.41 10.07 -20.24
N PRO A 1019 51.38 9.26 -19.95
CA PRO A 1019 50.82 8.32 -20.93
C PRO A 1019 50.15 9.03 -22.11
N TYR A 1020 49.80 10.32 -21.98
CA TYR A 1020 49.11 11.08 -23.03
C TYR A 1020 50.08 11.59 -24.10
N TYR A 1021 51.28 12.07 -23.72
CA TYR A 1021 52.32 12.42 -24.69
C TYR A 1021 52.83 11.17 -25.43
N ASP A 1022 53.00 10.05 -24.71
CA ASP A 1022 53.40 8.78 -25.29
C ASP A 1022 52.34 8.27 -26.30
N PHE A 1023 51.05 8.40 -25.96
CA PHE A 1023 49.93 8.09 -26.87
C PHE A 1023 49.90 8.98 -28.11
N LEU A 1024 49.99 10.32 -27.96
CA LEU A 1024 49.96 11.26 -29.08
C LEU A 1024 51.10 11.00 -30.07
N TYR A 1025 52.30 10.71 -29.56
CA TYR A 1025 53.43 10.32 -30.38
C TYR A 1025 53.18 9.02 -31.13
N ALA A 1026 52.72 7.96 -30.45
CA ALA A 1026 52.37 6.70 -31.09
C ALA A 1026 51.26 6.86 -32.16
N LEU A 1027 50.26 7.70 -31.90
CA LEU A 1027 49.17 7.99 -32.84
C LEU A 1027 49.63 8.72 -34.10
N HIS A 1028 50.55 9.68 -33.96
CA HIS A 1028 51.08 10.42 -35.11
C HIS A 1028 52.07 9.58 -35.92
N ILE A 1029 52.89 8.75 -35.26
CA ILE A 1029 53.79 7.80 -35.92
C ILE A 1029 52.99 6.76 -36.74
N SER A 1030 51.96 6.15 -36.16
CA SER A 1030 51.17 5.11 -36.85
C SER A 1030 50.42 5.63 -38.09
N ARG A 1031 50.23 6.96 -38.19
CA ARG A 1031 49.56 7.65 -39.30
C ARG A 1031 50.52 8.32 -40.27
N HIS A 1032 51.83 8.14 -40.09
CA HIS A 1032 52.87 8.82 -40.87
C HIS A 1032 52.82 10.35 -40.81
N HIS A 1033 52.21 10.92 -39.77
CA HIS A 1033 52.18 12.37 -39.51
C HIS A 1033 53.43 12.81 -38.72
N TYR A 1034 54.61 12.55 -39.28
CA TYR A 1034 55.89 12.71 -38.58
C TYR A 1034 56.15 14.13 -38.08
N ARG A 1035 55.71 15.17 -38.81
CA ARG A 1035 55.79 16.57 -38.37
C ARG A 1035 55.01 16.83 -37.08
N LYS A 1036 53.79 16.31 -36.97
CA LYS A 1036 52.97 16.42 -35.76
C LYS A 1036 53.57 15.63 -34.60
N ALA A 1037 54.09 14.42 -34.87
CA ALA A 1037 54.80 13.61 -33.88
C ALA A 1037 56.02 14.37 -33.29
N ALA A 1038 56.79 15.03 -34.17
CA ALA A 1038 57.91 15.86 -33.77
C ALA A 1038 57.47 17.05 -32.91
N GLY A 1039 56.37 17.73 -33.28
CA GLY A 1039 55.84 18.86 -32.53
C GLY A 1039 55.39 18.50 -31.11
N VAL A 1040 54.71 17.37 -30.94
CA VAL A 1040 54.27 16.88 -29.62
C VAL A 1040 55.44 16.54 -28.71
N MET A 1041 56.47 15.86 -29.23
CA MET A 1041 57.67 15.52 -28.46
C MET A 1041 58.53 16.75 -28.17
N TYR A 1042 58.60 17.70 -29.10
CA TYR A 1042 59.25 18.99 -28.87
C TYR A 1042 58.55 19.81 -27.79
N GLU A 1043 57.21 19.83 -27.78
CA GLU A 1043 56.43 20.49 -26.72
C GLU A 1043 56.73 19.88 -25.34
N ARG A 1044 56.77 18.54 -25.23
CA ARG A 1044 57.16 17.86 -23.98
C ARG A 1044 58.60 18.21 -23.59
N ALA A 1045 59.53 18.23 -24.54
CA ALA A 1045 60.92 18.63 -24.30
C ALA A 1045 61.05 20.08 -23.81
N ALA A 1046 60.28 21.00 -24.39
CA ALA A 1046 60.23 22.40 -23.98
C ALA A 1046 59.70 22.56 -22.55
N ARG A 1047 58.63 21.84 -22.20
CA ARG A 1047 58.11 21.80 -20.82
C ARG A 1047 59.12 21.21 -19.83
N CYS A 1048 59.84 20.16 -20.22
CA CYS A 1048 60.92 19.60 -19.40
C CYS A 1048 62.14 20.52 -19.27
N GLY A 1049 62.35 21.45 -20.21
CA GLY A 1049 63.44 22.43 -20.14
C GLY A 1049 63.17 23.58 -19.18
N ALA A 1050 61.89 23.87 -18.89
CA ALA A 1050 61.49 24.93 -17.97
C ALA A 1050 61.79 24.58 -16.49
N GLU A 1051 61.83 23.29 -16.13
CA GLU A 1051 62.12 22.82 -14.78
C GLU A 1051 63.56 22.27 -14.69
N ARG A 1052 64.44 22.97 -13.95
CA ARG A 1052 65.88 22.67 -13.84
C ARG A 1052 66.18 21.46 -12.93
N SER A 1053 65.82 20.25 -13.37
CA SER A 1053 66.07 18.97 -12.68
C SER A 1053 66.84 17.96 -13.55
N VAL A 1054 67.69 17.12 -12.93
CA VAL A 1054 68.49 16.10 -13.64
C VAL A 1054 67.63 15.05 -14.34
N SER A 1055 66.50 14.66 -13.75
CA SER A 1055 65.53 13.73 -14.36
C SER A 1055 64.84 14.35 -15.56
N ALA A 1056 64.55 15.65 -15.48
CA ALA A 1056 63.94 16.45 -16.54
C ALA A 1056 64.84 16.57 -17.77
N ALA A 1057 66.14 16.83 -17.55
CA ALA A 1057 67.14 16.90 -18.62
C ALA A 1057 67.25 15.58 -19.40
N ARG A 1058 67.21 14.43 -18.71
CA ARG A 1058 67.25 13.11 -19.38
C ARG A 1058 66.02 12.85 -20.26
N VAL A 1059 64.83 13.23 -19.80
CA VAL A 1059 63.58 13.11 -20.56
C VAL A 1059 63.57 14.10 -21.73
N ARG A 1060 64.03 15.34 -21.51
CA ARG A 1060 64.18 16.37 -22.54
C ARG A 1060 65.08 15.90 -23.69
N ARG A 1061 66.28 15.40 -23.40
CA ARG A 1061 67.20 14.88 -24.43
C ARG A 1061 66.57 13.74 -25.25
N ARG A 1062 65.85 12.82 -24.60
CA ARG A 1062 65.13 11.72 -25.29
C ARG A 1062 64.00 12.23 -26.18
N CYS A 1063 63.23 13.21 -25.71
CA CYS A 1063 62.14 13.81 -26.47
C CYS A 1063 62.65 14.66 -27.66
N LEU A 1064 63.75 15.41 -27.49
CA LEU A 1064 64.42 16.12 -28.59
C LEU A 1064 64.97 15.15 -29.65
N ALA A 1065 65.60 14.06 -29.22
CA ALA A 1065 66.07 13.00 -30.14
C ALA A 1065 64.91 12.34 -30.90
N ALA A 1066 63.79 12.06 -30.24
CA ALA A 1066 62.58 11.53 -30.89
C ALA A 1066 61.97 12.54 -31.88
N ALA A 1067 61.93 13.83 -31.53
CA ALA A 1067 61.45 14.89 -32.40
C ALA A 1067 62.33 15.07 -33.65
N LEU A 1068 63.66 15.05 -33.48
CA LEU A 1068 64.63 15.12 -34.58
C LEU A 1068 64.49 13.92 -35.53
N THR A 1069 64.34 12.72 -34.97
CA THR A 1069 64.14 11.50 -35.76
C THR A 1069 62.85 11.61 -36.59
N CYS A 1070 61.77 12.12 -36.01
CA CYS A 1070 60.52 12.34 -36.72
C CYS A 1070 60.64 13.40 -37.83
N LEU A 1071 61.34 14.51 -37.61
CA LEU A 1071 61.54 15.52 -38.66
C LEU A 1071 62.36 15.00 -39.83
N ARG A 1072 63.34 14.12 -39.57
CA ARG A 1072 64.13 13.46 -40.63
C ARG A 1072 63.31 12.42 -41.42
N LEU A 1073 62.27 11.85 -40.82
CA LEU A 1073 61.33 10.94 -41.48
C LEU A 1073 60.19 11.68 -42.22
N ALA A 1074 59.97 12.96 -41.93
CA ALA A 1074 59.00 13.78 -42.65
C ALA A 1074 59.50 14.10 -44.07
N GLN A 1075 58.57 14.34 -45.00
CA GLN A 1075 58.97 14.86 -46.31
C GLN A 1075 59.68 16.22 -46.16
N PRO A 1076 60.66 16.53 -47.02
CA PRO A 1076 61.49 17.75 -46.89
C PRO A 1076 60.65 19.03 -46.73
N ASP A 1077 59.55 19.15 -47.48
CA ASP A 1077 58.63 20.29 -47.46
C ASP A 1077 57.83 20.43 -46.15
N HIS A 1078 57.88 19.42 -45.29
CA HIS A 1078 57.17 19.36 -44.01
C HIS A 1078 58.10 19.15 -42.81
N ALA A 1079 59.41 19.12 -43.01
CA ALA A 1079 60.42 18.89 -41.97
C ALA A 1079 60.73 20.16 -41.16
N PHE A 1080 59.70 20.76 -40.54
CA PHE A 1080 59.88 21.95 -39.71
C PHE A 1080 58.87 22.06 -38.55
N LEU A 1081 59.28 22.70 -37.46
CA LEU A 1081 58.47 23.00 -36.27
C LEU A 1081 58.31 24.51 -36.07
N ALA A 1082 57.32 24.91 -35.29
CA ALA A 1082 57.13 26.31 -34.92
C ALA A 1082 57.47 26.50 -33.43
N ARG A 1083 58.38 27.43 -33.13
CA ARG A 1083 58.79 27.81 -31.78
C ARG A 1083 58.19 29.19 -31.41
N PRO A 1084 57.64 29.36 -30.20
CA PRO A 1084 57.28 30.68 -29.69
C PRO A 1084 58.55 31.52 -29.47
N ALA A 1085 58.61 32.73 -30.02
CA ALA A 1085 59.70 33.66 -29.79
C ALA A 1085 59.62 34.24 -28.36
N GLU A 1086 60.77 34.44 -27.70
CA GLU A 1086 60.85 34.90 -26.30
C GLU A 1086 60.37 36.36 -26.08
N SER A 1087 60.03 37.09 -27.16
CA SER A 1087 59.66 38.50 -27.10
C SER A 1087 58.60 38.91 -28.14
N GLY A 1088 57.34 38.56 -27.91
CA GLY A 1088 56.16 39.27 -28.45
C GLY A 1088 55.99 39.43 -29.98
N LYS A 1089 56.83 38.83 -30.84
CA LYS A 1089 56.71 38.90 -32.31
C LYS A 1089 57.04 37.56 -32.96
N LEU A 1090 56.17 37.17 -33.91
CA LEU A 1090 56.24 36.11 -34.95
C LEU A 1090 56.91 34.77 -34.61
N LEU A 1091 56.17 33.68 -34.80
CA LEU A 1091 56.61 32.28 -34.68
C LEU A 1091 57.91 32.02 -35.48
N GLN A 1092 58.94 31.49 -34.81
CA GLN A 1092 60.19 31.07 -35.46
C GLN A 1092 60.03 29.64 -36.01
N VAL A 1093 60.44 29.41 -37.26
CA VAL A 1093 60.40 28.09 -37.88
C VAL A 1093 61.73 27.37 -37.63
N ILE A 1094 61.68 26.16 -37.08
CA ILE A 1094 62.86 25.35 -36.74
C ILE A 1094 62.96 24.12 -37.63
N GLY A 1095 64.11 23.93 -38.28
CA GLY A 1095 64.44 22.76 -39.10
C GLY A 1095 65.19 21.63 -38.35
N PRO A 1096 65.42 20.48 -38.99
CA PRO A 1096 66.13 19.34 -38.38
C PRO A 1096 67.58 19.67 -38.00
N GLU A 1097 68.26 20.54 -38.75
CA GLU A 1097 69.65 20.91 -38.44
C GLU A 1097 69.76 21.80 -37.19
N GLU A 1098 68.80 22.71 -37.00
CA GLU A 1098 68.71 23.59 -35.84
C GLU A 1098 68.29 22.79 -34.59
N LEU A 1099 67.35 21.85 -34.73
CA LEU A 1099 66.99 20.94 -33.63
C LEU A 1099 68.14 19.98 -33.28
N ALA A 1100 68.93 19.57 -34.28
CA ALA A 1100 70.16 18.80 -34.06
C ALA A 1100 71.27 19.64 -33.41
N ALA A 1101 71.28 20.96 -33.60
CA ALA A 1101 72.17 21.87 -32.88
C ALA A 1101 71.72 22.03 -31.42
N GLU A 1102 70.41 22.20 -31.17
CA GLU A 1102 69.85 22.25 -29.80
C GLU A 1102 70.14 20.94 -29.01
N LEU A 1103 70.08 19.78 -29.68
CA LEU A 1103 70.49 18.49 -29.08
C LEU A 1103 72.02 18.38 -28.83
N ARG A 1104 72.83 19.10 -29.60
CA ARG A 1104 74.30 19.17 -29.47
C ARG A 1104 74.76 20.17 -28.40
N GLU A 1105 73.99 21.21 -28.14
CA GLU A 1105 74.26 22.17 -27.06
C GLU A 1105 74.06 21.56 -25.66
N GLU A 1106 73.31 20.46 -25.54
CA GLU A 1106 73.16 19.69 -24.29
C GLU A 1106 74.36 18.75 -23.99
N ASP A 1107 75.44 18.81 -24.77
CA ASP A 1107 76.64 17.96 -24.61
C ASP A 1107 77.66 18.59 -23.63
N THR A 1108 78.06 17.81 -22.62
CA THR A 1108 78.78 18.26 -21.41
C THR A 1108 80.23 18.70 -21.60
N GLU A 1109 80.77 18.64 -22.82
CA GLU A 1109 82.21 18.81 -23.08
C GLU A 1109 82.64 20.22 -23.55
N SER A 1110 81.73 21.19 -23.65
CA SER A 1110 82.03 22.57 -24.10
C SER A 1110 82.15 23.63 -22.99
N LEU A 1111 82.05 23.24 -21.71
CA LEU A 1111 82.00 24.19 -20.58
C LEU A 1111 83.38 24.71 -20.14
N ASP A 1112 83.44 25.94 -19.63
CA ASP A 1112 84.65 26.59 -19.12
C ASP A 1112 85.30 25.79 -17.97
N PRO A 1113 86.64 25.72 -17.83
CA PRO A 1113 87.32 25.00 -16.73
C PRO A 1113 86.79 25.27 -15.31
N VAL A 1114 86.25 26.47 -15.02
CA VAL A 1114 85.59 26.75 -13.73
C VAL A 1114 84.24 26.03 -13.63
N GLN A 1115 83.46 26.00 -14.72
CA GLN A 1115 82.18 25.28 -14.79
C GLN A 1115 82.38 23.76 -14.81
N GLN A 1116 83.45 23.26 -15.45
CA GLN A 1116 83.83 21.85 -15.38
C GLN A 1116 84.23 21.43 -13.96
N ALA A 1117 84.96 22.27 -13.23
CA ALA A 1117 85.33 22.02 -11.84
C ALA A 1117 84.12 22.03 -10.89
N LEU A 1118 83.13 22.90 -11.14
CA LEU A 1118 81.88 22.95 -10.36
C LEU A 1118 80.99 21.71 -10.58
N LEU A 1119 81.05 21.09 -11.75
CA LEU A 1119 80.31 19.88 -12.10
C LEU A 1119 80.98 18.59 -11.61
N ARG A 1120 82.30 18.61 -11.39
CA ARG A 1120 83.05 17.45 -10.87
C ARG A 1120 82.87 17.34 -9.35
N GLY A 1121 82.67 16.10 -8.89
CA GLY A 1121 82.44 15.72 -7.49
C GLY A 1121 83.60 15.99 -6.53
N ASP A 1122 84.77 16.36 -7.06
CA ASP A 1122 86.04 16.44 -6.33
C ASP A 1122 86.36 17.84 -5.76
N ASN A 1123 87.42 17.92 -4.96
CA ASN A 1123 87.95 19.18 -4.43
C ASN A 1123 88.43 20.11 -5.55
N ILE A 1124 88.20 21.42 -5.38
CA ILE A 1124 88.59 22.47 -6.31
C ILE A 1124 90.09 22.72 -6.22
N ASP A 1125 90.81 22.57 -7.32
CA ASP A 1125 92.22 22.97 -7.39
C ASP A 1125 92.33 24.50 -7.56
N PHE A 1126 92.48 25.19 -6.43
CA PHE A 1126 92.60 26.66 -6.39
C PHE A 1126 93.87 27.17 -7.07
N ASP A 1127 94.95 26.39 -7.11
CA ASP A 1127 96.20 26.79 -7.74
C ASP A 1127 96.08 26.74 -9.27
N MET A 1128 95.42 25.70 -9.79
CA MET A 1128 95.12 25.59 -11.22
C MET A 1128 94.13 26.66 -11.70
N LEU A 1129 93.15 27.03 -10.85
CA LEU A 1129 92.13 28.02 -11.19
C LEU A 1129 92.51 29.47 -10.88
N TYR A 1130 93.62 29.73 -10.18
CA TYR A 1130 94.08 31.08 -9.82
C TYR A 1130 94.05 32.10 -10.97
N PRO A 1131 94.55 31.79 -12.19
CA PRO A 1131 94.58 32.75 -13.30
C PRO A 1131 93.20 33.23 -13.74
N LYS A 1132 92.16 32.41 -13.55
CA LYS A 1132 90.77 32.74 -13.90
C LYS A 1132 90.00 33.34 -12.73
N LEU A 1133 90.28 32.89 -11.50
CA LEU A 1133 89.58 33.36 -10.30
C LEU A 1133 90.05 34.72 -9.81
N LYS A 1134 91.30 35.13 -10.10
CA LYS A 1134 91.81 36.45 -9.70
C LYS A 1134 91.01 37.62 -10.30
N ASP A 1135 90.44 37.44 -11.49
CA ASP A 1135 89.67 38.46 -12.20
C ASP A 1135 88.18 38.08 -12.36
N ALA A 1136 87.72 37.03 -11.66
CA ALA A 1136 86.35 36.53 -11.75
C ALA A 1136 85.32 37.48 -11.13
N ASP A 1137 84.10 37.39 -11.64
CA ASP A 1137 82.94 38.13 -11.17
C ASP A 1137 82.36 37.54 -9.85
N PRO A 1138 81.54 38.30 -9.11
CA PRO A 1138 81.05 37.88 -7.80
C PRO A 1138 80.24 36.57 -7.83
N GLU A 1139 79.51 36.30 -8.92
CA GLU A 1139 78.66 35.10 -9.05
C GLU A 1139 79.50 33.83 -9.25
N THR A 1140 80.60 33.92 -10.00
CA THR A 1140 81.54 32.81 -10.16
C THR A 1140 82.28 32.52 -8.86
N LEU A 1141 82.74 33.56 -8.15
CA LEU A 1141 83.38 33.42 -6.84
C LEU A 1141 82.42 32.81 -5.80
N LEU A 1142 81.14 33.20 -5.81
CA LEU A 1142 80.11 32.60 -4.94
C LEU A 1142 79.91 31.11 -5.22
N SER A 1143 79.88 30.72 -6.48
CA SER A 1143 79.65 29.35 -6.91
C SER A 1143 80.82 28.44 -6.50
N VAL A 1144 82.05 28.92 -6.68
CA VAL A 1144 83.28 28.24 -6.24
C VAL A 1144 83.33 28.14 -4.71
N LEU A 1145 82.96 29.20 -4.00
CA LEU A 1145 82.89 29.19 -2.54
C LEU A 1145 81.87 28.17 -2.01
N LYS A 1146 80.65 28.16 -2.53
CA LYS A 1146 79.61 27.18 -2.14
C LYS A 1146 80.07 25.75 -2.38
N ARG A 1147 80.80 25.52 -3.47
CA ARG A 1147 81.33 24.20 -3.80
C ARG A 1147 82.43 23.77 -2.84
N ALA A 1148 83.42 24.61 -2.58
CA ALA A 1148 84.48 24.32 -1.61
C ALA A 1148 83.92 24.10 -0.19
N ILE A 1149 82.86 24.82 0.20
CA ILE A 1149 82.13 24.57 1.45
C ILE A 1149 81.47 23.19 1.43
N SER A 1150 80.79 22.81 0.33
CA SER A 1150 80.12 21.50 0.22
C SER A 1150 81.05 20.30 0.31
N THR A 1151 82.33 20.47 -0.06
CA THR A 1151 83.36 19.42 0.02
C THR A 1151 84.22 19.51 1.27
N GLY A 1152 83.95 20.48 2.17
CA GLY A 1152 84.74 20.70 3.39
C GLY A 1152 86.19 21.11 3.12
N GLN A 1153 86.48 21.66 1.93
CA GLN A 1153 87.83 22.00 1.52
C GLN A 1153 88.33 23.29 2.18
N PHE A 1154 89.63 23.34 2.49
CA PHE A 1154 90.29 24.56 2.94
C PHE A 1154 90.22 25.67 1.89
N LEU A 1155 89.91 26.90 2.33
CA LEU A 1155 89.86 28.07 1.45
C LEU A 1155 91.17 28.88 1.52
N PRO A 1156 91.86 29.10 0.39
CA PRO A 1156 93.04 29.95 0.37
C PRO A 1156 92.72 31.40 0.78
N HIS A 1157 93.63 32.00 1.55
CA HIS A 1157 93.47 33.38 2.03
C HIS A 1157 93.34 34.38 0.87
N TRP A 1158 94.11 34.22 -0.21
CA TRP A 1158 94.04 35.09 -1.38
C TRP A 1158 92.66 35.06 -2.05
N PHE A 1159 91.97 33.91 -2.05
CA PHE A 1159 90.65 33.75 -2.65
C PHE A 1159 89.59 34.47 -1.82
N LEU A 1160 89.62 34.27 -0.50
CA LEU A 1160 88.73 34.98 0.42
C LEU A 1160 88.97 36.50 0.35
N GLN A 1161 90.23 36.93 0.33
CA GLN A 1161 90.57 38.34 0.20
C GLN A 1161 90.04 38.93 -1.12
N ARG A 1162 90.22 38.23 -2.24
CA ARG A 1162 89.72 38.67 -3.53
C ARG A 1162 88.20 38.77 -3.54
N TYR A 1163 87.50 37.77 -3.00
CA TYR A 1163 86.05 37.83 -2.93
C TYR A 1163 85.57 38.96 -2.00
N MET A 1164 86.29 39.23 -0.91
CA MET A 1164 86.00 40.35 -0.03
C MET A 1164 86.22 41.73 -0.68
N GLU A 1165 87.12 41.85 -1.65
CA GLU A 1165 87.32 43.08 -2.45
C GLU A 1165 86.19 43.31 -3.46
N VAL A 1166 85.70 42.22 -4.06
CA VAL A 1166 84.68 42.24 -5.11
C VAL A 1166 83.27 42.36 -4.52
N ASP A 1167 82.92 41.52 -3.53
CA ASP A 1167 81.64 41.51 -2.80
C ASP A 1167 81.80 40.95 -1.37
N GLY A 1168 82.23 41.81 -0.45
CA GLY A 1168 82.44 41.42 0.95
C GLY A 1168 81.18 41.00 1.70
N ALA A 1169 80.01 41.57 1.38
CA ALA A 1169 78.76 41.19 2.04
C ALA A 1169 78.27 39.81 1.56
N GLY A 1170 78.43 39.51 0.27
CA GLY A 1170 78.14 38.18 -0.29
C GLY A 1170 79.08 37.10 0.25
N CYS A 1171 80.37 37.40 0.36
CA CYS A 1171 81.37 36.46 0.90
C CYS A 1171 81.07 36.05 2.35
N VAL A 1172 80.83 37.02 3.25
CA VAL A 1172 80.51 36.75 4.66
C VAL A 1172 79.21 35.95 4.80
N ARG A 1173 78.17 36.31 4.04
CA ARG A 1173 76.87 35.61 4.07
C ARG A 1173 77.00 34.17 3.59
N ALA A 1174 77.77 33.95 2.52
CA ALA A 1174 77.96 32.62 1.95
C ALA A 1174 78.73 31.69 2.91
N LEU A 1175 79.80 32.17 3.55
CA LEU A 1175 80.53 31.43 4.57
C LEU A 1175 79.66 31.06 5.77
N LEU A 1176 78.84 32.00 6.25
CA LEU A 1176 77.90 31.78 7.34
C LEU A 1176 76.84 30.73 6.98
N SER A 1177 76.20 30.85 5.81
CA SER A 1177 75.22 29.87 5.33
C SER A 1177 75.81 28.48 5.10
N GLY A 1178 77.13 28.41 4.91
CA GLY A 1178 77.90 27.19 4.74
C GLY A 1178 78.40 26.55 6.03
N GLY A 1179 78.05 27.08 7.21
CA GLY A 1179 78.48 26.56 8.50
C GLY A 1179 79.95 26.88 8.88
N ARG A 1180 80.61 27.79 8.17
CA ARG A 1180 82.01 28.21 8.45
C ARG A 1180 82.03 29.53 9.25
N ALA A 1181 81.37 29.52 10.41
CA ALA A 1181 81.11 30.71 11.22
C ALA A 1181 82.39 31.46 11.67
N ALA A 1182 83.45 30.75 12.07
CA ALA A 1182 84.70 31.38 12.52
C ALA A 1182 85.40 32.19 11.42
N GLU A 1183 85.41 31.67 10.18
CA GLU A 1183 85.97 32.37 9.03
C GLU A 1183 85.09 33.52 8.57
N ALA A 1184 83.76 33.33 8.58
CA ALA A 1184 82.80 34.40 8.34
C ALA A 1184 82.99 35.56 9.35
N GLY A 1185 83.19 35.23 10.63
CA GLY A 1185 83.49 36.19 11.70
C GLY A 1185 84.78 36.97 11.43
N THR A 1186 85.86 36.27 11.07
CA THR A 1186 87.16 36.89 10.76
C THR A 1186 87.06 37.87 9.58
N GLN A 1187 86.36 37.49 8.51
CA GLN A 1187 86.14 38.37 7.35
C GLN A 1187 85.19 39.53 7.67
N CYS A 1188 84.20 39.32 8.54
CA CYS A 1188 83.31 40.37 9.03
C CYS A 1188 84.07 41.42 9.86
N CYS A 1189 84.99 41.00 10.73
CA CYS A 1189 85.90 41.90 11.44
C CYS A 1189 86.74 42.74 10.48
N ALA A 1190 87.29 42.14 9.42
CA ALA A 1190 88.05 42.86 8.40
C ALA A 1190 87.18 43.89 7.65
N ALA A 1191 85.93 43.56 7.33
CA ALA A 1191 84.98 44.48 6.71
C ALA A 1191 84.60 45.65 7.62
N LEU A 1192 84.32 45.38 8.91
CA LEU A 1192 83.99 46.39 9.91
C LEU A 1192 85.16 47.35 10.15
N ARG A 1193 86.39 46.86 10.26
CA ARG A 1193 87.59 47.70 10.38
C ARG A 1193 87.76 48.66 9.20
N ARG A 1194 87.57 48.17 7.97
CA ARG A 1194 87.62 49.01 6.77
C ARG A 1194 86.52 50.07 6.81
N ALA A 1195 85.30 49.70 7.20
CA ALA A 1195 84.18 50.65 7.32
C ALA A 1195 84.45 51.70 8.42
N LEU A 1196 85.04 51.32 9.54
CA LEU A 1196 85.38 52.20 10.66
C LEU A 1196 86.49 53.19 10.29
N HIS A 1197 87.50 52.76 9.52
CA HIS A 1197 88.57 53.62 9.02
C HIS A 1197 88.06 54.71 8.05
N VAL A 1198 87.02 54.42 7.26
CA VAL A 1198 86.43 55.39 6.31
C VAL A 1198 85.62 56.49 7.03
N LEU A 1199 85.18 56.25 8.26
CA LEU A 1199 84.43 57.23 9.07
C LEU A 1199 85.32 58.30 9.73
N VAL A 1200 86.65 58.18 9.68
CA VAL A 1200 87.57 59.17 10.27
C VAL A 1200 87.60 60.46 9.40
N PRO A 1201 87.47 61.66 10.00
CA PRO A 1201 87.50 62.91 9.27
C PRO A 1201 88.89 63.11 8.64
N ARG A 1202 88.99 62.83 7.32
CA ARG A 1202 90.12 63.01 6.36
C ARG A 1202 90.30 61.82 5.39
N CYS A 1203 89.45 60.79 5.40
CA CYS A 1203 89.52 59.71 4.41
C CYS A 1203 88.81 60.11 3.09
N PRO A 1204 89.47 60.07 1.90
CA PRO A 1204 88.89 60.47 0.62
C PRO A 1204 87.95 59.40 -0.02
N ALA A 1205 87.71 58.27 0.65
CA ALA A 1205 86.88 57.18 0.15
C ALA A 1205 85.40 57.37 0.55
N ALA A 1206 84.46 57.10 -0.37
CA ALA A 1206 83.02 57.15 -0.10
C ALA A 1206 82.61 56.10 0.96
N PRO A 1207 81.77 56.45 1.95
CA PRO A 1207 81.35 55.52 3.00
C PRO A 1207 80.55 54.36 2.41
N ARG A 1208 81.02 53.13 2.63
CA ARG A 1208 80.27 51.89 2.34
C ARG A 1208 79.55 51.43 3.61
N ALA A 1209 78.31 50.98 3.48
CA ALA A 1209 77.51 50.49 4.60
C ALA A 1209 78.21 49.29 5.27
N ALA A 1210 78.43 49.35 6.59
CA ALA A 1210 78.97 48.23 7.34
C ALA A 1210 77.96 47.07 7.39
N PRO A 1211 78.42 45.80 7.38
CA PRO A 1211 77.55 44.63 7.39
C PRO A 1211 77.00 44.33 8.80
N LEU A 1212 76.41 45.32 9.48
CA LEU A 1212 75.96 45.20 10.88
C LEU A 1212 74.93 44.09 11.07
N ALA A 1213 73.98 43.93 10.15
CA ALA A 1213 72.99 42.84 10.22
C ALA A 1213 73.63 41.44 10.13
N LEU A 1214 74.75 41.29 9.42
CA LEU A 1214 75.49 40.02 9.38
C LEU A 1214 76.35 39.84 10.62
N ALA A 1215 76.90 40.92 11.18
CA ALA A 1215 77.63 40.90 12.44
C ALA A 1215 76.74 40.45 13.61
N ASP A 1216 75.49 40.92 13.68
CA ASP A 1216 74.53 40.49 14.71
C ASP A 1216 74.24 38.99 14.66
N VAL A 1217 74.03 38.44 13.46
CA VAL A 1217 73.80 36.99 13.28
C VAL A 1217 75.07 36.19 13.62
N LEU A 1218 76.25 36.70 13.24
CA LEU A 1218 77.53 36.05 13.56
C LEU A 1218 77.81 36.07 15.06
N LEU A 1219 77.49 37.14 15.78
CA LEU A 1219 77.62 37.19 17.23
C LEU A 1219 76.68 36.17 17.91
N ALA A 1220 75.45 36.01 17.42
CA ALA A 1220 74.56 34.97 17.92
C ALA A 1220 75.15 33.57 17.69
N GLU A 1221 75.62 33.27 16.48
CA GLU A 1221 76.12 31.95 16.11
C GLU A 1221 77.46 31.60 16.78
N LEU A 1222 78.42 32.54 16.80
CA LEU A 1222 79.72 32.35 17.46
C LEU A 1222 79.55 32.25 18.99
N GLY A 1223 78.52 32.90 19.55
CA GLY A 1223 78.15 32.82 20.97
C GLY A 1223 77.77 31.40 21.44
N HIS A 1224 77.33 30.53 20.53
CA HIS A 1224 77.06 29.12 20.83
C HIS A 1224 78.31 28.23 20.88
N HIS A 1225 79.45 28.74 20.39
CA HIS A 1225 80.69 27.97 20.22
C HIS A 1225 81.90 28.58 20.97
N THR A 1226 81.67 29.34 22.04
CA THR A 1226 82.72 30.02 22.84
C THR A 1226 83.66 29.07 23.62
N GLY A 1227 83.50 27.76 23.50
CA GLY A 1227 84.41 26.76 24.08
C GLY A 1227 85.71 26.56 23.27
N ASP A 1228 85.74 26.99 22.00
CA ASP A 1228 86.96 27.00 21.18
C ASP A 1228 87.69 28.35 21.36
N PRO A 1229 88.97 28.36 21.79
CA PRO A 1229 89.73 29.59 22.02
C PRO A 1229 89.79 30.53 20.80
N PHE A 1230 89.85 29.97 19.59
CA PHE A 1230 89.91 30.76 18.35
C PHE A 1230 88.55 31.41 18.06
N VAL A 1231 87.45 30.67 18.24
CA VAL A 1231 86.08 31.20 18.07
C VAL A 1231 85.79 32.28 19.10
N GLN A 1232 86.23 32.09 20.35
CA GLN A 1232 86.06 33.08 21.41
C GLN A 1232 86.86 34.37 21.12
N GLN A 1233 88.07 34.26 20.55
CA GLN A 1233 88.84 35.41 20.11
C GLN A 1233 88.11 36.19 19.02
N VAL A 1234 87.61 35.51 17.99
CA VAL A 1234 86.86 36.14 16.88
C VAL A 1234 85.56 36.77 17.37
N TYR A 1235 84.84 36.13 18.30
CA TYR A 1235 83.62 36.68 18.91
C TYR A 1235 83.92 37.99 19.66
N ASN A 1236 84.92 37.99 20.55
CA ASN A 1236 85.28 39.17 21.33
C ASN A 1236 85.75 40.33 20.44
N GLU A 1237 86.50 40.01 19.38
CA GLU A 1237 86.97 40.98 18.40
C GLU A 1237 85.82 41.58 17.60
N LEU A 1238 84.86 40.76 17.17
CA LEU A 1238 83.69 41.21 16.42
C LEU A 1238 82.76 42.07 17.29
N ASP A 1239 82.45 41.65 18.52
CA ASP A 1239 81.62 42.40 19.46
C ASP A 1239 82.24 43.75 19.82
N GLY A 1240 83.56 43.76 20.04
CA GLY A 1240 84.33 44.98 20.25
C GLY A 1240 84.23 45.95 19.07
N LEU A 1241 84.43 45.46 17.84
CA LEU A 1241 84.37 46.27 16.62
C LEU A 1241 82.96 46.80 16.33
N VAL A 1242 81.89 46.03 16.58
CA VAL A 1242 80.51 46.49 16.40
C VAL A 1242 80.17 47.62 17.39
N LYS A 1243 80.59 47.48 18.65
CA LYS A 1243 80.43 48.52 19.68
C LYS A 1243 81.22 49.77 19.35
N GLU A 1244 82.45 49.62 18.87
CA GLU A 1244 83.29 50.74 18.43
C GLU A 1244 82.68 51.45 17.23
N TYR A 1245 82.29 50.71 16.19
CA TYR A 1245 81.68 51.24 14.97
C TYR A 1245 80.41 52.03 15.30
N THR A 1246 79.52 51.46 16.12
CA THR A 1246 78.26 52.10 16.51
C THR A 1246 78.50 53.41 17.27
N LYS A 1247 79.46 53.44 18.20
CA LYS A 1247 79.84 54.68 18.91
C LYS A 1247 80.37 55.76 17.97
N VAL A 1248 81.24 55.38 17.03
CA VAL A 1248 81.84 56.31 16.06
C VAL A 1248 80.77 56.86 15.11
N VAL A 1249 79.86 56.02 14.60
CA VAL A 1249 78.75 56.46 13.74
C VAL A 1249 77.80 57.41 14.46
N ILE A 1250 77.41 57.13 15.71
CA ILE A 1250 76.54 58.03 16.50
C ILE A 1250 77.21 59.38 16.69
N ARG A 1251 78.48 59.40 17.10
CA ARG A 1251 79.25 60.63 17.29
C ARG A 1251 79.35 61.45 16.00
N ILE A 1252 79.69 60.82 14.88
CA ILE A 1252 79.80 61.51 13.58
C ILE A 1252 78.43 62.02 13.10
N SER A 1253 77.37 61.24 13.31
CA SER A 1253 76.00 61.65 12.98
C SER A 1253 75.59 62.88 13.79
N ASP A 1254 75.91 62.93 15.08
CA ASP A 1254 75.62 64.08 15.94
C ASP A 1254 76.51 65.29 15.61
N ASP A 1255 77.80 65.09 15.30
CA ASP A 1255 78.69 66.13 14.78
C ASP A 1255 78.18 66.71 13.45
N MET A 1256 77.66 65.86 12.55
CA MET A 1256 77.05 66.27 11.28
C MET A 1256 75.72 67.03 11.47
N LYS A 1257 74.91 66.67 12.47
CA LYS A 1257 73.69 67.41 12.83
C LYS A 1257 74.04 68.78 13.39
N LEU A 1258 75.04 68.88 14.27
CA LEU A 1258 75.54 70.14 14.82
C LEU A 1258 76.08 71.05 13.70
N ALA A 1259 76.90 70.52 12.78
CA ALA A 1259 77.42 71.26 11.63
C ALA A 1259 76.32 71.72 10.65
N ARG A 1260 75.21 70.98 10.52
CA ARG A 1260 74.04 71.40 9.74
C ARG A 1260 73.18 72.45 10.43
N MET A 1261 73.14 72.50 11.76
CA MET A 1261 72.43 73.57 12.47
C MET A 1261 73.19 74.90 12.46
N GLU A 1262 74.52 74.89 12.50
CA GLU A 1262 75.35 76.11 12.36
C GLU A 1262 75.31 76.73 10.95
N HIS A 1263 74.99 75.94 9.92
CA HIS A 1263 74.85 76.42 8.53
C HIS A 1263 73.41 76.71 8.08
N ALA A 1264 72.41 76.63 8.98
CA ALA A 1264 71.01 76.96 8.68
C ALA A 1264 70.56 78.34 9.20
N VAL A 1265 71.45 79.11 9.84
CA VAL A 1265 71.17 80.46 10.41
C VAL A 1265 72.08 81.56 9.82
N ASN A 1266 72.75 81.33 8.68
CA ASN A 1266 73.38 82.40 7.90
C ASN A 1266 73.16 82.21 6.40
#